data_AF-A0A0D8B8R8-F1
#
_entry.id   AF-A0A0D8B8R8-F1
#
_cell.length_a   1.000
_cell.length_b   1.000
_cell.length_c   1.000
_cell.angle_alpha   90.00
_cell.angle_beta   90.00
_cell.angle_gamma   90.00
#
_symmetry.space_group_name_H-M   'P 1'
#
loop_
_entity.id
_entity.type
_entity.pdbx_description
1 polymer ?
#
loop_
_entity_poly.entity_id
_entity_poly.type
_entity_poly.pdbx_seq_one_letter_code
_entity_poly.pdbx_strand_id
1 'polypeptide(L)'
;MTQPALPLSPSEPDGFDDRRLARTPIAIVGMSGLFPMARNHREYWQNVVDGVDCTTEVPPSRWDLDDYYDSDPAAPDKTYSRRGAFIPDVEFSPLEFGLPPNQLEVTSTMQTLSLGVARDLLRDAGARDAAGADADWYDSGRTGVVLGTTGPVPLMHPLAARLSTPVLREAVRSCGLSEADADAISRKYVEAFAPWEENSFPGLLANVVAGRVANRLGLGGMNTTVDAACAASLSAVRLAVAELVDGRADTMITGGVDTENTIFIYLCFSKVQALSKSGTISPFSDDADGTLLGEGIGMLALRRLADAQRDGNRIYAVIRGIGSSSDGRSKSIYAPRAEGQRVALDRAYHDADCSPASVELFEAHATGTAVGDRTELTALGGLLRDAGDERNYAALGSVKSQIGHTKGAAGTASLMKLALGLYHKVLPPTINVERPNSAVDFTDAPFYVNVANRPWIRDPHRPARRAAASAMGFGGTNFHVVLEEHSGDRSAVQVLHRTARAHLWHAPDVPALLELLRSGAPGGDGPIPADAARVGFVAVDDEGVDELRALALAQLERAPDAVEWSHPRGVHFRRAARRGVTVAGLFAGQGSQYLDMGLDAAIGVPPVGAAFDEANAAFDGAERRLAPIVFPPPVFSAALRQEQEVALRATEHAQPAIGALSVGQFRYLRELGLRPAGYLGHSFGELTALHAAGALDAAGYFRLARERGLAMAPPADDTGDRGTMAAVPASRDRVAAMLTEHPDLVICNHNAPEQVVVGGPTEAVAAFVRRCADEGLDARPLPVSAAFHTRYVAHAVDRFAEALSTVGIGEPAAPVYSNTRGAGYGSDSAANAAVLARQLLEPVEFVDAVRAAHAAGCDIFVEFGPKQVLTRLVRQILPDADVVAIPTDAGPLGSSDVALKQAAVQLAVLGVDLSGLNRHQADPFEAVPAKGPTVTLSAPEYTPPARRAAHAAALGDGYRITAAGAPAAAALPTPRAELTSEVTTVDYVPASANGAGANGASANGAGANGAGANGAGVNGAGAHHDLNGAGLLDSAPVNGAGRNGGGYLPEPVAAHHPQPVPADGGAGLSAGADILAQQVNLHAVYLESQLDVANRLVGALQEYQRRGQADERFTEAVATVAGQSVAIGQTHTRANEVLAQLAALELATADSGAPALGGGHRPALPTSFGPTSFAPAPAAPREFPPTQAALAAPPITAPPITVTPPVPAPVPAPGSTPAPGSTPAPAQLPIPAQLPIPAQPVTPDAPGVGGAVDRAAVRGA
;
A
#
# COMPACT_ATOMS: atom_id res chain seq x y z
N MET A 1 32.13 11.44 -57.32
CA MET A 1 32.11 10.00 -57.67
C MET A 1 32.70 9.26 -56.48
N THR A 2 32.02 9.06 -55.35
CA THR A 2 30.90 8.11 -55.05
C THR A 2 31.18 6.66 -55.44
N GLN A 3 31.61 5.86 -54.46
CA GLN A 3 30.96 4.57 -54.20
C GLN A 3 30.66 4.46 -52.68
N PRO A 4 29.43 4.07 -52.30
CA PRO A 4 28.97 4.07 -50.93
C PRO A 4 29.35 2.76 -50.22
N ALA A 5 29.71 2.86 -48.93
CA ALA A 5 29.75 1.71 -48.04
C ALA A 5 28.31 1.22 -47.81
N LEU A 6 28.10 -0.09 -48.01
CA LEU A 6 26.82 -0.76 -47.75
C LEU A 6 26.42 -0.56 -46.27
N PRO A 7 25.14 -0.26 -45.97
CA PRO A 7 24.67 -0.27 -44.60
C PRO A 7 24.71 -1.71 -44.08
N LEU A 8 25.44 -1.91 -42.98
CA LEU A 8 25.29 -3.10 -42.15
C LEU A 8 23.82 -3.17 -41.74
N SER A 9 23.12 -4.25 -42.10
CA SER A 9 21.78 -4.51 -41.57
C SER A 9 21.86 -4.49 -40.04
N PRO A 10 20.84 -3.96 -39.33
CA PRO A 10 20.78 -4.11 -37.89
C PRO A 10 20.82 -5.61 -37.60
N SER A 11 21.87 -6.05 -36.91
CA SER A 11 21.92 -7.38 -36.30
C SER A 11 20.67 -7.55 -35.44
N GLU A 12 20.05 -8.73 -35.51
CA GLU A 12 18.98 -9.10 -34.59
C GLU A 12 19.36 -8.74 -33.14
N PRO A 13 18.43 -8.23 -32.32
CA PRO A 13 18.73 -7.80 -30.97
C PRO A 13 19.34 -8.97 -30.17
N ASP A 14 20.45 -8.71 -29.48
CA ASP A 14 21.09 -9.66 -28.57
C ASP A 14 20.03 -10.31 -27.65
N GLY A 15 20.02 -11.64 -27.55
CA GLY A 15 19.01 -12.40 -26.78
C GLY A 15 18.96 -12.10 -25.26
N PHE A 16 19.77 -11.17 -24.76
CA PHE A 16 19.65 -10.61 -23.41
C PHE A 16 18.53 -9.57 -23.29
N ASP A 17 18.22 -8.84 -24.37
CA ASP A 17 17.21 -7.77 -24.38
C ASP A 17 15.77 -8.31 -24.25
N ASP A 18 15.59 -9.60 -24.57
CA ASP A 18 14.32 -10.34 -24.50
C ASP A 18 13.92 -10.75 -23.07
N ARG A 19 14.85 -10.69 -22.10
CA ARG A 19 14.58 -11.05 -20.69
C ARG A 19 14.03 -9.90 -19.85
N ARG A 20 13.85 -8.71 -20.44
CA ARG A 20 13.29 -7.55 -19.74
C ARG A 20 11.84 -7.80 -19.33
N LEU A 21 11.46 -7.30 -18.17
CA LEU A 21 10.09 -7.42 -17.68
C LEU A 21 9.09 -6.56 -18.47
N ALA A 22 9.56 -5.59 -19.24
CA ALA A 22 8.74 -4.96 -20.29
C ALA A 22 8.24 -5.95 -21.37
N ARG A 23 8.97 -7.04 -21.62
CA ARG A 23 8.60 -8.08 -22.61
C ARG A 23 7.88 -9.25 -21.96
N THR A 24 8.32 -9.65 -20.77
CA THR A 24 7.69 -10.70 -19.97
C THR A 24 7.23 -10.15 -18.61
N PRO A 25 6.16 -9.34 -18.57
CA PRO A 25 5.66 -8.77 -17.33
C PRO A 25 5.12 -9.87 -16.40
N ILE A 26 5.22 -9.64 -15.08
CA ILE A 26 4.87 -10.62 -14.06
C ILE A 26 3.65 -10.15 -13.28
N ALA A 27 2.60 -10.97 -13.27
CA ALA A 27 1.38 -10.72 -12.50
C ALA A 27 1.57 -11.16 -11.04
N ILE A 28 1.14 -10.31 -10.12
CA ILE A 28 0.87 -10.68 -8.72
C ILE A 28 -0.56 -11.23 -8.68
N VAL A 29 -0.70 -12.56 -8.58
CA VAL A 29 -2.00 -13.24 -8.65
C VAL A 29 -2.60 -13.57 -7.29
N GLY A 30 -1.78 -13.55 -6.23
CA GLY A 30 -2.24 -13.78 -4.86
C GLY A 30 -1.31 -13.13 -3.83
N MET A 31 -1.85 -12.84 -2.65
CA MET A 31 -1.13 -12.27 -1.51
C MET A 31 -1.57 -12.91 -0.19
N SER A 32 -0.65 -13.04 0.75
CA SER A 32 -0.95 -13.41 2.14
C SER A 32 0.15 -12.92 3.07
N GLY A 33 -0.18 -12.69 4.34
CA GLY A 33 0.82 -12.28 5.32
C GLY A 33 0.29 -12.08 6.73
N LEU A 34 1.22 -12.06 7.67
CA LEU A 34 1.05 -11.70 9.08
C LEU A 34 1.87 -10.43 9.33
N PHE A 35 1.21 -9.38 9.78
CA PHE A 35 1.83 -8.10 10.10
C PHE A 35 1.33 -7.61 11.47
N PRO A 36 1.96 -6.59 12.06
CA PRO A 36 1.48 -6.01 13.31
C PRO A 36 0.00 -5.61 13.21
N MET A 37 -0.79 -6.04 14.20
CA MET A 37 -2.26 -5.90 14.23
C MET A 37 -3.02 -6.48 13.01
N ALA A 38 -2.41 -7.39 12.23
CA ALA A 38 -3.03 -7.98 11.05
C ALA A 38 -2.72 -9.47 10.91
N ARG A 39 -3.77 -10.31 10.91
CA ARG A 39 -3.70 -11.77 10.76
C ARG A 39 -3.75 -12.25 9.31
N ASN A 40 -4.01 -11.34 8.38
CA ASN A 40 -4.08 -11.62 6.95
C ASN A 40 -3.82 -10.34 6.14
N HIS A 41 -3.69 -10.48 4.82
CA HIS A 41 -3.40 -9.36 3.93
C HIS A 41 -4.54 -8.33 3.82
N ARG A 42 -5.78 -8.70 4.13
CA ARG A 42 -6.93 -7.77 4.11
C ARG A 42 -6.99 -6.92 5.37
N GLU A 43 -6.72 -7.49 6.54
CA GLU A 43 -6.50 -6.73 7.78
C GLU A 43 -5.29 -5.80 7.65
N TYR A 44 -4.20 -6.26 7.02
CA TYR A 44 -3.06 -5.42 6.71
C TYR A 44 -3.47 -4.23 5.82
N TRP A 45 -4.23 -4.48 4.75
CA TRP A 45 -4.74 -3.43 3.88
C TRP A 45 -5.64 -2.45 4.63
N GLN A 46 -6.51 -2.96 5.51
CA GLN A 46 -7.37 -2.13 6.35
C GLN A 46 -6.54 -1.17 7.20
N ASN A 47 -5.56 -1.68 7.92
CA ASN A 47 -4.68 -0.87 8.77
C ASN A 47 -3.95 0.20 7.93
N VAL A 48 -3.47 -0.17 6.73
CA VAL A 48 -2.82 0.75 5.79
C VAL A 48 -3.73 1.89 5.36
N VAL A 49 -4.96 1.58 4.96
CA VAL A 49 -5.97 2.55 4.51
C VAL A 49 -6.39 3.48 5.64
N ASP A 50 -6.59 2.94 6.84
CA ASP A 50 -7.00 3.69 8.04
C ASP A 50 -5.84 4.50 8.66
N GLY A 51 -4.60 4.24 8.25
CA GLY A 51 -3.41 4.90 8.81
C GLY A 51 -3.16 4.51 10.27
N VAL A 52 -3.32 3.23 10.61
CA VAL A 52 -3.16 2.74 11.99
C VAL A 52 -1.68 2.70 12.38
N ASP A 53 -1.32 3.31 13.52
CA ASP A 53 -0.03 3.05 14.16
C ASP A 53 -0.09 1.68 14.87
N CYS A 54 0.56 0.68 14.29
CA CYS A 54 0.60 -0.68 14.83
C CYS A 54 1.77 -0.92 15.79
N THR A 55 2.41 0.15 16.30
CA THR A 55 3.53 0.04 17.24
C THR A 55 3.07 0.11 18.70
N THR A 56 3.63 -0.74 19.55
CA THR A 56 3.31 -0.84 20.99
C THR A 56 4.58 -0.80 21.83
N GLU A 57 4.43 -0.69 23.15
CA GLU A 57 5.50 -1.08 24.07
C GLU A 57 5.82 -2.57 23.89
N VAL A 58 7.08 -2.96 24.11
CA VAL A 58 7.51 -4.37 23.98
C VAL A 58 6.71 -5.22 24.96
N PRO A 59 5.99 -6.26 24.49
CA PRO A 59 5.19 -7.07 25.39
C PRO A 59 6.08 -8.04 26.18
N PRO A 60 5.74 -8.38 27.44
CA PRO A 60 6.50 -9.33 28.26
C PRO A 60 6.65 -10.73 27.65
N SER A 61 5.81 -11.06 26.66
CA SER A 61 5.94 -12.30 25.87
C SER A 61 7.16 -12.32 24.96
N ARG A 62 7.83 -11.18 24.71
CA ARG A 62 9.12 -11.11 23.99
C ARG A 62 10.29 -11.14 24.98
N TRP A 63 10.31 -10.17 25.90
CA TRP A 63 11.32 -10.01 26.94
C TRP A 63 10.84 -8.92 27.93
N ASP A 64 11.39 -8.93 29.15
CA ASP A 64 11.04 -7.95 30.19
C ASP A 64 11.81 -6.64 29.99
N LEU A 65 11.09 -5.51 30.03
CA LEU A 65 11.68 -4.20 29.87
C LEU A 65 12.60 -3.83 31.04
N ASP A 66 12.25 -4.21 32.27
CA ASP A 66 13.02 -3.85 33.47
C ASP A 66 14.43 -4.49 33.45
N ASP A 67 14.55 -5.64 32.79
CA ASP A 67 15.82 -6.36 32.66
C ASP A 67 16.79 -5.70 31.67
N TYR A 68 16.28 -4.99 30.65
CA TYR A 68 17.10 -4.61 29.50
C TYR A 68 17.00 -3.15 29.05
N TYR A 69 16.03 -2.39 29.54
CA TYR A 69 15.90 -0.98 29.19
C TYR A 69 16.87 -0.10 29.98
N ASP A 70 17.53 0.83 29.30
CA ASP A 70 18.18 1.98 29.89
C ASP A 70 18.10 3.15 28.91
N SER A 71 17.69 4.33 29.39
CA SER A 71 17.61 5.53 28.55
C SER A 71 18.96 5.99 28.00
N ASP A 72 20.09 5.61 28.63
CA ASP A 72 21.43 5.87 28.13
C ASP A 72 21.80 4.89 27.00
N PRO A 73 21.96 5.36 25.74
CA PRO A 73 22.35 4.50 24.63
C PRO A 73 23.71 3.82 24.82
N ALA A 74 24.58 4.39 25.67
CA ALA A 74 25.90 3.86 25.97
C ALA A 74 25.91 2.81 27.08
N ALA A 75 24.80 2.63 27.81
CA ALA A 75 24.73 1.64 28.89
C ALA A 75 25.07 0.23 28.36
N PRO A 76 26.01 -0.50 29.00
CA PRO A 76 26.42 -1.82 28.54
C PRO A 76 25.24 -2.79 28.63
N ASP A 77 25.08 -3.64 27.60
CA ASP A 77 24.06 -4.70 27.57
C ASP A 77 22.60 -4.24 27.75
N LYS A 78 22.34 -2.94 27.51
CA LYS A 78 21.00 -2.34 27.56
C LYS A 78 20.55 -1.79 26.19
N THR A 79 19.24 -1.79 25.97
CA THR A 79 18.56 -1.11 24.85
C THR A 79 17.93 0.19 25.34
N TYR A 80 18.03 1.24 24.54
CA TYR A 80 17.33 2.51 24.82
C TYR A 80 15.95 2.58 24.17
N SER A 81 15.59 1.57 23.38
CA SER A 81 14.26 1.46 22.80
C SER A 81 13.40 0.52 23.63
N ARG A 82 12.15 0.94 23.82
CA ARG A 82 11.10 0.24 24.55
C ARG A 82 9.85 -0.07 23.73
N ARG A 83 9.84 0.32 22.45
CA ARG A 83 8.71 0.13 21.53
C ARG A 83 9.09 -0.68 20.29
N GLY A 84 8.10 -1.27 19.65
CA GLY A 84 8.23 -2.04 18.41
C GLY A 84 6.87 -2.38 17.82
N ALA A 85 6.86 -3.14 16.74
CA ALA A 85 5.64 -3.63 16.10
C ALA A 85 5.67 -5.17 16.06
N PHE A 86 4.62 -5.81 16.58
CA PHE A 86 4.62 -7.24 16.86
C PHE A 86 3.45 -7.94 16.19
N ILE A 87 3.69 -9.11 15.59
CA ILE A 87 2.61 -9.89 14.96
C ILE A 87 1.65 -10.42 16.03
N PRO A 88 0.35 -10.53 15.70
CA PRO A 88 -0.65 -11.07 16.63
C PRO A 88 -0.46 -12.56 16.86
N ASP A 89 -1.09 -13.06 17.92
CA ASP A 89 -1.26 -14.48 18.16
C ASP A 89 -2.18 -15.12 17.09
N VAL A 90 -1.81 -16.32 16.63
CA VAL A 90 -2.48 -17.09 15.58
C VAL A 90 -2.68 -18.53 16.03
N GLU A 91 -3.87 -19.08 15.80
CA GLU A 91 -4.13 -20.50 16.01
C GLU A 91 -3.53 -21.35 14.90
N PHE A 92 -2.69 -22.31 15.26
CA PHE A 92 -1.96 -23.17 14.34
C PHE A 92 -2.21 -24.64 14.63
N SER A 93 -2.60 -25.41 13.61
CA SER A 93 -2.65 -26.87 13.70
C SER A 93 -1.38 -27.49 13.12
N PRO A 94 -0.51 -28.11 13.93
CA PRO A 94 0.64 -28.83 13.41
C PRO A 94 0.23 -30.05 12.56
N LEU A 95 -0.88 -30.71 12.92
CA LEU A 95 -1.36 -31.90 12.23
C LEU A 95 -1.87 -31.61 10.82
N GLU A 96 -2.38 -30.40 10.58
CA GLU A 96 -2.76 -29.94 9.24
C GLU A 96 -1.60 -30.04 8.24
N PHE A 97 -0.37 -29.80 8.71
CA PHE A 97 0.85 -29.87 7.91
C PHE A 97 1.65 -31.16 8.16
N GLY A 98 1.09 -32.16 8.84
CA GLY A 98 1.78 -33.39 9.18
C GLY A 98 3.02 -33.17 10.06
N LEU A 99 3.02 -32.15 10.91
CA LEU A 99 4.04 -31.90 11.92
C LEU A 99 3.64 -32.58 13.24
N PRO A 100 4.51 -33.42 13.84
CA PRO A 100 4.29 -33.95 15.17
C PRO A 100 4.27 -32.82 16.23
N PRO A 101 3.25 -32.74 17.11
CA PRO A 101 3.16 -31.65 18.10
C PRO A 101 4.36 -31.50 19.03
N ASN A 102 5.07 -32.59 19.32
CA ASN A 102 6.27 -32.59 20.16
C ASN A 102 7.49 -31.92 19.49
N GLN A 103 7.47 -31.67 18.18
CA GLN A 103 8.55 -30.99 17.47
C GLN A 103 8.43 -29.47 17.47
N LEU A 104 7.28 -28.92 17.87
CA LEU A 104 7.01 -27.48 17.78
C LEU A 104 7.97 -26.64 18.62
N GLU A 105 8.36 -27.15 19.78
CA GLU A 105 9.25 -26.48 20.72
C GLU A 105 10.68 -26.32 20.22
N VAL A 106 11.06 -27.11 19.22
CA VAL A 106 12.38 -27.10 18.57
C VAL A 106 12.26 -26.77 17.09
N THR A 107 11.15 -26.18 16.65
CA THR A 107 10.94 -25.70 15.28
C THR A 107 10.66 -24.22 15.31
N SER A 108 11.45 -23.43 14.57
CA SER A 108 11.27 -21.98 14.60
C SER A 108 9.86 -21.56 14.15
N THR A 109 9.29 -20.56 14.82
CA THR A 109 8.03 -19.92 14.43
C THR A 109 8.08 -19.29 13.04
N MET A 110 9.26 -18.88 12.56
CA MET A 110 9.44 -18.49 11.16
C MET A 110 9.02 -19.60 10.20
N GLN A 111 9.31 -20.87 10.54
CA GLN A 111 8.96 -22.02 9.71
C GLN A 111 7.49 -22.41 9.84
N THR A 112 6.93 -22.40 11.05
CA THR A 112 5.54 -22.84 11.28
C THR A 112 4.52 -21.81 10.79
N LEU A 113 4.68 -20.52 11.13
CA LEU A 113 3.76 -19.47 10.70
C LEU A 113 3.77 -19.29 9.17
N SER A 114 4.94 -19.49 8.52
CA SER A 114 5.06 -19.45 7.06
C SER A 114 4.20 -20.49 6.34
N LEU A 115 3.91 -21.65 6.98
CA LEU A 115 3.03 -22.68 6.40
C LEU A 115 1.59 -22.19 6.27
N GLY A 116 1.06 -21.53 7.31
CA GLY A 116 -0.27 -20.94 7.29
C GLY A 116 -0.38 -19.84 6.24
N VAL A 117 0.61 -18.95 6.18
CA VAL A 117 0.67 -17.87 5.18
C VAL A 117 0.71 -18.42 3.76
N ALA A 118 1.55 -19.42 3.47
CA ALA A 118 1.65 -20.03 2.15
C ALA A 118 0.37 -20.80 1.74
N ARG A 119 -0.30 -21.47 2.68
CA ARG A 119 -1.62 -22.09 2.43
C ARG A 119 -2.65 -21.05 2.02
N ASP A 120 -2.74 -19.96 2.78
CA ASP A 120 -3.73 -18.90 2.53
C ASP A 120 -3.39 -18.13 1.24
N LEU A 121 -2.11 -18.01 0.90
CA LEU A 121 -1.65 -17.45 -0.37
C LEU A 121 -2.15 -18.25 -1.58
N LEU A 122 -2.02 -19.58 -1.55
CA LEU A 122 -2.47 -20.44 -2.65
C LEU A 122 -4.00 -20.37 -2.83
N ARG A 123 -4.74 -20.18 -1.73
CA ARG A 123 -6.18 -19.96 -1.76
C ARG A 123 -6.53 -18.61 -2.37
N ASP A 124 -5.86 -17.55 -1.92
CA ASP A 124 -6.07 -16.21 -2.48
C ASP A 124 -5.73 -16.19 -3.98
N ALA A 125 -4.66 -16.85 -4.42
CA ALA A 125 -4.31 -16.98 -5.83
C ALA A 125 -5.34 -17.77 -6.67
N GLY A 126 -6.32 -18.42 -6.04
CA GLY A 126 -7.27 -19.34 -6.70
C GLY A 126 -6.60 -20.63 -7.18
N ALA A 127 -5.41 -20.96 -6.66
CA ALA A 127 -4.68 -22.18 -6.99
C ALA A 127 -5.26 -23.40 -6.26
N ARG A 128 -5.80 -23.18 -5.06
CA ARG A 128 -6.48 -24.19 -4.25
C ARG A 128 -7.80 -23.68 -3.70
N ASP A 129 -8.81 -24.53 -3.66
CA ASP A 129 -10.10 -24.20 -3.04
C ASP A 129 -10.08 -24.35 -1.50
N ALA A 130 -11.23 -24.11 -0.87
CA ALA A 130 -11.37 -24.24 0.58
C ALA A 130 -11.17 -25.70 1.08
N ALA A 131 -11.49 -26.70 0.26
CA ALA A 131 -11.32 -28.11 0.55
C ALA A 131 -9.85 -28.57 0.38
N GLY A 132 -9.05 -27.79 -0.36
CA GLY A 132 -7.65 -28.06 -0.68
C GLY A 132 -7.43 -28.74 -2.03
N ALA A 133 -8.43 -28.76 -2.91
CA ALA A 133 -8.30 -29.25 -4.28
C ALA A 133 -7.58 -28.21 -5.15
N ASP A 134 -6.66 -28.68 -5.99
CA ASP A 134 -5.95 -27.84 -6.96
C ASP A 134 -6.89 -27.42 -8.09
N ALA A 135 -6.77 -26.17 -8.55
CA ALA A 135 -7.48 -25.68 -9.74
C ALA A 135 -6.90 -26.28 -11.02
N ASP A 136 -7.70 -26.38 -12.09
CA ASP A 136 -7.30 -27.02 -13.35
C ASP A 136 -6.04 -26.41 -14.00
N TRP A 137 -5.79 -25.11 -13.79
CA TRP A 137 -4.63 -24.41 -14.33
C TRP A 137 -3.36 -24.60 -13.48
N TYR A 138 -3.50 -25.05 -12.23
CA TYR A 138 -2.45 -25.01 -11.23
C TYR A 138 -1.64 -26.33 -11.23
N ASP A 139 -0.33 -26.20 -11.38
CA ASP A 139 0.62 -27.31 -11.30
C ASP A 139 1.55 -27.13 -10.09
N SER A 140 1.31 -27.92 -9.03
CA SER A 140 2.16 -27.94 -7.84
C SER A 140 3.58 -28.43 -8.14
N GLY A 141 3.77 -29.29 -9.14
CA GLY A 141 5.06 -29.78 -9.60
C GLY A 141 5.93 -28.69 -10.23
N ARG A 142 5.30 -27.63 -10.79
CA ARG A 142 5.96 -26.45 -11.38
C ARG A 142 5.83 -25.18 -10.52
N THR A 143 5.55 -25.36 -9.24
CA THR A 143 5.47 -24.27 -8.26
C THR A 143 6.71 -24.23 -7.37
N GLY A 144 7.43 -23.11 -7.35
CA GLY A 144 8.61 -22.91 -6.50
C GLY A 144 8.40 -21.94 -5.33
N VAL A 145 9.38 -21.85 -4.43
CA VAL A 145 9.35 -21.05 -3.19
C VAL A 145 10.68 -20.33 -2.96
N VAL A 146 10.71 -19.01 -3.02
CA VAL A 146 11.93 -18.22 -2.70
C VAL A 146 11.61 -17.20 -1.63
N LEU A 147 12.22 -17.28 -0.45
CA LEU A 147 11.89 -16.37 0.66
C LEU A 147 13.10 -15.57 1.13
N GLY A 148 12.90 -14.27 1.33
CA GLY A 148 13.87 -13.40 1.99
C GLY A 148 13.85 -13.61 3.50
N THR A 149 15.01 -13.84 4.09
CA THR A 149 15.20 -13.94 5.54
C THR A 149 16.43 -13.13 5.94
N THR A 150 16.47 -12.61 7.16
CA THR A 150 17.58 -11.76 7.61
C THR A 150 18.08 -12.18 8.98
N GLY A 151 19.39 -12.32 9.12
CA GLY A 151 20.02 -12.57 10.41
C GLY A 151 19.79 -13.99 10.96
N PRO A 152 20.12 -14.23 12.25
CA PRO A 152 19.90 -15.52 12.88
C PRO A 152 18.41 -15.80 13.05
N VAL A 153 18.03 -17.08 12.96
CA VAL A 153 16.67 -17.55 13.26
C VAL A 153 16.46 -17.50 14.79
N PRO A 154 15.27 -17.08 15.30
CA PRO A 154 15.10 -16.85 16.73
C PRO A 154 15.42 -18.03 17.65
N LEU A 155 15.09 -19.25 17.20
CA LEU A 155 15.43 -20.50 17.90
C LEU A 155 16.92 -20.70 18.18
N MET A 156 17.82 -20.07 17.42
CA MET A 156 19.26 -20.15 17.64
C MET A 156 19.66 -19.65 19.03
N HIS A 157 19.03 -18.58 19.52
CA HIS A 157 19.39 -17.93 20.79
C HIS A 157 19.17 -18.82 22.02
N PRO A 158 17.96 -19.38 22.28
CA PRO A 158 17.75 -20.25 23.44
C PRO A 158 18.58 -21.53 23.38
N LEU A 159 18.81 -22.08 22.18
CA LEU A 159 19.64 -23.27 22.00
C LEU A 159 21.13 -22.99 22.29
N ALA A 160 21.64 -21.84 21.84
CA ALA A 160 23.01 -21.40 22.14
C ALA A 160 23.17 -21.08 23.64
N ALA A 161 22.19 -20.41 24.26
CA ALA A 161 22.19 -20.13 25.70
C ALA A 161 22.30 -21.43 26.52
N ARG A 162 21.54 -22.46 26.16
CA ARG A 162 21.64 -23.79 26.78
C ARG A 162 23.04 -24.38 26.70
N LEU A 163 23.76 -24.20 25.59
CA LEU A 163 25.13 -24.71 25.42
C LEU A 163 26.16 -23.96 26.28
N SER A 164 25.85 -22.77 26.76
CA SER A 164 26.71 -21.98 27.66
C SER A 164 26.69 -22.47 29.11
N THR A 165 25.91 -23.51 29.43
CA THR A 165 25.83 -24.10 30.78
C THR A 165 27.21 -24.45 31.40
N PRO A 166 28.21 -24.98 30.67
CA PRO A 166 29.53 -25.23 31.24
C PRO A 166 30.25 -23.96 31.71
N VAL A 167 30.06 -22.83 31.02
CA VAL A 167 30.60 -21.53 31.43
C VAL A 167 29.93 -21.07 32.73
N LEU A 168 28.61 -21.21 32.82
CA LEU A 168 27.86 -20.94 34.05
C LEU A 168 28.36 -21.81 35.22
N ARG A 169 28.59 -23.11 34.99
CA ARG A 169 29.14 -24.03 36.00
C ARG A 169 30.48 -23.57 36.50
N GLU A 170 31.38 -23.17 35.60
CA GLU A 170 32.71 -22.71 35.97
C GLU A 170 32.64 -21.41 36.77
N ALA A 171 31.79 -20.46 36.35
CA ALA A 171 31.56 -19.22 37.11
C ALA A 171 31.04 -19.53 38.52
N VAL A 172 30.05 -20.42 38.64
CA VAL A 172 29.48 -20.85 39.93
C VAL A 172 30.54 -21.49 40.83
N ARG A 173 31.38 -22.39 40.30
CA ARG A 173 32.49 -23.02 41.04
C ARG A 173 33.55 -22.00 41.45
N SER A 174 33.86 -21.03 40.58
CA SER A 174 34.84 -19.98 40.88
C SER A 174 34.43 -19.10 42.07
N CYS A 175 33.13 -19.01 42.35
CA CYS A 175 32.57 -18.35 43.52
C CYS A 175 32.66 -19.20 44.82
N GLY A 176 33.28 -20.38 44.78
CA GLY A 176 33.45 -21.27 45.92
C GLY A 176 32.27 -22.21 46.21
N LEU A 177 31.32 -22.31 45.28
CA LEU A 177 30.16 -23.22 45.40
C LEU A 177 30.54 -24.66 45.04
N SER A 178 29.86 -25.63 45.66
CA SER A 178 30.18 -27.04 45.47
C SER A 178 29.74 -27.56 44.09
N GLU A 179 30.24 -28.72 43.70
CA GLU A 179 29.76 -29.42 42.49
C GLU A 179 28.24 -29.65 42.52
N ALA A 180 27.68 -29.97 43.69
CA ALA A 180 26.25 -30.17 43.85
C ALA A 180 25.45 -28.87 43.63
N ASP A 181 25.99 -27.73 44.08
CA ASP A 181 25.40 -26.41 43.84
C ASP A 181 25.46 -26.02 42.36
N ALA A 182 26.62 -26.25 41.72
CA ALA A 182 26.80 -26.03 40.29
C ALA A 182 25.83 -26.88 39.46
N ASP A 183 25.64 -28.15 39.83
CA ASP A 183 24.65 -29.05 39.21
C ASP A 183 23.22 -28.54 39.43
N ALA A 184 22.85 -28.14 40.66
CA ALA A 184 21.52 -27.64 40.95
C ALA A 184 21.20 -26.35 40.19
N ILE A 185 22.11 -25.37 40.18
CA ILE A 185 21.96 -24.12 39.42
C ILE A 185 21.86 -24.41 37.93
N SER A 186 22.74 -25.26 37.40
CA SER A 186 22.73 -25.62 35.98
C SER A 186 21.44 -26.28 35.55
N ARG A 187 20.88 -27.18 36.37
CA ARG A 187 19.58 -27.81 36.08
C ARG A 187 18.50 -26.74 35.95
N LYS A 188 18.42 -25.81 36.91
CA LYS A 188 17.44 -24.70 36.87
C LYS A 188 17.59 -23.84 35.62
N TYR A 189 18.83 -23.49 35.25
CA TYR A 189 19.14 -22.72 34.05
C TYR A 189 18.73 -23.46 32.77
N VAL A 190 19.05 -24.75 32.66
CA VAL A 190 18.78 -25.56 31.47
C VAL A 190 17.28 -25.79 31.24
N GLU A 191 16.47 -25.92 32.31
CA GLU A 191 15.01 -26.11 32.21
C GLU A 191 14.29 -24.92 31.56
N ALA A 192 14.90 -23.73 31.53
CA ALA A 192 14.35 -22.56 30.84
C ALA A 192 14.34 -22.69 29.31
N PHE A 193 15.17 -23.58 28.73
CA PHE A 193 15.47 -23.59 27.30
C PHE A 193 15.10 -24.88 26.57
N ALA A 194 14.94 -24.77 25.26
CA ALA A 194 14.74 -25.91 24.36
C ALA A 194 15.82 -26.99 24.46
N PRO A 195 15.48 -28.29 24.52
CA PRO A 195 16.47 -29.35 24.50
C PRO A 195 17.15 -29.42 23.14
N TRP A 196 18.40 -29.86 23.17
CA TRP A 196 19.08 -30.31 21.97
C TRP A 196 18.65 -31.73 21.68
N GLU A 197 17.92 -31.91 20.59
CA GLU A 197 17.45 -33.18 20.07
C GLU A 197 17.56 -33.23 18.53
N GLU A 198 17.16 -34.34 17.93
CA GLU A 198 17.28 -34.58 16.48
C GLU A 198 16.61 -33.48 15.63
N ASN A 199 15.45 -32.98 16.06
CA ASN A 199 14.68 -31.98 15.31
C ASN A 199 15.14 -30.53 15.54
N SER A 200 16.00 -30.28 16.54
CA SER A 200 16.49 -28.92 16.84
C SER A 200 17.30 -28.32 15.70
N PHE A 201 18.11 -29.15 15.01
CA PHE A 201 18.95 -28.65 13.92
C PHE A 201 18.12 -28.25 12.68
N PRO A 202 17.23 -29.08 12.11
CA PRO A 202 16.32 -28.63 11.05
C PRO A 202 15.44 -27.44 11.44
N GLY A 203 15.05 -27.34 12.72
CA GLY A 203 14.20 -26.28 13.22
C GLY A 203 14.85 -24.90 13.33
N LEU A 204 16.19 -24.82 13.44
CA LEU A 204 16.93 -23.55 13.52
C LEU A 204 17.49 -23.06 12.18
N LEU A 205 17.40 -23.86 11.11
CA LEU A 205 17.95 -23.53 9.80
C LEU A 205 17.05 -22.58 9.01
N ALA A 206 17.60 -21.47 8.51
CA ALA A 206 16.86 -20.48 7.74
C ALA A 206 16.34 -21.02 6.40
N ASN A 207 17.14 -21.79 5.65
CA ASN A 207 16.73 -22.37 4.36
C ASN A 207 15.51 -23.31 4.49
N VAL A 208 15.34 -23.93 5.66
CA VAL A 208 14.22 -24.83 5.95
C VAL A 208 12.89 -24.07 6.05
N VAL A 209 12.88 -22.74 6.19
CA VAL A 209 11.63 -21.95 6.07
C VAL A 209 10.97 -22.19 4.69
N ALA A 210 11.71 -21.98 3.60
CA ALA A 210 11.22 -22.25 2.25
C ALA A 210 11.07 -23.74 1.98
N GLY A 211 12.04 -24.56 2.44
CA GLY A 211 12.01 -26.00 2.24
C GLY A 211 10.83 -26.70 2.92
N ARG A 212 10.41 -26.23 4.10
CA ARG A 212 9.25 -26.78 4.81
C ARG A 212 7.95 -26.39 4.13
N VAL A 213 7.83 -25.17 3.60
CA VAL A 213 6.69 -24.77 2.76
C VAL A 213 6.58 -25.69 1.54
N ALA A 214 7.66 -25.85 0.78
CA ALA A 214 7.67 -26.71 -0.40
C ALA A 214 7.34 -28.17 -0.05
N ASN A 215 7.99 -28.73 0.97
CA ASN A 215 7.80 -30.11 1.40
C ASN A 215 6.37 -30.39 1.88
N ARG A 216 5.79 -29.50 2.68
CA ARG A 216 4.49 -29.72 3.32
C ARG A 216 3.30 -29.42 2.40
N LEU A 217 3.48 -28.56 1.40
CA LEU A 217 2.45 -28.24 0.42
C LEU A 217 2.57 -29.03 -0.90
N GLY A 218 3.61 -29.86 -1.03
CA GLY A 218 3.83 -30.73 -2.19
C GLY A 218 4.33 -29.98 -3.42
N LEU A 219 5.18 -28.98 -3.24
CA LEU A 219 5.65 -28.10 -4.32
C LEU A 219 6.94 -28.65 -4.94
N GLY A 220 6.95 -28.83 -6.27
CA GLY A 220 8.03 -29.48 -7.01
C GLY A 220 9.09 -28.55 -7.60
N GLY A 221 8.88 -27.24 -7.57
CA GLY A 221 9.83 -26.24 -8.07
C GLY A 221 10.99 -25.96 -7.11
N MET A 222 11.90 -25.06 -7.52
CA MET A 222 13.02 -24.62 -6.69
C MET A 222 12.54 -24.09 -5.35
N ASN A 223 13.20 -24.48 -4.24
CA ASN A 223 13.03 -23.82 -2.95
C ASN A 223 14.37 -23.29 -2.42
N THR A 224 14.40 -22.05 -1.95
CA THR A 224 15.60 -21.46 -1.31
C THR A 224 15.24 -20.25 -0.45
N THR A 225 16.16 -19.82 0.40
CA THR A 225 16.13 -18.51 1.04
C THR A 225 17.27 -17.62 0.55
N VAL A 226 17.11 -16.30 0.69
CA VAL A 226 18.13 -15.29 0.38
C VAL A 226 18.23 -14.28 1.52
N ASP A 227 19.43 -13.75 1.76
CA ASP A 227 19.69 -12.68 2.72
C ASP A 227 20.36 -11.51 2.02
N ALA A 228 19.64 -10.38 1.97
CA ALA A 228 20.15 -9.09 1.56
C ALA A 228 19.77 -8.03 2.60
N ALA A 229 19.82 -8.43 3.88
CA ALA A 229 19.35 -7.68 5.03
C ALA A 229 17.93 -7.12 4.80
N CYS A 230 17.74 -5.81 4.98
CA CYS A 230 16.45 -5.14 4.82
C CYS A 230 15.86 -5.22 3.38
N ALA A 231 16.67 -5.64 2.39
CA ALA A 231 16.25 -5.84 1.01
C ALA A 231 16.04 -7.32 0.63
N ALA A 232 16.12 -8.25 1.60
CA ALA A 232 16.03 -9.69 1.36
C ALA A 232 14.77 -10.11 0.58
N SER A 233 13.61 -9.54 0.92
CA SER A 233 12.35 -9.84 0.21
C SER A 233 12.35 -9.41 -1.27
N LEU A 234 12.93 -8.25 -1.61
CA LEU A 234 13.01 -7.83 -3.02
C LEU A 234 14.07 -8.63 -3.80
N SER A 235 15.13 -9.08 -3.11
CA SER A 235 16.07 -10.06 -3.68
C SER A 235 15.38 -11.39 -4.00
N ALA A 236 14.52 -11.88 -3.09
CA ALA A 236 13.74 -13.08 -3.31
C ALA A 236 12.79 -12.94 -4.51
N VAL A 237 12.09 -11.80 -4.61
CA VAL A 237 11.23 -11.48 -5.77
C VAL A 237 12.04 -11.50 -7.06
N ARG A 238 13.23 -10.89 -7.10
CA ARG A 238 14.09 -10.90 -8.29
C ARG A 238 14.44 -12.32 -8.75
N LEU A 239 14.78 -13.21 -7.81
CA LEU A 239 15.12 -14.60 -8.10
C LEU A 239 13.89 -15.42 -8.54
N ALA A 240 12.75 -15.23 -7.87
CA ALA A 240 11.49 -15.86 -8.28
C ALA A 240 11.05 -15.45 -9.69
N VAL A 241 11.20 -14.17 -10.03
CA VAL A 241 10.93 -13.66 -11.37
C VAL A 241 11.85 -14.31 -12.41
N ALA A 242 13.12 -14.56 -12.08
CA ALA A 242 14.04 -15.25 -12.99
C ALA A 242 13.56 -16.68 -13.31
N GLU A 243 13.08 -17.45 -12.32
CA GLU A 243 12.54 -18.80 -12.55
C GLU A 243 11.29 -18.80 -13.45
N LEU A 244 10.45 -17.76 -13.35
CA LEU A 244 9.31 -17.57 -14.24
C LEU A 244 9.75 -17.18 -15.65
N VAL A 245 10.65 -16.20 -15.80
CA VAL A 245 11.12 -15.74 -17.11
C VAL A 245 11.89 -16.85 -17.84
N ASP A 246 12.67 -17.66 -17.12
CA ASP A 246 13.42 -18.79 -17.67
C ASP A 246 12.53 -20.02 -17.97
N GLY A 247 11.23 -19.97 -17.64
CA GLY A 247 10.28 -21.05 -17.89
C GLY A 247 10.46 -22.29 -17.00
N ARG A 248 11.28 -22.20 -15.94
CA ARG A 248 11.50 -23.30 -15.00
C ARG A 248 10.32 -23.52 -14.05
N ALA A 249 9.60 -22.45 -13.73
CA ALA A 249 8.37 -22.49 -12.94
C ALA A 249 7.20 -21.81 -13.69
N ASP A 250 5.97 -22.18 -13.34
CA ASP A 250 4.75 -21.50 -13.82
C ASP A 250 4.10 -20.63 -12.74
N THR A 251 4.42 -20.94 -11.47
CA THR A 251 4.01 -20.19 -10.29
C THR A 251 5.18 -20.11 -9.33
N MET A 252 5.43 -18.93 -8.75
CA MET A 252 6.41 -18.76 -7.70
C MET A 252 5.78 -18.14 -6.46
N ILE A 253 5.95 -18.80 -5.32
CA ILE A 253 5.74 -18.20 -4.01
C ILE A 253 7.02 -17.42 -3.66
N THR A 254 6.89 -16.13 -3.39
CA THR A 254 8.02 -15.31 -2.99
C THR A 254 7.65 -14.29 -1.94
N GLY A 255 8.63 -13.76 -1.21
CA GLY A 255 8.39 -12.70 -0.25
C GLY A 255 9.46 -12.63 0.82
N GLY A 256 9.07 -12.34 2.06
CA GLY A 256 10.00 -12.24 3.18
C GLY A 256 9.39 -12.65 4.50
N VAL A 257 10.24 -13.16 5.39
CA VAL A 257 9.88 -13.70 6.71
C VAL A 257 10.85 -13.15 7.73
N ASP A 258 10.33 -12.52 8.77
CA ASP A 258 11.13 -12.02 9.87
C ASP A 258 10.29 -11.93 11.17
N THR A 259 10.58 -12.82 12.12
CA THR A 259 9.95 -12.81 13.45
C THR A 259 10.97 -12.51 14.54
N GLU A 260 12.18 -12.08 14.16
CA GLU A 260 13.30 -11.87 15.07
C GLU A 260 13.22 -10.47 15.69
N ASN A 261 12.51 -10.36 16.82
CA ASN A 261 12.45 -9.16 17.66
C ASN A 261 12.84 -9.47 19.13
N THR A 262 13.75 -10.45 19.32
CA THR A 262 14.30 -10.74 20.66
C THR A 262 15.18 -9.60 21.16
N ILE A 263 15.58 -9.66 22.43
CA ILE A 263 16.51 -8.66 22.99
C ILE A 263 17.83 -8.58 22.22
N PHE A 264 18.28 -9.66 21.60
CA PHE A 264 19.50 -9.67 20.80
C PHE A 264 19.45 -8.64 19.68
N ILE A 265 18.38 -8.63 18.87
CA ILE A 265 18.27 -7.71 17.74
C ILE A 265 18.09 -6.25 18.21
N TYR A 266 17.38 -6.04 19.32
CA TYR A 266 17.23 -4.71 19.93
C TYR A 266 18.56 -4.15 20.38
N LEU A 267 19.43 -4.98 20.97
CA LEU A 267 20.79 -4.60 21.32
C LEU A 267 21.61 -4.29 20.06
N CYS A 268 21.56 -5.13 19.02
CA CYS A 268 22.26 -4.86 17.76
C CYS A 268 21.92 -3.47 17.20
N PHE A 269 20.63 -3.14 17.12
CA PHE A 269 20.19 -1.84 16.60
C PHE A 269 20.45 -0.68 17.56
N SER A 270 20.41 -0.92 18.88
CA SER A 270 20.76 0.09 19.88
C SER A 270 22.24 0.46 19.82
N LYS A 271 23.14 -0.51 19.62
CA LYS A 271 24.60 -0.25 19.59
C LYS A 271 25.07 0.43 18.31
N VAL A 272 24.30 0.32 17.23
CA VAL A 272 24.49 1.16 16.03
C VAL A 272 23.69 2.47 16.09
N GLN A 273 22.98 2.72 17.20
CA GLN A 273 22.13 3.90 17.43
C GLN A 273 21.10 4.16 16.32
N ALA A 274 20.55 3.08 15.74
CA ALA A 274 19.59 3.17 14.65
C ALA A 274 18.13 3.30 15.14
N LEU A 275 17.84 2.96 16.40
CA LEU A 275 16.49 3.03 16.94
C LEU A 275 16.08 4.48 17.26
N SER A 276 14.80 4.79 17.07
CA SER A 276 14.20 6.06 17.46
C SER A 276 14.33 6.29 18.98
N LYS A 277 14.70 7.50 19.37
CA LYS A 277 14.80 7.92 20.78
C LYS A 277 13.47 8.47 21.29
N SER A 278 12.71 9.11 20.40
CA SER A 278 11.34 9.56 20.65
C SER A 278 10.35 8.40 20.81
N GLY A 279 10.70 7.21 20.30
CA GLY A 279 9.83 6.04 20.32
C GLY A 279 8.77 6.06 19.23
N THR A 280 8.96 6.88 18.19
CA THR A 280 8.06 7.00 17.03
C THR A 280 8.88 6.93 15.75
N ILE A 281 8.44 6.11 14.80
CA ILE A 281 9.04 6.06 13.46
C ILE A 281 8.35 7.07 12.53
N SER A 282 9.09 8.12 12.16
CA SER A 282 8.55 9.31 11.47
C SER A 282 9.28 9.57 10.14
N PRO A 283 9.13 8.68 9.13
CA PRO A 283 9.83 8.83 7.85
C PRO A 283 9.48 10.16 7.19
N PHE A 284 10.48 10.80 6.58
CA PHE A 284 10.37 12.11 5.90
C PHE A 284 9.99 13.29 6.79
N SER A 285 9.85 13.11 8.10
CA SER A 285 9.58 14.20 9.04
C SER A 285 10.85 14.96 9.40
N ASP A 286 10.70 16.21 9.84
CA ASP A 286 11.77 16.94 10.56
C ASP A 286 12.18 16.21 11.85
N ASP A 287 11.24 15.49 12.47
CA ASP A 287 11.43 14.78 13.73
C ASP A 287 11.95 13.34 13.56
N ALA A 288 12.39 12.97 12.35
CA ALA A 288 12.93 11.66 12.03
C ALA A 288 14.25 11.40 12.79
N ASP A 289 14.20 10.57 13.85
CA ASP A 289 15.32 10.33 14.76
C ASP A 289 15.78 8.86 14.85
N GLY A 290 15.20 7.96 14.06
CA GLY A 290 15.54 6.54 14.00
C GLY A 290 14.36 5.65 13.59
N THR A 291 14.62 4.34 13.56
CA THR A 291 13.61 3.31 13.23
C THR A 291 12.98 2.71 14.49
N LEU A 292 11.83 2.05 14.33
CA LEU A 292 11.35 1.03 15.27
C LEU A 292 11.44 -0.34 14.60
N LEU A 293 11.66 -1.40 15.38
CA LEU A 293 11.71 -2.76 14.86
C LEU A 293 10.31 -3.33 14.69
N GLY A 294 10.10 -4.08 13.61
CA GLY A 294 8.86 -4.78 13.31
C GLY A 294 9.09 -6.28 13.06
N GLU A 295 8.07 -7.07 13.36
CA GLU A 295 7.92 -8.46 12.92
C GLU A 295 7.00 -8.50 11.68
N GLY A 296 7.22 -9.44 10.77
CA GLY A 296 6.34 -9.62 9.62
C GLY A 296 6.64 -10.84 8.77
N ILE A 297 5.59 -11.41 8.19
CA ILE A 297 5.66 -12.45 7.18
C ILE A 297 4.78 -12.00 6.02
N GLY A 298 5.34 -11.80 4.84
CA GLY A 298 4.59 -11.43 3.65
C GLY A 298 4.98 -12.31 2.48
N MET A 299 4.00 -12.84 1.75
CA MET A 299 4.22 -13.66 0.56
C MET A 299 3.29 -13.26 -0.59
N LEU A 300 3.82 -13.40 -1.80
CA LEU A 300 3.19 -13.12 -3.09
C LEU A 300 3.22 -14.40 -3.93
N ALA A 301 2.15 -14.63 -4.68
CA ALA A 301 2.11 -15.63 -5.75
C ALA A 301 2.31 -14.91 -7.08
N LEU A 302 3.37 -15.26 -7.79
CA LEU A 302 3.76 -14.64 -9.05
C LEU A 302 3.57 -15.61 -10.22
N ARG A 303 3.05 -15.10 -11.33
CA ARG A 303 2.98 -15.80 -12.62
C ARG A 303 3.35 -14.84 -13.74
N ARG A 304 3.75 -15.37 -14.90
CA ARG A 304 3.86 -14.55 -16.11
C ARG A 304 2.48 -13.97 -16.44
N LEU A 305 2.40 -12.69 -16.80
CA LEU A 305 1.12 -12.01 -17.04
C LEU A 305 0.27 -12.74 -18.08
N ALA A 306 0.89 -13.20 -19.18
CA ALA A 306 0.22 -13.93 -20.24
C ALA A 306 -0.43 -15.23 -19.74
N ASP A 307 0.23 -15.97 -18.84
CA ASP A 307 -0.33 -17.19 -18.25
C ASP A 307 -1.48 -16.86 -17.29
N ALA A 308 -1.31 -15.81 -16.48
CA ALA A 308 -2.35 -15.37 -15.55
C ALA A 308 -3.63 -14.94 -16.29
N GLN A 309 -3.50 -14.24 -17.41
CA GLN A 309 -4.62 -13.84 -18.25
C GLN A 309 -5.27 -15.04 -18.96
N ARG A 310 -4.45 -15.96 -19.51
CA ARG A 310 -4.93 -17.19 -20.15
C ARG A 310 -5.78 -18.02 -19.19
N ASP A 311 -5.34 -18.13 -17.94
CA ASP A 311 -5.95 -18.99 -16.93
C ASP A 311 -7.05 -18.28 -16.13
N GLY A 312 -7.36 -17.01 -16.44
CA GLY A 312 -8.40 -16.24 -15.76
C GLY A 312 -8.10 -15.92 -14.29
N ASN A 313 -6.82 -15.84 -13.92
CA ASN A 313 -6.44 -15.48 -12.56
C ASN A 313 -6.85 -14.04 -12.23
N ARG A 314 -7.14 -13.79 -10.94
CA ARG A 314 -7.13 -12.41 -10.41
C ARG A 314 -5.72 -11.85 -10.52
N ILE A 315 -5.61 -10.57 -10.86
CA ILE A 315 -4.32 -9.87 -10.95
C ILE A 315 -4.41 -8.58 -10.14
N TYR A 316 -3.66 -8.51 -9.04
CA TYR A 316 -3.61 -7.33 -8.17
C TYR A 316 -2.82 -6.19 -8.82
N ALA A 317 -1.63 -6.51 -9.33
CA ALA A 317 -0.76 -5.59 -10.04
C ALA A 317 0.21 -6.37 -10.93
N VAL A 318 0.89 -5.62 -11.81
CA VAL A 318 1.89 -6.16 -12.73
C VAL A 318 3.26 -5.58 -12.38
N ILE A 319 4.23 -6.44 -12.11
CA ILE A 319 5.64 -6.05 -11.98
C ILE A 319 6.18 -5.82 -13.39
N ARG A 320 6.59 -4.58 -13.65
CA ARG A 320 7.08 -4.12 -14.95
C ARG A 320 8.58 -4.05 -15.04
N GLY A 321 9.29 -3.84 -13.92
CA GLY A 321 10.74 -3.78 -13.91
C GLY A 321 11.34 -3.96 -12.52
N ILE A 322 12.52 -4.56 -12.43
CA ILE A 322 13.29 -4.71 -11.19
C ILE A 322 14.75 -4.32 -11.44
N GLY A 323 15.21 -3.30 -10.72
CA GLY A 323 16.60 -2.90 -10.70
C GLY A 323 17.27 -3.25 -9.38
N SER A 324 18.55 -3.61 -9.45
CA SER A 324 19.39 -3.86 -8.28
C SER A 324 20.77 -3.26 -8.43
N SER A 325 21.40 -2.92 -7.31
CA SER A 325 22.76 -2.36 -7.27
C SER A 325 23.46 -2.66 -5.93
N SER A 326 24.73 -2.26 -5.85
CA SER A 326 25.48 -2.19 -4.60
C SER A 326 26.05 -0.79 -4.41
N ASP A 327 26.07 -0.32 -3.16
CA ASP A 327 26.73 0.92 -2.76
C ASP A 327 28.25 0.85 -2.96
N GLY A 328 28.85 -0.34 -3.05
CA GLY A 328 30.29 -0.49 -3.28
C GLY A 328 31.13 0.14 -2.16
N ARG A 329 32.24 0.81 -2.52
CA ARG A 329 33.15 1.42 -1.53
C ARG A 329 32.55 2.70 -0.93
N SER A 330 32.19 2.65 0.36
CA SER A 330 31.63 3.77 1.14
C SER A 330 32.48 4.07 2.39
N LYS A 331 32.13 5.13 3.14
CA LYS A 331 32.78 5.53 4.40
C LYS A 331 32.61 4.50 5.52
N SER A 332 31.52 3.74 5.47
CA SER A 332 31.18 2.66 6.39
C SER A 332 30.30 1.64 5.68
N ILE A 333 30.30 0.39 6.16
CA ILE A 333 29.45 -0.69 5.67
C ILE A 333 27.94 -0.41 5.84
N TYR A 334 27.58 0.49 6.75
CA TYR A 334 26.20 0.87 7.04
C TYR A 334 25.81 2.27 6.55
N ALA A 335 26.72 2.99 5.89
CA ALA A 335 26.42 4.34 5.39
C ALA A 335 25.80 4.25 3.98
N PRO A 336 24.54 4.70 3.79
CA PRO A 336 23.88 4.64 2.48
C PRO A 336 24.52 5.60 1.48
N ARG A 337 24.42 5.27 0.19
CA ARG A 337 24.97 6.11 -0.90
C ARG A 337 23.93 6.42 -1.98
N ALA A 338 23.66 7.70 -2.22
CA ALA A 338 22.68 8.15 -3.20
C ALA A 338 23.02 7.65 -4.63
N GLU A 339 24.29 7.65 -5.03
CA GLU A 339 24.71 7.15 -6.34
C GLU A 339 24.52 5.63 -6.47
N GLY A 340 24.69 4.89 -5.37
CA GLY A 340 24.41 3.45 -5.34
C GLY A 340 22.93 3.17 -5.55
N GLN A 341 22.07 3.88 -4.81
CA GLN A 341 20.62 3.80 -4.97
C GLN A 341 20.19 4.20 -6.40
N ARG A 342 20.71 5.31 -6.94
CA ARG A 342 20.43 5.79 -8.30
C ARG A 342 20.59 4.70 -9.36
N VAL A 343 21.64 3.87 -9.27
CA VAL A 343 21.87 2.76 -10.21
C VAL A 343 20.75 1.71 -10.16
N ALA A 344 20.23 1.37 -8.98
CA ALA A 344 19.11 0.44 -8.88
C ALA A 344 17.84 1.05 -9.48
N LEU A 345 17.61 2.34 -9.23
CA LEU A 345 16.48 3.08 -9.80
C LEU A 345 16.56 3.07 -11.34
N ASP A 346 17.67 3.51 -11.93
CA ASP A 346 17.86 3.55 -13.40
C ASP A 346 17.65 2.19 -14.06
N ARG A 347 18.19 1.12 -13.47
CA ARG A 347 18.03 -0.24 -13.99
C ARG A 347 16.58 -0.71 -13.96
N ALA A 348 15.82 -0.33 -12.95
CA ALA A 348 14.41 -0.72 -12.86
C ALA A 348 13.57 -0.07 -13.97
N TYR A 349 13.79 1.20 -14.26
CA TYR A 349 13.08 1.91 -15.33
C TYR A 349 13.52 1.46 -16.73
N HIS A 350 14.81 1.11 -16.89
CA HIS A 350 15.29 0.49 -18.12
C HIS A 350 14.65 -0.89 -18.37
N ASP A 351 14.55 -1.72 -17.32
CA ASP A 351 13.88 -3.02 -17.37
C ASP A 351 12.37 -2.89 -17.65
N ALA A 352 11.73 -1.84 -17.11
CA ALA A 352 10.31 -1.53 -17.31
C ALA A 352 9.96 -0.92 -18.67
N ASP A 353 10.95 -0.39 -19.39
CA ASP A 353 10.78 0.35 -20.65
C ASP A 353 9.79 1.51 -20.49
N CYS A 354 9.90 2.25 -19.38
CA CYS A 354 9.04 3.40 -19.08
C CYS A 354 9.80 4.54 -18.39
N SER A 355 9.32 5.78 -18.57
CA SER A 355 9.87 6.95 -17.90
C SER A 355 9.57 6.94 -16.39
N PRO A 356 10.53 7.33 -15.53
CA PRO A 356 10.28 7.58 -14.11
C PRO A 356 9.17 8.59 -13.85
N ALA A 357 9.00 9.57 -14.74
CA ALA A 357 7.97 10.60 -14.62
C ALA A 357 6.53 10.05 -14.75
N SER A 358 6.39 8.80 -15.17
CA SER A 358 5.09 8.12 -15.26
C SER A 358 4.64 7.44 -13.97
N VAL A 359 5.46 7.44 -12.91
CA VAL A 359 5.13 6.87 -11.60
C VAL A 359 4.54 7.94 -10.69
N GLU A 360 3.38 7.65 -10.11
CA GLU A 360 2.64 8.61 -9.27
C GLU A 360 2.66 8.24 -7.78
N LEU A 361 3.17 7.05 -7.42
CA LEU A 361 3.32 6.62 -6.04
C LEU A 361 4.68 5.94 -5.81
N PHE A 362 5.48 6.52 -4.92
CA PHE A 362 6.74 5.96 -4.45
C PHE A 362 6.60 5.47 -3.01
N GLU A 363 6.81 4.17 -2.82
CA GLU A 363 6.95 3.53 -1.52
C GLU A 363 8.45 3.40 -1.21
N ALA A 364 8.95 4.32 -0.40
CA ALA A 364 10.38 4.43 -0.12
C ALA A 364 10.85 3.37 0.89
N HIS A 365 12.16 3.17 0.95
CA HIS A 365 12.77 2.43 2.03
C HIS A 365 12.65 3.17 3.37
N ALA A 366 12.86 4.49 3.39
CA ALA A 366 12.66 5.45 4.46
C ALA A 366 12.37 4.85 5.84
N THR A 367 13.44 4.64 6.59
CA THR A 367 13.43 4.01 7.93
C THR A 367 13.20 5.02 9.05
N GLY A 368 12.98 6.30 8.73
CA GLY A 368 12.88 7.37 9.73
C GLY A 368 14.25 7.81 10.25
N THR A 369 15.33 7.50 9.53
CA THR A 369 16.67 7.96 9.89
C THR A 369 17.01 9.23 9.10
N ALA A 370 17.37 10.31 9.79
CA ALA A 370 17.62 11.61 9.15
C ALA A 370 18.63 11.57 7.98
N VAL A 371 19.64 10.71 8.05
CA VAL A 371 20.64 10.53 6.98
C VAL A 371 20.13 9.61 5.87
N GLY A 372 19.48 8.50 6.22
CA GLY A 372 18.96 7.54 5.26
C GLY A 372 17.85 8.14 4.39
N ASP A 373 16.86 8.75 5.03
CA ASP A 373 15.72 9.39 4.36
C ASP A 373 16.21 10.49 3.41
N ARG A 374 17.15 11.34 3.84
CA ARG A 374 17.73 12.39 2.99
C ARG A 374 18.48 11.82 1.79
N THR A 375 19.25 10.75 1.99
CA THR A 375 20.01 10.10 0.92
C THR A 375 19.07 9.55 -0.15
N GLU A 376 17.98 8.92 0.27
CA GLU A 376 16.95 8.38 -0.61
C GLU A 376 16.19 9.48 -1.37
N LEU A 377 15.76 10.53 -0.67
CA LEU A 377 15.10 11.69 -1.30
C LEU A 377 16.00 12.39 -2.32
N THR A 378 17.32 12.42 -2.08
CA THR A 378 18.29 12.98 -3.03
C THR A 378 18.35 12.14 -4.31
N ALA A 379 18.47 10.81 -4.18
CA ALA A 379 18.53 9.90 -5.33
C ALA A 379 17.23 9.92 -6.15
N LEU A 380 16.08 9.84 -5.47
CA LEU A 380 14.76 9.88 -6.11
C LEU A 380 14.47 11.25 -6.75
N GLY A 381 14.74 12.34 -6.03
CA GLY A 381 14.53 13.69 -6.54
C GLY A 381 15.41 14.00 -7.76
N GLY A 382 16.65 13.49 -7.77
CA GLY A 382 17.52 13.56 -8.95
C GLY A 382 16.93 12.81 -10.15
N LEU A 383 16.53 11.54 -9.96
CA LEU A 383 15.89 10.73 -11.00
C LEU A 383 14.68 11.44 -11.64
N LEU A 384 13.79 11.98 -10.82
CA LEU A 384 12.55 12.57 -11.32
C LEU A 384 12.77 13.92 -12.00
N ARG A 385 13.69 14.76 -11.51
CA ARG A 385 14.08 16.00 -12.19
C ARG A 385 14.76 15.75 -13.54
N ASP A 386 15.58 14.70 -13.63
CA ASP A 386 16.17 14.29 -14.91
C ASP A 386 15.09 13.81 -15.92
N ALA A 387 13.95 13.31 -15.41
CA ALA A 387 12.86 12.79 -16.23
C ALA A 387 11.80 13.84 -16.61
N GLY A 388 11.74 14.99 -15.93
CA GLY A 388 10.83 16.10 -16.26
C GLY A 388 10.73 17.17 -15.17
N ASP A 389 10.03 18.27 -15.51
CA ASP A 389 9.93 19.48 -14.68
C ASP A 389 8.62 19.58 -13.87
N GLU A 390 7.72 18.59 -13.96
CA GLU A 390 6.45 18.62 -13.23
C GLU A 390 6.68 18.48 -11.72
N ARG A 391 5.99 19.33 -10.96
CA ARG A 391 6.13 19.45 -9.50
C ARG A 391 4.93 18.81 -8.80
N ASN A 392 5.17 18.28 -7.61
CA ASN A 392 4.12 17.79 -6.70
C ASN A 392 3.10 16.83 -7.34
N TYR A 393 3.53 16.01 -8.31
CA TYR A 393 2.65 15.03 -8.97
C TYR A 393 2.75 13.64 -8.34
N ALA A 394 3.92 13.29 -7.77
CA ALA A 394 4.15 11.96 -7.22
C ALA A 394 3.93 11.93 -5.69
N ALA A 395 3.07 11.04 -5.23
CA ALA A 395 2.91 10.72 -3.82
C ALA A 395 4.13 9.94 -3.30
N LEU A 396 4.60 10.31 -2.10
CA LEU A 396 5.67 9.62 -1.39
C LEU A 396 5.16 9.05 -0.06
N GLY A 397 5.49 7.79 0.24
CA GLY A 397 5.13 7.12 1.49
C GLY A 397 6.12 6.03 1.90
N SER A 398 5.91 5.50 3.12
CA SER A 398 6.59 4.34 3.69
C SER A 398 5.67 3.68 4.72
N VAL A 399 5.32 2.41 4.51
CA VAL A 399 4.51 1.58 5.40
C VAL A 399 5.17 1.41 6.78
N LYS A 400 6.48 1.64 6.87
CA LYS A 400 7.23 1.52 8.13
C LYS A 400 6.74 2.50 9.19
N SER A 401 6.13 3.63 8.79
CA SER A 401 5.47 4.54 9.74
C SER A 401 4.35 3.86 10.53
N GLN A 402 3.73 2.81 9.98
CA GLN A 402 2.59 2.10 10.56
C GLN A 402 3.02 0.77 11.22
N ILE A 403 3.86 -0.02 10.55
CA ILE A 403 4.20 -1.39 11.00
C ILE A 403 5.63 -1.55 11.54
N GLY A 404 6.33 -0.44 11.75
CA GLY A 404 7.77 -0.46 12.03
C GLY A 404 8.59 -1.05 10.88
N HIS A 405 9.88 -1.27 11.13
CA HIS A 405 10.75 -1.89 10.14
C HIS A 405 10.75 -3.41 10.28
N THR A 406 9.99 -4.09 9.43
CA THR A 406 9.85 -5.56 9.38
C THR A 406 11.04 -6.29 8.74
N LYS A 407 12.23 -5.66 8.77
CA LYS A 407 13.53 -6.23 8.37
C LYS A 407 13.45 -7.06 7.06
N GLY A 408 13.63 -8.39 7.11
CA GLY A 408 13.59 -9.25 5.92
C GLY A 408 12.27 -9.19 5.12
N ALA A 409 11.14 -8.87 5.77
CA ALA A 409 9.82 -8.77 5.17
C ALA A 409 9.44 -7.36 4.68
N ALA A 410 10.30 -6.35 4.88
CA ALA A 410 9.97 -4.94 4.60
C ALA A 410 9.66 -4.65 3.12
N GLY A 411 10.41 -5.27 2.20
CA GLY A 411 10.17 -5.15 0.77
C GLY A 411 8.82 -5.73 0.34
N THR A 412 8.46 -6.91 0.86
CA THR A 412 7.16 -7.52 0.52
C THR A 412 5.99 -6.71 1.09
N ALA A 413 6.09 -6.20 2.32
CA ALA A 413 5.07 -5.30 2.87
C ALA A 413 4.84 -4.09 1.94
N SER A 414 5.93 -3.49 1.48
CA SER A 414 5.90 -2.38 0.51
C SER A 414 5.20 -2.78 -0.80
N LEU A 415 5.55 -3.94 -1.38
CA LEU A 415 4.90 -4.44 -2.60
C LEU A 415 3.42 -4.75 -2.40
N MET A 416 3.01 -5.32 -1.26
CA MET A 416 1.61 -5.59 -0.95
C MET A 416 0.81 -4.28 -0.85
N LYS A 417 1.32 -3.27 -0.13
CA LYS A 417 0.71 -1.93 -0.07
C LYS A 417 0.53 -1.33 -1.48
N LEU A 418 1.55 -1.40 -2.33
CA LEU A 418 1.47 -0.86 -3.69
C LEU A 418 0.49 -1.66 -4.57
N ALA A 419 0.53 -2.99 -4.52
CA ALA A 419 -0.35 -3.84 -5.31
C ALA A 419 -1.82 -3.61 -4.93
N LEU A 420 -2.12 -3.48 -3.64
CA LEU A 420 -3.46 -3.14 -3.15
C LEU A 420 -3.87 -1.71 -3.51
N GLY A 421 -2.96 -0.74 -3.45
CA GLY A 421 -3.20 0.63 -3.90
C GLY A 421 -3.51 0.71 -5.40
N LEU A 422 -2.80 -0.04 -6.25
CA LEU A 422 -3.04 -0.14 -7.68
C LEU A 422 -4.32 -0.93 -8.01
N TYR A 423 -4.66 -1.95 -7.23
CA TYR A 423 -5.88 -2.72 -7.40
C TYR A 423 -7.11 -1.87 -7.04
N HIS A 424 -7.06 -1.18 -5.89
CA HIS A 424 -8.15 -0.34 -5.39
C HIS A 424 -8.17 1.08 -5.95
N LYS A 425 -7.13 1.48 -6.70
CA LYS A 425 -6.95 2.85 -7.22
C LYS A 425 -6.96 3.87 -6.08
N VAL A 426 -6.11 3.64 -5.08
CA VAL A 426 -5.99 4.40 -3.83
C VAL A 426 -4.53 4.78 -3.60
N LEU A 427 -4.30 6.02 -3.17
CA LEU A 427 -3.02 6.52 -2.65
C LEU A 427 -3.04 6.39 -1.11
N PRO A 428 -2.38 5.37 -0.54
CA PRO A 428 -2.41 5.11 0.90
C PRO A 428 -1.57 6.11 1.70
N PRO A 429 -1.93 6.39 2.96
CA PRO A 429 -1.22 7.35 3.80
C PRO A 429 0.13 6.83 4.31
N THR A 430 1.00 7.78 4.65
CA THR A 430 2.10 7.65 5.61
C THR A 430 1.75 8.47 6.85
N ILE A 431 2.02 7.94 8.04
CA ILE A 431 1.68 8.59 9.31
C ILE A 431 2.93 9.13 10.01
N ASN A 432 2.73 9.80 11.14
CA ASN A 432 3.79 10.40 11.96
C ASN A 432 4.60 11.50 11.26
N VAL A 433 3.94 12.28 10.39
CA VAL A 433 4.55 13.43 9.71
C VAL A 433 3.73 14.69 10.00
N GLU A 434 4.08 15.39 11.08
CA GLU A 434 3.49 16.70 11.38
C GLU A 434 4.01 17.79 10.45
N ARG A 435 5.31 17.73 10.11
CA ARG A 435 5.96 18.61 9.14
C ARG A 435 7.00 17.83 8.35
N PRO A 436 7.04 17.97 7.01
CA PRO A 436 8.08 17.36 6.19
C PRO A 436 9.46 17.89 6.53
N ASN A 437 10.48 17.10 6.23
CA ASN A 437 11.87 17.42 6.46
C ASN A 437 12.28 18.71 5.73
N SER A 438 12.59 19.74 6.50
CA SER A 438 12.98 21.09 6.08
C SER A 438 14.30 21.14 5.32
N ALA A 439 15.11 20.07 5.34
CA ALA A 439 16.29 19.96 4.49
C ALA A 439 15.94 19.69 3.02
N VAL A 440 14.67 19.42 2.70
CA VAL A 440 14.15 19.24 1.34
C VAL A 440 13.07 20.29 1.09
N ASP A 441 13.22 21.03 -0.01
CA ASP A 441 12.16 21.94 -0.46
C ASP A 441 11.05 21.15 -1.18
N PHE A 442 10.05 20.73 -0.42
CA PHE A 442 8.88 20.03 -0.95
C PHE A 442 7.97 20.93 -1.80
N THR A 443 8.13 22.26 -1.79
CA THR A 443 7.32 23.13 -2.66
C THR A 443 7.77 23.06 -4.12
N ASP A 444 9.07 22.84 -4.34
CA ASP A 444 9.71 22.72 -5.67
C ASP A 444 9.97 21.26 -6.09
N ALA A 445 9.71 20.30 -5.20
CA ALA A 445 9.97 18.89 -5.47
C ALA A 445 8.98 18.27 -6.47
N PRO A 446 9.39 17.22 -7.22
CA PRO A 446 8.48 16.44 -8.07
C PRO A 446 7.47 15.61 -7.26
N PHE A 447 7.75 15.38 -5.98
CA PHE A 447 6.93 14.58 -5.08
C PHE A 447 6.46 15.36 -3.84
N TYR A 448 5.42 14.84 -3.19
CA TYR A 448 4.91 15.32 -1.90
C TYR A 448 4.71 14.15 -0.92
N VAL A 449 4.78 14.40 0.39
CA VAL A 449 4.52 13.36 1.41
C VAL A 449 3.01 13.13 1.52
N ASN A 450 2.56 11.90 1.24
CA ASN A 450 1.14 11.57 1.25
C ASN A 450 0.68 11.16 2.65
N VAL A 451 0.22 12.12 3.45
CA VAL A 451 -0.21 11.89 4.85
C VAL A 451 -1.69 11.50 5.01
N ALA A 452 -2.42 11.37 3.91
CA ALA A 452 -3.85 11.06 3.91
C ALA A 452 -4.20 10.03 2.85
N ASN A 453 -5.18 9.18 3.16
CA ASN A 453 -5.75 8.24 2.21
C ASN A 453 -6.56 8.98 1.15
N ARG A 454 -6.28 8.74 -0.14
CA ARG A 454 -6.86 9.52 -1.25
C ARG A 454 -7.22 8.64 -2.46
N PRO A 455 -8.25 9.00 -3.25
CA PRO A 455 -8.53 8.31 -4.49
C PRO A 455 -7.39 8.58 -5.49
N TRP A 456 -6.90 7.52 -6.11
CA TRP A 456 -5.93 7.62 -7.21
C TRP A 456 -6.69 7.80 -8.51
N ILE A 457 -6.99 9.05 -8.86
CA ILE A 457 -7.69 9.37 -10.11
C ILE A 457 -6.70 9.27 -11.29
N ARG A 458 -7.12 8.69 -12.41
CA ARG A 458 -6.27 8.52 -13.60
C ARG A 458 -5.89 9.88 -14.15
N ASP A 459 -4.60 10.11 -14.29
CA ASP A 459 -4.05 11.30 -14.94
C ASP A 459 -4.06 11.10 -16.47
N PRO A 460 -4.65 12.02 -17.28
CA PRO A 460 -4.57 11.93 -18.74
C PRO A 460 -3.13 11.91 -19.28
N HIS A 461 -2.17 12.54 -18.59
CA HIS A 461 -0.76 12.51 -18.98
C HIS A 461 -0.06 11.19 -18.60
N ARG A 462 -0.67 10.39 -17.72
CA ARG A 462 -0.15 9.10 -17.23
C ARG A 462 -1.26 8.05 -17.35
N PRO A 463 -1.50 7.53 -18.57
CA PRO A 463 -2.70 6.73 -18.85
C PRO A 463 -2.77 5.40 -18.08
N ALA A 464 -1.65 4.93 -17.53
CA ALA A 464 -1.59 3.80 -16.62
C ALA A 464 -1.05 4.27 -15.26
N ARG A 465 -1.76 3.92 -14.19
CA ARG A 465 -1.27 4.13 -12.83
C ARG A 465 -0.05 3.25 -12.59
N ARG A 466 1.05 3.87 -12.16
CA ARG A 466 2.28 3.18 -11.82
C ARG A 466 2.75 3.56 -10.42
N ALA A 467 3.25 2.56 -9.72
CA ALA A 467 3.89 2.73 -8.41
C ALA A 467 5.30 2.15 -8.44
N ALA A 468 6.16 2.56 -7.52
CA ALA A 468 7.47 1.94 -7.35
C ALA A 468 7.85 1.78 -5.88
N ALA A 469 8.50 0.66 -5.54
CA ALA A 469 8.98 0.37 -4.20
C ALA A 469 10.51 0.28 -4.16
N SER A 470 11.11 0.82 -3.09
CA SER A 470 12.53 0.70 -2.79
C SER A 470 12.79 -0.11 -1.52
N ALA A 471 13.83 -0.95 -1.54
CA ALA A 471 14.39 -1.55 -0.33
C ALA A 471 15.92 -1.47 -0.36
N MET A 472 16.50 -0.83 0.66
CA MET A 472 17.94 -0.64 0.79
C MET A 472 18.44 -1.49 1.95
N GLY A 473 19.23 -2.51 1.63
CA GLY A 473 19.76 -3.47 2.59
C GLY A 473 20.94 -2.90 3.36
N PHE A 474 20.99 -3.18 4.65
CA PHE A 474 22.21 -3.03 5.44
C PHE A 474 23.37 -3.78 4.76
N GLY A 475 24.54 -3.16 4.64
CA GLY A 475 25.64 -3.66 3.80
C GLY A 475 25.63 -3.15 2.34
N GLY A 476 24.61 -2.35 1.97
CA GLY A 476 24.61 -1.54 0.74
C GLY A 476 24.01 -2.21 -0.50
N THR A 477 23.23 -3.28 -0.35
CA THR A 477 22.52 -3.89 -1.50
C THR A 477 21.17 -3.21 -1.70
N ASN A 478 20.92 -2.66 -2.88
CA ASN A 478 19.72 -1.86 -3.16
C ASN A 478 18.84 -2.54 -4.20
N PHE A 479 17.53 -2.45 -4.02
CA PHE A 479 16.53 -2.89 -5.00
C PHE A 479 15.46 -1.82 -5.21
N HIS A 480 15.00 -1.69 -6.45
CA HIS A 480 13.86 -0.86 -6.84
C HIS A 480 12.95 -1.63 -7.79
N VAL A 481 11.64 -1.63 -7.55
CA VAL A 481 10.64 -2.40 -8.31
C VAL A 481 9.56 -1.47 -8.83
N VAL A 482 9.26 -1.54 -10.13
CA VAL A 482 8.20 -0.78 -10.79
C VAL A 482 6.97 -1.66 -10.99
N LEU A 483 5.81 -1.17 -10.55
CA LEU A 483 4.51 -1.83 -10.66
C LEU A 483 3.56 -0.98 -11.51
N GLU A 484 2.65 -1.64 -12.20
CA GLU A 484 1.59 -1.03 -13.00
C GLU A 484 0.24 -1.67 -12.70
N GLU A 485 -0.83 -0.90 -12.83
CA GLU A 485 -2.19 -1.43 -12.78
C GLU A 485 -2.44 -2.46 -13.90
N HIS A 486 -3.15 -3.55 -13.58
CA HIS A 486 -3.50 -4.54 -14.61
C HIS A 486 -4.60 -4.06 -15.55
N SER A 487 -5.72 -3.60 -14.97
CA SER A 487 -6.85 -3.05 -15.70
C SER A 487 -7.07 -1.61 -15.28
N GLY A 488 -7.37 -0.80 -16.29
CA GLY A 488 -7.79 0.56 -16.10
C GLY A 488 -9.26 0.75 -15.78
N ASP A 489 -10.06 -0.31 -15.85
CA ASP A 489 -11.49 -0.30 -15.54
C ASP A 489 -11.69 -0.45 -14.02
N ARG A 490 -12.14 0.64 -13.39
CA ARG A 490 -12.43 0.68 -11.96
C ARG A 490 -13.71 -0.11 -11.61
N SER A 491 -14.65 -0.26 -12.55
CA SER A 491 -15.96 -0.87 -12.28
C SER A 491 -15.89 -2.36 -11.96
N ALA A 492 -14.80 -3.03 -12.37
CA ALA A 492 -14.55 -4.44 -12.08
C ALA A 492 -13.92 -4.69 -10.69
N VAL A 493 -13.56 -3.64 -9.94
CA VAL A 493 -12.86 -3.75 -8.65
C VAL A 493 -13.85 -4.12 -7.55
N GLN A 494 -13.58 -5.24 -6.86
CA GLN A 494 -14.20 -5.59 -5.59
C GLN A 494 -13.38 -5.02 -4.44
N VAL A 495 -13.98 -4.16 -3.62
CA VAL A 495 -13.32 -3.46 -2.52
C VAL A 495 -13.07 -4.43 -1.35
N LEU A 496 -11.79 -4.63 -0.99
CA LEU A 496 -11.36 -5.60 0.01
C LEU A 496 -11.25 -5.02 1.42
N HIS A 497 -11.08 -3.71 1.54
CA HIS A 497 -11.13 -3.01 2.81
C HIS A 497 -12.57 -2.71 3.20
N ARG A 498 -12.78 -2.54 4.50
CA ARG A 498 -14.03 -2.14 5.11
C ARG A 498 -14.47 -0.79 4.55
N THR A 499 -15.72 -0.74 4.10
CA THR A 499 -16.42 0.46 3.65
C THR A 499 -17.82 0.42 4.26
N ALA A 500 -18.57 1.51 4.18
CA ALA A 500 -19.91 1.56 4.78
C ALA A 500 -20.80 0.46 4.19
N ARG A 501 -21.45 -0.37 4.99
CA ARG A 501 -22.36 -1.44 4.55
C ARG A 501 -23.81 -1.04 4.75
N ALA A 502 -24.63 -1.25 3.73
CA ALA A 502 -26.08 -1.11 3.84
C ALA A 502 -26.68 -2.38 4.45
N HIS A 503 -27.52 -2.20 5.46
CA HIS A 503 -28.26 -3.29 6.10
C HIS A 503 -29.75 -3.03 6.00
N LEU A 504 -30.49 -4.02 5.52
CA LEU A 504 -31.92 -3.91 5.25
C LEU A 504 -32.60 -5.22 5.67
N TRP A 505 -33.69 -5.09 6.42
CA TRP A 505 -34.52 -6.21 6.85
C TRP A 505 -35.95 -5.92 6.45
N HIS A 506 -36.65 -6.98 6.04
CA HIS A 506 -38.08 -6.92 5.83
C HIS A 506 -38.75 -8.20 6.31
N ALA A 507 -40.01 -8.10 6.70
CA ALA A 507 -40.85 -9.21 7.12
C ALA A 507 -42.32 -8.91 6.82
N PRO A 508 -43.22 -9.90 6.79
CA PRO A 508 -44.64 -9.67 6.48
C PRO A 508 -45.31 -8.60 7.37
N ASP A 509 -44.88 -8.48 8.62
CA ASP A 509 -45.38 -7.48 9.58
C ASP A 509 -44.30 -7.07 10.60
N VAL A 510 -44.65 -6.10 11.47
CA VAL A 510 -43.75 -5.55 12.49
C VAL A 510 -43.34 -6.60 13.54
N PRO A 511 -44.23 -7.45 14.08
CA PRO A 511 -43.85 -8.54 14.98
C PRO A 511 -42.79 -9.49 14.38
N ALA A 512 -42.99 -9.94 13.14
CA ALA A 512 -42.02 -10.79 12.45
C ALA A 512 -40.68 -10.07 12.20
N LEU A 513 -40.73 -8.76 11.90
CA LEU A 513 -39.53 -7.94 11.74
C LEU A 513 -38.73 -7.82 13.05
N LEU A 514 -39.41 -7.64 14.18
CA LEU A 514 -38.80 -7.63 15.51
C LEU A 514 -38.12 -8.97 15.84
N GLU A 515 -38.79 -10.08 15.53
CA GLU A 515 -38.20 -11.42 15.73
C GLU A 515 -36.95 -11.61 14.87
N LEU A 516 -37.02 -11.22 13.59
CA LEU A 516 -35.88 -11.30 12.66
C LEU A 516 -34.68 -10.49 13.17
N LEU A 517 -34.89 -9.25 13.60
CA LEU A 517 -33.81 -8.41 14.14
C LEU A 517 -33.22 -8.97 15.44
N ARG A 518 -34.04 -9.55 16.32
CA ARG A 518 -33.57 -10.21 17.57
C ARG A 518 -32.79 -11.48 17.31
N SER A 519 -33.07 -12.19 16.22
CA SER A 519 -32.35 -13.42 15.87
C SER A 519 -30.88 -13.17 15.50
N GLY A 520 -30.52 -11.92 15.18
CA GLY A 520 -29.18 -11.57 14.70
C GLY A 520 -28.93 -11.95 13.24
N ALA A 521 -29.96 -12.40 12.50
CA ALA A 521 -29.83 -12.70 11.08
C ALA A 521 -29.31 -11.48 10.31
N PRO A 522 -28.35 -11.66 9.37
CA PRO A 522 -27.83 -10.56 8.58
C PRO A 522 -28.94 -9.94 7.73
N GLY A 523 -28.87 -8.63 7.53
CA GLY A 523 -29.74 -7.93 6.58
C GLY A 523 -29.48 -8.42 5.16
N GLY A 524 -30.54 -8.49 4.36
CA GLY A 524 -30.48 -8.89 2.95
C GLY A 524 -30.72 -7.72 2.01
N ASP A 525 -30.24 -7.83 0.78
CA ASP A 525 -30.44 -6.85 -0.31
C ASP A 525 -31.32 -7.40 -1.45
N GLY A 526 -32.13 -8.42 -1.12
CA GLY A 526 -33.12 -9.00 -2.01
C GLY A 526 -34.38 -8.14 -2.18
N PRO A 527 -35.25 -8.50 -3.13
CA PRO A 527 -36.46 -7.76 -3.42
C PRO A 527 -37.41 -7.74 -2.21
N ILE A 528 -37.90 -6.55 -1.85
CA ILE A 528 -38.80 -6.37 -0.70
C ILE A 528 -40.26 -6.33 -1.20
N PRO A 529 -41.15 -7.20 -0.69
CA PRO A 529 -42.58 -7.11 -1.00
C PRO A 529 -43.18 -5.76 -0.58
N ALA A 530 -44.05 -5.20 -1.41
CA ALA A 530 -44.63 -3.87 -1.19
C ALA A 530 -45.37 -3.75 0.16
N ASP A 531 -45.96 -4.83 0.63
CA ASP A 531 -46.75 -4.96 1.85
C ASP A 531 -45.92 -5.36 3.10
N ALA A 532 -44.67 -5.79 2.96
CA ALA A 532 -43.84 -6.33 4.04
C ALA A 532 -43.06 -5.28 4.86
N ALA A 533 -43.40 -5.03 6.14
CA ALA A 533 -42.67 -4.12 7.03
C ALA A 533 -41.13 -4.18 6.89
N ARG A 534 -40.48 -3.02 6.84
CA ARG A 534 -39.05 -2.91 6.51
C ARG A 534 -38.31 -1.87 7.34
N VAL A 535 -37.06 -2.16 7.66
CA VAL A 535 -36.14 -1.24 8.33
C VAL A 535 -34.74 -1.38 7.75
N GLY A 536 -34.03 -0.27 7.60
CA GLY A 536 -32.64 -0.31 7.18
C GLY A 536 -31.80 0.85 7.72
N PHE A 537 -30.50 0.64 7.71
CA PHE A 537 -29.48 1.60 8.10
C PHE A 537 -28.14 1.29 7.43
N VAL A 538 -27.15 2.14 7.64
CA VAL A 538 -25.77 1.95 7.14
C VAL A 538 -24.81 1.99 8.31
N ALA A 539 -23.87 1.05 8.37
CA ALA A 539 -22.82 0.95 9.38
C ALA A 539 -21.45 0.76 8.74
N VAL A 540 -20.38 1.22 9.37
CA VAL A 540 -19.01 1.05 8.84
C VAL A 540 -18.37 -0.23 9.37
N ASP A 541 -18.71 -0.65 10.58
CA ASP A 541 -18.15 -1.81 11.27
C ASP A 541 -19.24 -2.60 12.03
N ASP A 542 -18.86 -3.75 12.58
CA ASP A 542 -19.77 -4.67 13.28
C ASP A 542 -20.34 -4.05 14.57
N GLU A 543 -19.56 -3.23 15.27
CA GLU A 543 -20.04 -2.48 16.45
C GLU A 543 -21.16 -1.52 16.06
N GLY A 544 -20.97 -0.74 14.99
CA GLY A 544 -21.99 0.12 14.42
C GLY A 544 -23.24 -0.65 13.96
N VAL A 545 -23.09 -1.86 13.45
CA VAL A 545 -24.23 -2.74 13.10
C VAL A 545 -25.03 -3.10 14.34
N ASP A 546 -24.35 -3.55 15.39
CA ASP A 546 -25.01 -3.95 16.64
C ASP A 546 -25.72 -2.76 17.30
N GLU A 547 -25.08 -1.60 17.36
CA GLU A 547 -25.67 -0.38 17.90
C GLU A 547 -26.93 0.07 17.13
N LEU A 548 -26.84 0.16 15.80
CA LEU A 548 -27.95 0.63 14.97
C LEU A 548 -29.08 -0.40 14.90
N ARG A 549 -28.78 -1.70 14.98
CA ARG A 549 -29.77 -2.77 15.12
C ARG A 549 -30.50 -2.67 16.47
N ALA A 550 -29.77 -2.47 17.57
CA ALA A 550 -30.36 -2.29 18.89
C ALA A 550 -31.25 -1.04 18.94
N LEU A 551 -30.83 0.05 18.30
CA LEU A 551 -31.62 1.27 18.15
C LEU A 551 -32.90 1.02 17.33
N ALA A 552 -32.81 0.29 16.22
CA ALA A 552 -33.97 -0.07 15.40
C ALA A 552 -34.98 -0.89 16.20
N LEU A 553 -34.52 -1.89 16.96
CA LEU A 553 -35.34 -2.69 17.88
C LEU A 553 -36.06 -1.81 18.90
N ALA A 554 -35.33 -0.96 19.61
CA ALA A 554 -35.90 -0.10 20.64
C ALA A 554 -36.97 0.87 20.09
N GLN A 555 -36.77 1.42 18.89
CA GLN A 555 -37.76 2.31 18.28
C GLN A 555 -39.00 1.55 17.79
N LEU A 556 -38.85 0.37 17.21
CA LEU A 556 -39.97 -0.49 16.80
C LEU A 556 -40.82 -0.92 18.01
N GLU A 557 -40.19 -1.27 19.14
CA GLU A 557 -40.89 -1.64 20.37
C GLU A 557 -41.63 -0.46 21.01
N ARG A 558 -41.05 0.74 20.93
CA ARG A 558 -41.66 1.97 21.47
C ARG A 558 -42.88 2.40 20.66
N ALA A 559 -42.89 2.15 19.35
CA ALA A 559 -43.94 2.60 18.44
C ALA A 559 -44.34 1.51 17.42
N PRO A 560 -44.92 0.38 17.87
CA PRO A 560 -45.22 -0.77 17.01
C PRO A 560 -46.33 -0.49 15.97
N ASP A 561 -47.17 0.51 16.24
CA ASP A 561 -48.26 0.95 15.36
C ASP A 561 -47.86 2.09 14.43
N ALA A 562 -46.61 2.56 14.48
CA ALA A 562 -46.13 3.59 13.56
C ALA A 562 -46.21 3.09 12.10
N VAL A 563 -46.67 3.97 11.21
CA VAL A 563 -46.63 3.71 9.76
C VAL A 563 -45.19 3.86 9.25
N GLU A 564 -44.49 4.87 9.73
CA GLU A 564 -43.09 5.15 9.40
C GLU A 564 -42.41 5.96 10.50
N TRP A 565 -41.08 5.94 10.50
CA TRP A 565 -40.25 6.92 11.20
C TRP A 565 -38.84 6.92 10.61
N SER A 566 -38.09 7.99 10.88
CA SER A 566 -36.67 8.09 10.57
C SER A 566 -35.92 8.61 11.79
N HIS A 567 -34.78 8.01 12.10
CA HIS A 567 -33.93 8.41 13.22
C HIS A 567 -32.76 9.27 12.71
N PRO A 568 -32.32 10.32 13.44
CA PRO A 568 -31.18 11.16 13.07
C PRO A 568 -29.85 10.40 12.86
N ARG A 569 -29.73 9.18 13.41
CA ARG A 569 -28.58 8.28 13.19
C ARG A 569 -28.66 7.48 11.87
N GLY A 570 -29.63 7.77 10.98
CA GLY A 570 -29.74 7.12 9.68
C GLY A 570 -30.44 5.76 9.70
N VAL A 571 -31.39 5.55 10.63
CA VAL A 571 -32.24 4.36 10.65
C VAL A 571 -33.62 4.74 10.11
N HIS A 572 -34.10 4.01 9.10
CA HIS A 572 -35.35 4.30 8.41
C HIS A 572 -36.27 3.10 8.47
N PHE A 573 -37.53 3.30 8.86
CA PHE A 573 -38.54 2.25 8.95
C PHE A 573 -39.83 2.64 8.23
N ARG A 574 -40.45 1.66 7.57
CA ARG A 574 -41.83 1.73 7.08
C ARG A 574 -42.56 0.40 7.20
N ARG A 575 -43.82 0.46 7.65
CA ARG A 575 -44.72 -0.71 7.70
C ARG A 575 -45.12 -1.21 6.32
N ALA A 576 -45.32 -0.30 5.36
CA ALA A 576 -45.67 -0.57 3.96
C ALA A 576 -44.78 0.28 3.03
N ALA A 577 -44.46 -0.22 1.83
CA ALA A 577 -43.93 0.60 0.76
C ALA A 577 -44.90 1.76 0.51
N ARG A 578 -44.36 2.93 0.18
CA ARG A 578 -45.19 4.07 -0.24
C ARG A 578 -45.87 3.71 -1.56
N ARG A 579 -47.15 4.08 -1.73
CA ARG A 579 -47.90 3.81 -2.97
C ARG A 579 -47.62 4.91 -3.99
N GLY A 580 -47.44 4.55 -5.26
CA GLY A 580 -47.30 5.52 -6.35
C GLY A 580 -45.97 6.27 -6.37
N VAL A 581 -44.91 5.70 -5.79
CA VAL A 581 -43.59 6.33 -5.68
C VAL A 581 -43.07 6.75 -7.04
N THR A 582 -42.79 8.05 -7.18
CA THR A 582 -42.23 8.63 -8.39
C THR A 582 -41.06 9.52 -8.02
N VAL A 583 -39.86 9.13 -8.45
CA VAL A 583 -38.62 9.82 -8.06
C VAL A 583 -38.25 10.88 -9.11
N ALA A 584 -37.88 12.07 -8.63
CA ALA A 584 -37.17 13.09 -9.40
C ALA A 584 -35.69 13.16 -8.99
N GLY A 585 -34.79 13.21 -9.96
CA GLY A 585 -33.37 13.47 -9.75
C GLY A 585 -33.07 14.97 -9.75
N LEU A 586 -32.43 15.46 -8.69
CA LEU A 586 -31.99 16.85 -8.54
C LEU A 586 -30.46 16.92 -8.65
N PHE A 587 -29.93 17.83 -9.47
CA PHE A 587 -28.50 17.97 -9.69
C PHE A 587 -27.98 19.32 -9.20
N ALA A 588 -26.99 19.30 -8.32
CA ALA A 588 -26.44 20.49 -7.68
C ALA A 588 -25.78 21.45 -8.69
N GLY A 589 -25.96 22.75 -8.43
CA GLY A 589 -25.24 23.83 -9.11
C GLY A 589 -23.96 24.24 -8.39
N GLN A 590 -23.30 25.29 -8.90
CA GLN A 590 -22.11 25.88 -8.27
C GLN A 590 -22.44 26.50 -6.89
N GLY A 591 -21.53 26.36 -5.92
CA GLY A 591 -21.62 26.95 -4.58
C GLY A 591 -21.62 25.92 -3.45
N SER A 592 -21.84 24.65 -3.76
CA SER A 592 -21.83 23.57 -2.77
C SER A 592 -20.50 22.82 -2.67
N GLN A 593 -19.55 23.03 -3.59
CA GLN A 593 -18.23 22.39 -3.59
C GLN A 593 -17.43 22.62 -2.29
N TYR A 594 -16.59 21.66 -1.96
CA TYR A 594 -15.61 21.71 -0.87
C TYR A 594 -14.44 20.77 -1.23
N LEU A 595 -13.25 21.02 -0.67
CA LEU A 595 -12.09 20.15 -0.90
C LEU A 595 -12.41 18.72 -0.46
N ASP A 596 -11.89 17.73 -1.18
CA ASP A 596 -12.10 16.31 -0.90
C ASP A 596 -13.59 15.89 -0.92
N MET A 597 -14.43 16.60 -1.67
CA MET A 597 -15.83 16.20 -1.80
C MET A 597 -15.97 14.81 -2.43
N GLY A 598 -16.79 13.97 -1.80
CA GLY A 598 -16.95 12.58 -2.23
C GLY A 598 -15.74 11.68 -1.99
N LEU A 599 -14.77 12.05 -1.14
CA LEU A 599 -13.53 11.29 -0.91
C LEU A 599 -13.78 9.80 -0.61
N ASP A 600 -14.52 9.50 0.46
CA ASP A 600 -14.80 8.11 0.85
C ASP A 600 -15.58 7.36 -0.23
N ALA A 601 -16.55 8.03 -0.88
CA ALA A 601 -17.32 7.42 -1.96
C ALA A 601 -16.45 7.13 -3.20
N ALA A 602 -15.51 8.01 -3.54
CA ALA A 602 -14.57 7.79 -4.65
C ALA A 602 -13.61 6.61 -4.39
N ILE A 603 -13.32 6.33 -3.11
CA ILE A 603 -12.49 5.20 -2.66
C ILE A 603 -13.30 3.90 -2.57
N GLY A 604 -14.50 3.96 -1.98
CA GLY A 604 -15.31 2.78 -1.63
C GLY A 604 -16.42 2.42 -2.63
N VAL A 605 -16.76 3.29 -3.57
CA VAL A 605 -17.86 3.12 -4.54
C VAL A 605 -17.31 3.32 -5.97
N PRO A 606 -16.96 2.24 -6.69
CA PRO A 606 -16.27 2.31 -7.98
C PRO A 606 -16.89 3.26 -9.04
N PRO A 607 -18.23 3.35 -9.20
CA PRO A 607 -18.83 4.31 -10.14
C PRO A 607 -18.49 5.78 -9.85
N VAL A 608 -18.25 6.13 -8.59
CA VAL A 608 -17.88 7.50 -8.17
C VAL A 608 -16.44 7.81 -8.60
N GLY A 609 -15.50 6.92 -8.29
CA GLY A 609 -14.11 7.07 -8.74
C GLY A 609 -13.98 7.08 -10.27
N ALA A 610 -14.80 6.29 -10.98
CA ALA A 610 -14.80 6.24 -12.44
C ALA A 610 -15.27 7.56 -13.07
N ALA A 611 -16.29 8.20 -12.48
CA ALA A 611 -16.75 9.52 -12.94
C ALA A 611 -15.66 10.59 -12.78
N PHE A 612 -14.85 10.53 -11.71
CA PHE A 612 -13.68 11.41 -11.57
C PHE A 612 -12.56 11.07 -12.56
N ASP A 613 -12.32 9.80 -12.87
CA ASP A 613 -11.36 9.39 -13.92
C ASP A 613 -11.76 9.99 -15.28
N GLU A 614 -13.04 9.89 -15.67
CA GLU A 614 -13.57 10.45 -16.91
C GLU A 614 -13.56 11.99 -16.92
N ALA A 615 -13.93 12.62 -15.81
CA ALA A 615 -13.89 14.07 -15.67
C ALA A 615 -12.46 14.62 -15.77
N ASN A 616 -11.49 13.92 -15.17
CA ASN A 616 -10.08 14.30 -15.24
C ASN A 616 -9.51 14.12 -16.66
N ALA A 617 -9.96 13.11 -17.40
CA ALA A 617 -9.57 12.91 -18.79
C ALA A 617 -9.99 14.07 -19.72
N ALA A 618 -11.09 14.77 -19.41
CA ALA A 618 -11.50 15.96 -20.15
C ALA A 618 -10.54 17.16 -19.99
N PHE A 619 -9.58 17.07 -19.06
CA PHE A 619 -8.54 18.08 -18.82
C PHE A 619 -7.21 17.74 -19.50
N ASP A 620 -7.18 16.80 -20.44
CA ASP A 620 -6.00 16.53 -21.25
C ASP A 620 -5.48 17.82 -21.92
N GLY A 621 -4.16 18.06 -21.83
CA GLY A 621 -3.50 19.27 -22.31
C GLY A 621 -3.77 20.55 -21.50
N ALA A 622 -4.52 20.49 -20.39
CA ALA A 622 -4.69 21.62 -19.49
C ALA A 622 -3.49 21.79 -18.55
N GLU A 623 -3.15 23.04 -18.20
CA GLU A 623 -2.08 23.34 -17.24
C GLU A 623 -2.34 22.68 -15.87
N ARG A 624 -3.58 22.75 -15.39
CA ARG A 624 -4.03 22.08 -14.17
C ARG A 624 -5.15 21.10 -14.48
N ARG A 625 -4.91 19.84 -14.14
CA ARG A 625 -5.87 18.74 -14.19
C ARG A 625 -6.86 18.86 -13.03
N LEU A 626 -8.07 18.31 -13.19
CA LEU A 626 -9.15 18.43 -12.21
C LEU A 626 -8.86 17.68 -10.91
N ALA A 627 -8.33 16.46 -11.00
CA ALA A 627 -8.10 15.60 -9.85
C ALA A 627 -7.27 16.24 -8.72
N PRO A 628 -6.08 16.83 -8.97
CA PRO A 628 -5.29 17.50 -7.93
C PRO A 628 -5.88 18.84 -7.46
N ILE A 629 -7.02 19.28 -8.00
CA ILE A 629 -7.78 20.44 -7.51
C ILE A 629 -8.89 19.99 -6.56
N VAL A 630 -9.56 18.87 -6.88
CA VAL A 630 -10.62 18.29 -6.03
C VAL A 630 -10.03 17.56 -4.84
N PHE A 631 -9.03 16.72 -5.09
CA PHE A 631 -8.28 15.94 -4.10
C PHE A 631 -6.83 16.44 -4.12
N PRO A 632 -6.53 17.62 -3.59
CA PRO A 632 -5.19 18.19 -3.70
C PRO A 632 -4.15 17.44 -2.83
N PRO A 633 -2.85 17.50 -3.16
CA PRO A 633 -1.78 17.03 -2.29
C PRO A 633 -1.88 17.64 -0.87
N PRO A 634 -1.53 16.88 0.19
CA PRO A 634 -1.47 17.43 1.53
C PRO A 634 -0.51 18.62 1.62
N VAL A 635 -0.91 19.64 2.36
CA VAL A 635 -0.11 20.83 2.64
C VAL A 635 -0.09 21.11 4.13
N PHE A 636 1.02 21.68 4.60
CA PHE A 636 1.33 21.84 6.02
C PHE A 636 1.21 23.30 6.50
N SER A 637 0.53 24.16 5.71
CA SER A 637 0.27 25.55 6.09
C SER A 637 -1.17 25.95 5.75
N ALA A 638 -1.75 26.79 6.60
CA ALA A 638 -3.10 27.32 6.38
C ALA A 638 -3.21 28.16 5.10
N ALA A 639 -2.13 28.87 4.72
CA ALA A 639 -2.07 29.66 3.49
C ALA A 639 -2.19 28.79 2.23
N LEU A 640 -1.39 27.73 2.13
CA LEU A 640 -1.46 26.81 0.99
C LEU A 640 -2.81 26.07 0.93
N ARG A 641 -3.38 25.72 2.09
CA ARG A 641 -4.73 25.13 2.15
C ARG A 641 -5.78 26.12 1.63
N GLN A 642 -5.66 27.39 1.98
CA GLN A 642 -6.55 28.44 1.48
C GLN A 642 -6.41 28.63 -0.03
N GLU A 643 -5.20 28.53 -0.59
CA GLU A 643 -4.95 28.55 -2.03
C GLU A 643 -5.61 27.36 -2.75
N GLN A 644 -5.55 26.16 -2.16
CA GLN A 644 -6.26 24.98 -2.68
C GLN A 644 -7.78 25.19 -2.70
N GLU A 645 -8.35 25.77 -1.63
CA GLU A 645 -9.79 26.10 -1.59
C GLU A 645 -10.17 27.13 -2.67
N VAL A 646 -9.35 28.16 -2.86
CA VAL A 646 -9.56 29.18 -3.89
C VAL A 646 -9.52 28.54 -5.28
N ALA A 647 -8.54 27.66 -5.53
CA ALA A 647 -8.44 26.93 -6.78
C ALA A 647 -9.70 26.10 -7.07
N LEU A 648 -10.23 25.34 -6.11
CA LEU A 648 -11.47 24.58 -6.34
C LEU A 648 -12.69 25.49 -6.58
N ARG A 649 -12.74 26.68 -5.95
CA ARG A 649 -13.87 27.62 -6.09
C ARG A 649 -13.89 28.36 -7.42
N ALA A 650 -12.79 28.42 -8.15
CA ALA A 650 -12.76 28.99 -9.49
C ALA A 650 -13.74 28.22 -10.41
N THR A 651 -14.51 28.94 -11.22
CA THR A 651 -15.68 28.41 -11.94
C THR A 651 -15.33 27.31 -12.94
N GLU A 652 -14.19 27.45 -13.60
CA GLU A 652 -13.57 26.49 -14.51
C GLU A 652 -13.22 25.15 -13.84
N HIS A 653 -13.14 25.11 -12.51
CA HIS A 653 -12.84 23.91 -11.73
C HIS A 653 -14.07 23.43 -10.95
N ALA A 654 -14.81 24.33 -10.33
CA ALA A 654 -15.98 24.02 -9.50
C ALA A 654 -17.06 23.25 -10.28
N GLN A 655 -17.41 23.71 -11.48
CA GLN A 655 -18.46 23.09 -12.28
C GLN A 655 -18.14 21.64 -12.66
N PRO A 656 -17.03 21.33 -13.36
CA PRO A 656 -16.69 19.95 -13.70
C PRO A 656 -16.47 19.07 -12.46
N ALA A 657 -15.95 19.62 -11.36
CA ALA A 657 -15.79 18.88 -10.11
C ALA A 657 -17.13 18.43 -9.51
N ILE A 658 -18.10 19.36 -9.39
CA ILE A 658 -19.47 19.05 -8.94
C ILE A 658 -20.10 18.01 -9.87
N GLY A 659 -19.92 18.21 -11.17
CA GLY A 659 -20.44 17.32 -12.19
C GLY A 659 -19.91 15.89 -12.07
N ALA A 660 -18.63 15.70 -11.76
CA ALA A 660 -18.03 14.38 -11.55
C ALA A 660 -18.67 13.64 -10.37
N LEU A 661 -18.80 14.31 -9.22
CA LEU A 661 -19.44 13.73 -8.03
C LEU A 661 -20.90 13.36 -8.31
N SER A 662 -21.69 14.30 -8.86
CA SER A 662 -23.10 14.08 -9.17
C SER A 662 -23.32 12.91 -10.12
N VAL A 663 -22.50 12.79 -11.18
CA VAL A 663 -22.59 11.68 -12.13
C VAL A 663 -22.22 10.36 -11.48
N GLY A 664 -21.17 10.32 -10.66
CA GLY A 664 -20.75 9.13 -9.92
C GLY A 664 -21.84 8.59 -9.00
N GLN A 665 -22.43 9.47 -8.18
CA GLN A 665 -23.52 9.15 -7.26
C GLN A 665 -24.77 8.65 -8.01
N PHE A 666 -25.11 9.33 -9.12
CA PHE A 666 -26.25 8.94 -9.96
C PHE A 666 -26.04 7.57 -10.62
N ARG A 667 -24.85 7.30 -11.17
CA ARG A 667 -24.51 6.00 -11.77
C ARG A 667 -24.64 4.88 -10.75
N TYR A 668 -24.12 5.06 -9.54
CA TYR A 668 -24.25 4.07 -8.47
C TYR A 668 -25.73 3.75 -8.18
N LEU A 669 -26.58 4.75 -7.92
CA LEU A 669 -28.00 4.47 -7.65
C LEU A 669 -28.73 3.88 -8.87
N ARG A 670 -28.37 4.30 -10.09
CA ARG A 670 -28.92 3.73 -11.33
C ARG A 670 -28.54 2.26 -11.51
N GLU A 671 -27.31 1.87 -11.18
CA GLU A 671 -26.84 0.48 -11.17
C GLU A 671 -27.62 -0.40 -10.20
N LEU A 672 -28.07 0.17 -9.07
CA LEU A 672 -28.89 -0.53 -8.08
C LEU A 672 -30.35 -0.70 -8.51
N GLY A 673 -30.82 0.08 -9.49
CA GLY A 673 -32.20 0.00 -10.00
C GLY A 673 -32.92 1.34 -10.11
N LEU A 674 -32.35 2.45 -9.62
CA LEU A 674 -33.03 3.75 -9.63
C LEU A 674 -33.37 4.20 -11.06
N ARG A 675 -34.64 4.56 -11.28
CA ARG A 675 -35.14 5.15 -12.54
C ARG A 675 -35.99 6.38 -12.22
N PRO A 676 -35.42 7.59 -12.23
CA PRO A 676 -36.20 8.81 -12.05
C PRO A 676 -37.17 9.03 -13.20
N ALA A 677 -38.37 9.52 -12.87
CA ALA A 677 -39.40 9.91 -13.84
C ALA A 677 -39.29 11.38 -14.27
N GLY A 678 -38.46 12.17 -13.58
CA GLY A 678 -38.18 13.57 -13.90
C GLY A 678 -36.80 13.99 -13.44
N TYR A 679 -36.22 14.98 -14.13
CA TYR A 679 -34.87 15.45 -13.88
C TYR A 679 -34.85 16.97 -13.79
N LEU A 680 -34.15 17.52 -12.81
CA LEU A 680 -34.01 18.94 -12.60
C LEU A 680 -32.58 19.21 -12.14
N GLY A 681 -32.00 20.33 -12.55
CA GLY A 681 -30.72 20.75 -12.01
C GLY A 681 -30.71 22.24 -11.77
N HIS A 682 -29.91 22.70 -10.81
CA HIS A 682 -29.80 24.12 -10.52
C HIS A 682 -28.66 24.75 -11.33
N SER A 683 -28.98 25.69 -12.23
CA SER A 683 -27.98 26.32 -13.12
C SER A 683 -27.11 25.28 -13.85
N PHE A 684 -25.83 25.14 -13.49
CA PHE A 684 -24.92 24.12 -14.03
C PHE A 684 -25.53 22.71 -13.98
N GLY A 685 -26.24 22.37 -12.90
CA GLY A 685 -26.83 21.04 -12.75
C GLY A 685 -27.83 20.68 -13.86
N GLU A 686 -28.37 21.65 -14.61
CA GLU A 686 -29.24 21.38 -15.76
C GLU A 686 -28.53 20.59 -16.86
N LEU A 687 -27.24 20.87 -17.08
CA LEU A 687 -26.40 20.08 -18.00
C LEU A 687 -26.25 18.64 -17.50
N THR A 688 -26.08 18.45 -16.18
CA THR A 688 -26.01 17.13 -15.55
C THR A 688 -27.34 16.40 -15.61
N ALA A 689 -28.47 17.10 -15.46
CA ALA A 689 -29.81 16.56 -15.58
C ALA A 689 -30.08 16.02 -17.00
N LEU A 690 -29.64 16.74 -18.04
CA LEU A 690 -29.70 16.26 -19.43
C LEU A 690 -28.87 15.00 -19.66
N HIS A 691 -27.64 14.95 -19.13
CA HIS A 691 -26.82 13.75 -19.18
C HIS A 691 -27.50 12.56 -18.46
N ALA A 692 -28.01 12.79 -17.24
CA ALA A 692 -28.69 11.76 -16.46
C ALA A 692 -29.97 11.24 -17.14
N ALA A 693 -30.69 12.11 -17.85
CA ALA A 693 -31.86 11.76 -18.66
C ALA A 693 -31.51 11.09 -20.00
N GLY A 694 -30.22 10.90 -20.32
CA GLY A 694 -29.77 10.24 -21.55
C GLY A 694 -29.75 11.12 -22.80
N ALA A 695 -29.94 12.43 -22.67
CA ALA A 695 -29.87 13.36 -23.79
C ALA A 695 -28.42 13.60 -24.27
N LEU A 696 -27.43 13.21 -23.49
CA LEU A 696 -26.01 13.44 -23.78
C LEU A 696 -25.16 12.28 -23.24
N ASP A 697 -24.15 11.85 -24.00
CA ASP A 697 -23.21 10.83 -23.55
C ASP A 697 -22.22 11.38 -22.49
N ALA A 698 -21.50 10.48 -21.82
CA ALA A 698 -20.60 10.86 -20.73
C ALA A 698 -19.40 11.69 -21.19
N ALA A 699 -18.79 11.31 -22.32
CA ALA A 699 -17.60 12.00 -22.84
C ALA A 699 -17.93 13.43 -23.30
N GLY A 700 -19.08 13.61 -23.96
CA GLY A 700 -19.65 14.91 -24.29
C GLY A 700 -19.96 15.72 -23.04
N TYR A 701 -20.52 15.08 -22.00
CA TYR A 701 -20.89 15.76 -20.74
C TYR A 701 -19.68 16.38 -20.06
N PHE A 702 -18.63 15.59 -19.80
CA PHE A 702 -17.46 16.08 -19.09
C PHE A 702 -16.71 17.17 -19.87
N ARG A 703 -16.68 17.05 -21.21
CA ARG A 703 -16.16 18.10 -22.09
C ARG A 703 -16.97 19.38 -21.97
N LEU A 704 -18.30 19.31 -22.10
CA LEU A 704 -19.16 20.49 -21.98
C LEU A 704 -19.12 21.10 -20.57
N ALA A 705 -18.99 20.29 -19.52
CA ALA A 705 -18.85 20.79 -18.16
C ALA A 705 -17.57 21.62 -17.97
N ARG A 706 -16.45 21.16 -18.54
CA ARG A 706 -15.19 21.92 -18.59
C ARG A 706 -15.34 23.18 -19.44
N GLU A 707 -15.84 23.06 -20.67
CA GLU A 707 -15.97 24.20 -21.58
C GLU A 707 -16.92 25.27 -21.06
N ARG A 708 -18.02 24.89 -20.40
CA ARG A 708 -18.93 25.84 -19.73
C ARG A 708 -18.21 26.59 -18.61
N GLY A 709 -17.46 25.87 -17.77
CA GLY A 709 -16.66 26.47 -16.72
C GLY A 709 -15.63 27.46 -17.27
N LEU A 710 -14.89 27.08 -18.32
CA LEU A 710 -13.90 27.94 -18.99
C LEU A 710 -14.54 29.15 -19.68
N ALA A 711 -15.70 28.99 -20.32
CA ALA A 711 -16.40 30.08 -20.97
C ALA A 711 -16.90 31.11 -19.94
N MET A 712 -17.40 30.64 -18.80
CA MET A 712 -17.90 31.48 -17.71
C MET A 712 -16.79 32.02 -16.81
N ALA A 713 -15.55 31.51 -16.94
CA ALA A 713 -14.41 32.09 -16.27
C ALA A 713 -14.18 33.52 -16.78
N PRO A 714 -13.82 34.47 -15.90
CA PRO A 714 -13.53 35.83 -16.33
C PRO A 714 -12.34 35.87 -17.30
N PRO A 715 -12.34 36.71 -18.34
CA PRO A 715 -11.19 36.89 -19.21
C PRO A 715 -9.97 37.36 -18.41
N ALA A 716 -8.78 36.82 -18.71
CA ALA A 716 -7.55 37.12 -17.98
C ALA A 716 -7.17 38.62 -18.03
N ASP A 717 -7.51 39.31 -19.12
CA ASP A 717 -7.16 40.71 -19.36
C ASP A 717 -8.22 41.70 -18.82
N ASP A 718 -9.34 41.20 -18.29
CA ASP A 718 -10.43 42.04 -17.80
C ASP A 718 -10.31 42.28 -16.29
N THR A 719 -9.81 43.47 -15.94
CA THR A 719 -9.72 43.99 -14.57
C THR A 719 -10.96 44.79 -14.15
N GLY A 720 -12.01 44.81 -14.98
CA GLY A 720 -13.26 45.51 -14.71
C GLY A 720 -14.08 44.84 -13.59
N ASP A 721 -15.17 45.51 -13.19
CA ASP A 721 -16.15 44.92 -12.27
C ASP A 721 -16.86 43.76 -12.97
N ARG A 722 -16.67 42.55 -12.44
CA ARG A 722 -17.29 41.30 -12.95
C ARG A 722 -18.70 41.08 -12.38
N GLY A 723 -19.16 42.04 -11.57
CA GLY A 723 -20.37 41.94 -10.79
C GLY A 723 -20.26 40.90 -9.67
N THR A 724 -21.24 40.93 -8.78
CA THR A 724 -21.39 39.93 -7.71
C THR A 724 -22.87 39.59 -7.53
N MET A 725 -23.17 38.71 -6.56
CA MET A 725 -24.52 38.23 -6.29
C MET A 725 -24.82 38.28 -4.79
N ALA A 726 -26.08 38.46 -4.42
CA ALA A 726 -26.54 38.37 -3.04
C ALA A 726 -27.85 37.59 -2.94
N ALA A 727 -27.94 36.69 -1.97
CA ALA A 727 -29.18 36.01 -1.61
C ALA A 727 -30.02 36.91 -0.69
N VAL A 728 -31.30 37.05 -1.00
CA VAL A 728 -32.26 37.94 -0.34
C VAL A 728 -33.40 37.10 0.21
N PRO A 729 -33.63 37.09 1.53
CA PRO A 729 -34.69 36.29 2.15
C PRO A 729 -36.05 36.99 2.03
N ALA A 730 -36.56 37.12 0.81
CA ALA A 730 -37.84 37.75 0.51
C ALA A 730 -38.48 37.17 -0.76
N SER A 731 -39.80 37.37 -0.88
CA SER A 731 -40.55 36.98 -2.07
C SER A 731 -40.10 37.71 -3.33
N ARG A 732 -40.29 37.05 -4.48
CA ARG A 732 -39.96 37.61 -5.80
C ARG A 732 -40.61 38.96 -6.04
N ASP A 733 -41.88 39.12 -5.71
CA ASP A 733 -42.63 40.35 -5.94
C ASP A 733 -42.07 41.50 -5.09
N ARG A 734 -41.70 41.21 -3.84
CA ARG A 734 -41.08 42.21 -2.96
C ARG A 734 -39.72 42.63 -3.49
N VAL A 735 -38.86 41.68 -3.86
CA VAL A 735 -37.54 41.98 -4.43
C VAL A 735 -37.69 42.77 -5.73
N ALA A 736 -38.60 42.37 -6.63
CA ALA A 736 -38.86 43.09 -7.87
C ALA A 736 -39.32 44.54 -7.62
N ALA A 737 -40.14 44.78 -6.60
CA ALA A 737 -40.53 46.13 -6.19
C ALA A 737 -39.32 46.95 -5.70
N MET A 738 -38.46 46.36 -4.86
CA MET A 738 -37.24 47.03 -4.38
C MET A 738 -36.25 47.33 -5.52
N LEU A 739 -36.15 46.43 -6.52
CA LEU A 739 -35.27 46.61 -7.67
C LEU A 739 -35.67 47.77 -8.59
N THR A 740 -36.89 48.32 -8.47
CA THR A 740 -37.28 49.52 -9.23
C THR A 740 -36.41 50.74 -8.91
N GLU A 741 -35.83 50.79 -7.70
CA GLU A 741 -34.89 51.82 -7.26
C GLU A 741 -33.42 51.47 -7.61
N HIS A 742 -33.17 50.28 -8.15
CA HIS A 742 -31.83 49.73 -8.44
C HIS A 742 -31.78 49.10 -9.85
N PRO A 743 -31.85 49.89 -10.94
CA PRO A 743 -32.01 49.38 -12.30
C PRO A 743 -30.81 48.57 -12.83
N ASP A 744 -29.65 48.67 -12.19
CA ASP A 744 -28.45 47.90 -12.54
C ASP A 744 -28.43 46.47 -11.96
N LEU A 745 -29.41 46.13 -11.12
CA LEU A 745 -29.55 44.81 -10.51
C LEU A 745 -30.67 44.03 -11.16
N VAL A 746 -30.45 42.73 -11.36
CA VAL A 746 -31.44 41.81 -11.91
C VAL A 746 -31.64 40.61 -10.98
N ILE A 747 -32.80 39.96 -11.09
CA ILE A 747 -33.04 38.69 -10.41
C ILE A 747 -32.30 37.59 -11.19
N CYS A 748 -31.33 36.95 -10.54
CA CYS A 748 -30.54 35.87 -11.10
C CYS A 748 -31.15 34.49 -10.80
N ASN A 749 -31.74 34.32 -9.62
CA ASN A 749 -32.32 33.03 -9.21
C ASN A 749 -33.57 33.23 -8.38
N HIS A 750 -34.57 32.39 -8.59
CA HIS A 750 -35.73 32.21 -7.74
C HIS A 750 -35.63 30.81 -7.12
N ASN A 751 -34.98 30.72 -5.95
CA ASN A 751 -34.56 29.46 -5.33
C ASN A 751 -35.61 28.86 -4.39
N ALA A 752 -36.35 29.71 -3.69
CA ALA A 752 -37.47 29.33 -2.82
C ALA A 752 -38.51 30.47 -2.81
N PRO A 753 -39.74 30.23 -2.33
CA PRO A 753 -40.79 31.27 -2.31
C PRO A 753 -40.35 32.57 -1.63
N GLU A 754 -39.55 32.47 -0.58
CA GLU A 754 -38.97 33.59 0.19
C GLU A 754 -37.44 33.67 0.05
N GLN A 755 -36.87 33.19 -1.05
CA GLN A 755 -35.43 33.29 -1.32
C GLN A 755 -35.16 33.57 -2.79
N VAL A 756 -34.66 34.78 -3.06
CA VAL A 756 -34.28 35.24 -4.41
C VAL A 756 -32.81 35.64 -4.39
N VAL A 757 -32.10 35.43 -5.50
CA VAL A 757 -30.73 35.92 -5.67
C VAL A 757 -30.76 37.07 -6.67
N VAL A 758 -30.15 38.19 -6.29
CA VAL A 758 -29.95 39.35 -7.17
C VAL A 758 -28.48 39.46 -7.56
N GLY A 759 -28.21 39.97 -8.76
CA GLY A 759 -26.85 40.16 -9.25
C GLY A 759 -26.74 41.39 -10.14
N GLY A 760 -25.53 41.94 -10.20
CA GLY A 760 -25.21 43.15 -10.94
C GLY A 760 -23.85 43.72 -10.50
N PRO A 761 -23.59 45.02 -10.71
CA PRO A 761 -22.33 45.65 -10.29
C PRO A 761 -22.05 45.42 -8.81
N THR A 762 -20.79 45.20 -8.44
CA THR A 762 -20.38 44.86 -7.07
C THR A 762 -20.82 45.92 -6.07
N GLU A 763 -20.64 47.21 -6.41
CA GLU A 763 -21.06 48.32 -5.56
C GLU A 763 -22.59 48.41 -5.44
N ALA A 764 -23.32 48.20 -6.53
CA ALA A 764 -24.78 48.23 -6.54
C ALA A 764 -25.37 47.11 -5.66
N VAL A 765 -24.80 45.89 -5.73
CA VAL A 765 -25.20 44.77 -4.85
C VAL A 765 -24.91 45.11 -3.40
N ALA A 766 -23.75 45.69 -3.09
CA ALA A 766 -23.43 46.10 -1.71
C ALA A 766 -24.39 47.19 -1.19
N ALA A 767 -24.78 48.14 -2.03
CA ALA A 767 -25.78 49.16 -1.69
C ALA A 767 -27.16 48.54 -1.45
N PHE A 768 -27.57 47.58 -2.29
CA PHE A 768 -28.83 46.88 -2.13
C PHE A 768 -28.86 46.00 -0.88
N VAL A 769 -27.77 45.32 -0.53
CA VAL A 769 -27.66 44.58 0.74
C VAL A 769 -27.84 45.50 1.95
N ARG A 770 -27.27 46.71 1.94
CA ARG A 770 -27.50 47.72 2.99
C ARG A 770 -28.97 48.16 3.03
N ARG A 771 -29.57 48.44 1.86
CA ARG A 771 -30.99 48.80 1.75
C ARG A 771 -31.91 47.70 2.27
N CYS A 772 -31.60 46.43 2.01
CA CYS A 772 -32.29 45.28 2.58
C CYS A 772 -32.21 45.28 4.11
N ALA A 773 -31.03 45.54 4.67
CA ALA A 773 -30.86 45.64 6.12
C ALA A 773 -31.73 46.77 6.72
N ASP A 774 -31.85 47.92 6.04
CA ASP A 774 -32.75 49.01 6.45
C ASP A 774 -34.24 48.61 6.44
N GLU A 775 -34.63 47.61 5.65
CA GLU A 775 -35.98 47.00 5.67
C GLU A 775 -36.12 45.77 6.57
N GLY A 776 -35.08 45.44 7.35
CA GLY A 776 -35.06 44.25 8.19
C GLY A 776 -34.90 42.93 7.44
N LEU A 777 -34.39 42.95 6.21
CA LEU A 777 -34.06 41.75 5.42
C LEU A 777 -32.57 41.42 5.56
N ASP A 778 -32.25 40.22 6.04
CA ASP A 778 -30.87 39.70 6.17
C ASP A 778 -30.32 39.20 4.82
N ALA A 779 -30.13 40.11 3.87
CA ALA A 779 -29.52 39.79 2.58
C ALA A 779 -28.02 39.51 2.72
N ARG A 780 -27.52 38.47 2.04
CA ARG A 780 -26.14 37.99 2.19
C ARG A 780 -25.42 37.92 0.83
N PRO A 781 -24.24 38.54 0.69
CA PRO A 781 -23.39 38.35 -0.48
C PRO A 781 -23.01 36.89 -0.66
N LEU A 782 -22.91 36.45 -1.92
CA LEU A 782 -22.48 35.10 -2.28
C LEU A 782 -21.00 35.09 -2.67
N PRO A 783 -20.22 34.08 -2.25
CA PRO A 783 -18.81 33.96 -2.61
C PRO A 783 -18.66 33.41 -4.04
N VAL A 784 -19.02 34.23 -5.04
CA VAL A 784 -18.97 33.92 -6.47
C VAL A 784 -17.94 34.78 -7.19
N SER A 785 -17.40 34.28 -8.31
CA SER A 785 -16.37 34.96 -9.11
C SER A 785 -16.92 36.03 -10.07
N ALA A 786 -18.23 36.02 -10.33
CA ALA A 786 -18.93 36.97 -11.20
C ALA A 786 -20.44 37.00 -10.89
N ALA A 787 -21.15 37.97 -11.44
CA ALA A 787 -22.63 38.00 -11.44
C ALA A 787 -23.21 37.02 -12.49
N PHE A 788 -23.36 35.73 -12.14
CA PHE A 788 -23.95 34.73 -13.03
C PHE A 788 -25.42 35.01 -13.35
N HIS A 789 -25.90 34.56 -14.51
CA HIS A 789 -27.26 34.82 -14.99
C HIS A 789 -27.54 36.31 -15.21
N THR A 790 -26.53 37.05 -15.66
CA THR A 790 -26.60 38.48 -15.98
C THR A 790 -25.73 38.81 -17.19
N ARG A 791 -25.76 40.08 -17.66
CA ARG A 791 -24.88 40.58 -18.73
C ARG A 791 -23.38 40.41 -18.45
N TYR A 792 -22.95 40.24 -17.20
CA TYR A 792 -21.54 40.08 -16.83
C TYR A 792 -20.92 38.74 -17.28
N VAL A 793 -21.74 37.79 -17.73
CA VAL A 793 -21.28 36.54 -18.36
C VAL A 793 -21.71 36.42 -19.82
N ALA A 794 -22.08 37.54 -20.48
CA ALA A 794 -22.49 37.52 -21.89
C ALA A 794 -21.37 37.05 -22.83
N HIS A 795 -20.10 37.29 -22.48
CA HIS A 795 -18.94 36.79 -23.23
C HIS A 795 -18.88 35.27 -23.29
N ALA A 796 -19.49 34.58 -22.32
CA ALA A 796 -19.47 33.13 -22.23
C ALA A 796 -20.44 32.46 -23.22
N VAL A 797 -21.49 33.17 -23.66
CA VAL A 797 -22.58 32.59 -24.47
C VAL A 797 -22.06 32.07 -25.81
N ASP A 798 -21.34 32.89 -26.56
CA ASP A 798 -20.85 32.51 -27.89
C ASP A 798 -19.83 31.36 -27.81
N ARG A 799 -18.92 31.43 -26.83
CA ARG A 799 -17.91 30.39 -26.60
C ARG A 799 -18.54 29.06 -26.18
N PHE A 800 -19.54 29.11 -25.30
CA PHE A 800 -20.23 27.88 -24.90
C PHE A 800 -21.13 27.33 -26.03
N ALA A 801 -21.76 28.20 -26.83
CA ALA A 801 -22.52 27.80 -28.01
C ALA A 801 -21.65 27.08 -29.05
N GLU A 802 -20.40 27.54 -29.24
CA GLU A 802 -19.40 26.85 -30.07
C GLU A 802 -19.14 25.44 -29.53
N ALA A 803 -18.88 25.28 -28.22
CA ALA A 803 -18.68 23.96 -27.61
C ALA A 803 -19.91 23.06 -27.77
N LEU A 804 -21.12 23.59 -27.55
CA LEU A 804 -22.38 22.88 -27.73
C LEU A 804 -22.58 22.40 -29.17
N SER A 805 -22.08 23.13 -30.17
CA SER A 805 -22.17 22.70 -31.58
C SER A 805 -21.40 21.41 -31.88
N THR A 806 -20.44 21.05 -31.02
CA THR A 806 -19.60 19.85 -31.18
C THR A 806 -20.19 18.59 -30.54
N VAL A 807 -21.28 18.71 -29.78
CA VAL A 807 -21.91 17.60 -29.04
C VAL A 807 -23.43 17.63 -29.24
N GLY A 808 -24.01 16.54 -29.74
CA GLY A 808 -25.46 16.44 -29.90
C GLY A 808 -26.17 16.33 -28.54
N ILE A 809 -27.19 17.17 -28.31
CA ILE A 809 -28.09 17.11 -27.15
C ILE A 809 -29.43 16.56 -27.64
N GLY A 810 -29.59 15.24 -27.56
CA GLY A 810 -30.77 14.53 -28.02
C GLY A 810 -32.02 14.77 -27.15
N GLU A 811 -33.07 14.03 -27.47
CA GLU A 811 -34.30 14.03 -26.68
C GLU A 811 -34.07 13.33 -25.32
N PRO A 812 -34.40 13.97 -24.18
CA PRO A 812 -34.34 13.32 -22.88
C PRO A 812 -35.31 12.14 -22.79
N ALA A 813 -34.88 11.02 -22.19
CA ALA A 813 -35.72 9.84 -22.00
C ALA A 813 -36.86 10.04 -20.98
N ALA A 814 -36.75 11.05 -20.13
CA ALA A 814 -37.85 11.54 -19.28
C ALA A 814 -37.76 13.08 -19.14
N PRO A 815 -38.84 13.76 -18.72
CA PRO A 815 -38.87 15.21 -18.61
C PRO A 815 -37.70 15.81 -17.84
N VAL A 816 -37.00 16.75 -18.48
CA VAL A 816 -36.03 17.65 -17.84
C VAL A 816 -36.71 19.00 -17.66
N TYR A 817 -36.90 19.44 -16.41
CA TYR A 817 -37.57 20.71 -16.12
C TYR A 817 -36.56 21.85 -16.19
N SER A 818 -36.71 22.71 -17.19
CA SER A 818 -35.78 23.79 -17.51
C SER A 818 -35.72 24.88 -16.44
N ASN A 819 -34.53 25.46 -16.22
CA ASN A 819 -34.38 26.63 -15.34
C ASN A 819 -34.92 27.90 -16.00
N THR A 820 -34.93 27.97 -17.33
CA THR A 820 -35.43 29.14 -18.07
C THR A 820 -36.93 29.03 -18.28
N ARG A 821 -37.67 30.08 -17.90
CA ARG A 821 -39.14 30.13 -18.03
C ARG A 821 -39.59 29.91 -19.47
N GLY A 822 -40.54 28.99 -19.66
CA GLY A 822 -41.13 28.70 -20.96
C GLY A 822 -40.23 27.94 -21.94
N ALA A 823 -39.00 27.59 -21.54
CA ALA A 823 -38.13 26.71 -22.30
C ALA A 823 -38.38 25.24 -21.92
N GLY A 824 -38.00 24.33 -22.82
CA GLY A 824 -38.10 22.90 -22.63
C GLY A 824 -37.22 22.15 -23.61
N TYR A 825 -37.02 20.87 -23.37
CA TYR A 825 -36.18 20.00 -24.18
C TYR A 825 -37.04 19.00 -24.96
N GLY A 826 -36.68 18.78 -26.23
CA GLY A 826 -37.40 17.88 -27.13
C GLY A 826 -36.46 17.20 -28.12
N SER A 827 -36.99 16.78 -29.27
CA SER A 827 -36.23 16.06 -30.30
C SER A 827 -35.30 16.93 -31.14
N ASP A 828 -35.45 18.26 -31.10
CA ASP A 828 -34.58 19.19 -31.83
C ASP A 828 -33.31 19.50 -31.01
N SER A 829 -32.21 18.86 -31.38
CA SER A 829 -30.92 19.05 -30.73
C SER A 829 -30.38 20.47 -30.82
N ALA A 830 -30.67 21.21 -31.89
CA ALA A 830 -30.20 22.58 -32.03
C ALA A 830 -30.99 23.52 -31.10
N ALA A 831 -32.31 23.30 -30.99
CA ALA A 831 -33.14 24.01 -30.02
C ALA A 831 -32.70 23.73 -28.57
N ASN A 832 -32.41 22.47 -28.25
CA ASN A 832 -31.91 22.07 -26.92
C ASN A 832 -30.59 22.79 -26.57
N ALA A 833 -29.64 22.83 -27.51
CA ALA A 833 -28.38 23.57 -27.34
C ALA A 833 -28.62 25.08 -27.15
N ALA A 834 -29.53 25.67 -27.93
CA ALA A 834 -29.88 27.09 -27.82
C ALA A 834 -30.57 27.44 -26.48
N VAL A 835 -31.25 26.50 -25.83
CA VAL A 835 -31.77 26.67 -24.46
C VAL A 835 -30.61 26.79 -23.49
N LEU A 836 -29.65 25.85 -23.50
CA LEU A 836 -28.50 25.88 -22.59
C LEU A 836 -27.59 27.10 -22.80
N ALA A 837 -27.36 27.53 -24.04
CA ALA A 837 -26.55 28.72 -24.30
C ALA A 837 -27.20 30.00 -23.72
N ARG A 838 -28.51 30.16 -23.92
CA ARG A 838 -29.26 31.31 -23.38
C ARG A 838 -29.43 31.27 -21.87
N GLN A 839 -29.47 30.08 -21.27
CA GLN A 839 -29.57 29.87 -19.82
C GLN A 839 -28.53 30.68 -19.04
N LEU A 840 -27.34 30.91 -19.61
CA LEU A 840 -26.26 31.69 -18.97
C LEU A 840 -26.65 33.15 -18.68
N LEU A 841 -27.64 33.69 -19.39
CA LEU A 841 -28.12 35.08 -19.25
C LEU A 841 -29.52 35.18 -18.64
N GLU A 842 -30.21 34.05 -18.47
CA GLU A 842 -31.59 34.01 -18.00
C GLU A 842 -31.65 33.62 -16.52
N PRO A 843 -32.65 34.12 -15.77
CA PRO A 843 -32.84 33.74 -14.37
C PRO A 843 -33.09 32.25 -14.20
N VAL A 844 -32.60 31.70 -13.09
CA VAL A 844 -32.86 30.31 -12.66
C VAL A 844 -34.21 30.22 -11.94
N GLU A 845 -35.22 29.67 -12.61
CA GLU A 845 -36.59 29.51 -12.11
C GLU A 845 -36.80 28.17 -11.38
N PHE A 846 -36.01 27.93 -10.32
CA PHE A 846 -35.99 26.66 -9.61
C PHE A 846 -37.32 26.34 -8.89
N VAL A 847 -38.00 27.36 -8.33
CA VAL A 847 -39.35 27.20 -7.71
C VAL A 847 -40.35 26.64 -8.72
N ASP A 848 -40.39 27.21 -9.93
CA ASP A 848 -41.32 26.81 -10.98
C ASP A 848 -41.01 25.37 -11.45
N ALA A 849 -39.73 25.04 -11.60
CA ALA A 849 -39.29 23.70 -12.00
C ALA A 849 -39.68 22.62 -10.98
N VAL A 850 -39.43 22.84 -9.67
CA VAL A 850 -39.80 21.89 -8.60
C VAL A 850 -41.31 21.71 -8.53
N ARG A 851 -42.09 22.80 -8.63
CA ARG A 851 -43.56 22.72 -8.65
C ARG A 851 -44.09 21.97 -9.87
N ALA A 852 -43.47 22.15 -11.03
CA ALA A 852 -43.83 21.42 -12.25
C ALA A 852 -43.56 19.91 -12.11
N ALA A 853 -42.40 19.52 -11.55
CA ALA A 853 -42.10 18.12 -11.28
C ALA A 853 -43.07 17.48 -10.28
N HIS A 854 -43.42 18.21 -9.22
CA HIS A 854 -44.42 17.74 -8.26
C HIS A 854 -45.82 17.62 -8.88
N ALA A 855 -46.23 18.60 -9.69
CA ALA A 855 -47.50 18.55 -10.41
C ALA A 855 -47.57 17.39 -11.42
N ALA A 856 -46.42 16.95 -11.95
CA ALA A 856 -46.30 15.75 -12.78
C ALA A 856 -46.26 14.44 -11.97
N GLY A 857 -46.40 14.50 -10.65
CA GLY A 857 -46.52 13.34 -9.76
C GLY A 857 -45.24 12.94 -9.03
N CYS A 858 -44.14 13.69 -9.15
CA CYS A 858 -42.91 13.39 -8.40
C CYS A 858 -43.11 13.72 -6.91
N ASP A 859 -42.89 12.73 -6.05
CA ASP A 859 -43.08 12.82 -4.60
C ASP A 859 -41.81 12.49 -3.79
N ILE A 860 -40.79 11.94 -4.44
CA ILE A 860 -39.44 11.76 -3.88
C ILE A 860 -38.44 12.54 -4.72
N PHE A 861 -37.61 13.35 -4.08
CA PHE A 861 -36.56 14.15 -4.70
C PHE A 861 -35.19 13.70 -4.18
N VAL A 862 -34.31 13.23 -5.07
CA VAL A 862 -32.96 12.78 -4.71
C VAL A 862 -31.93 13.78 -5.22
N GLU A 863 -31.16 14.39 -4.32
CA GLU A 863 -30.12 15.37 -4.66
C GLU A 863 -28.77 14.69 -4.87
N PHE A 864 -28.25 14.83 -6.09
CA PHE A 864 -26.93 14.40 -6.53
C PHE A 864 -25.98 15.59 -6.61
N GLY A 865 -24.87 15.51 -5.89
CA GLY A 865 -23.83 16.52 -5.79
C GLY A 865 -23.39 16.76 -4.35
N PRO A 866 -22.49 17.73 -4.13
CA PRO A 866 -21.96 17.99 -2.80
C PRO A 866 -22.98 18.71 -1.91
N LYS A 867 -22.93 18.42 -0.61
CA LYS A 867 -23.84 18.92 0.44
C LYS A 867 -25.31 18.52 0.19
N GLN A 868 -26.22 19.31 0.73
CA GLN A 868 -27.66 19.06 0.77
C GLN A 868 -28.44 20.39 0.58
N VAL A 869 -28.09 21.14 -0.45
CA VAL A 869 -28.63 22.49 -0.69
C VAL A 869 -30.02 22.39 -1.31
N LEU A 870 -30.18 21.60 -2.38
CA LEU A 870 -31.42 21.51 -3.14
C LEU A 870 -32.52 20.80 -2.34
N THR A 871 -32.19 19.79 -1.54
CA THR A 871 -33.14 19.14 -0.63
C THR A 871 -33.73 20.11 0.39
N ARG A 872 -32.95 21.08 0.89
CA ARG A 872 -33.47 22.15 1.76
C ARG A 872 -34.40 23.08 1.00
N LEU A 873 -34.05 23.44 -0.24
CA LEU A 873 -34.90 24.27 -1.10
C LEU A 873 -36.23 23.59 -1.43
N VAL A 874 -36.23 22.29 -1.77
CA VAL A 874 -37.47 21.52 -2.02
C VAL A 874 -38.42 21.60 -0.83
N ARG A 875 -37.92 21.39 0.39
CA ARG A 875 -38.72 21.48 1.62
C ARG A 875 -39.29 22.88 1.86
N GLN A 876 -38.59 23.93 1.42
CA GLN A 876 -39.08 25.31 1.49
C GLN A 876 -40.10 25.64 0.39
N ILE A 877 -39.99 25.02 -0.79
CA ILE A 877 -40.90 25.23 -1.93
C ILE A 877 -42.24 24.51 -1.71
N LEU A 878 -42.19 23.34 -1.09
CA LEU A 878 -43.31 22.43 -0.87
C LEU A 878 -43.50 22.12 0.64
N PRO A 879 -43.69 23.13 1.52
CA PRO A 879 -43.70 22.92 2.96
C PRO A 879 -44.90 22.08 3.46
N ASP A 880 -46.02 22.17 2.76
CA ASP A 880 -47.28 21.48 3.11
C ASP A 880 -47.53 20.21 2.28
N ALA A 881 -46.62 19.88 1.35
CA ALA A 881 -46.76 18.68 0.52
C ALA A 881 -46.12 17.48 1.21
N ASP A 882 -46.74 16.30 1.07
CA ASP A 882 -46.15 15.04 1.50
C ASP A 882 -45.06 14.62 0.49
N VAL A 883 -43.87 15.24 0.60
CA VAL A 883 -42.71 14.95 -0.25
C VAL A 883 -41.50 14.53 0.58
N VAL A 884 -40.67 13.67 0.01
CA VAL A 884 -39.40 13.22 0.63
C VAL A 884 -38.22 13.78 -0.16
N ALA A 885 -37.29 14.46 0.51
CA ALA A 885 -36.07 14.98 -0.10
C ALA A 885 -34.84 14.32 0.52
N ILE A 886 -34.02 13.64 -0.29
CA ILE A 886 -32.91 12.77 0.11
C ILE A 886 -31.60 13.27 -0.51
N PRO A 887 -30.60 13.69 0.29
CA PRO A 887 -29.27 14.03 -0.23
C PRO A 887 -28.40 12.78 -0.38
N THR A 888 -27.46 12.80 -1.33
CA THR A 888 -26.45 11.74 -1.49
C THR A 888 -25.08 12.10 -0.91
N ASP A 889 -24.95 13.26 -0.27
CA ASP A 889 -23.72 13.73 0.36
C ASP A 889 -24.01 14.46 1.69
N ALA A 890 -23.07 14.34 2.63
CA ALA A 890 -23.18 14.94 3.95
C ALA A 890 -22.42 16.27 4.09
N GLY A 891 -21.62 16.65 3.09
CA GLY A 891 -20.70 17.78 3.15
C GLY A 891 -19.36 17.44 3.83
N PRO A 892 -18.54 18.46 4.17
CA PRO A 892 -17.13 18.28 4.55
C PRO A 892 -16.86 17.54 5.87
N LEU A 893 -17.88 17.33 6.71
CA LEU A 893 -17.73 16.71 8.03
C LEU A 893 -18.28 15.28 8.10
N GLY A 894 -19.06 14.86 7.11
CA GLY A 894 -19.69 13.54 7.10
C GLY A 894 -19.07 12.62 6.06
N SER A 895 -19.20 11.31 6.28
CA SER A 895 -18.70 10.35 5.31
C SER A 895 -19.58 10.32 4.06
N SER A 896 -18.94 10.52 2.90
CA SER A 896 -19.63 10.53 1.61
C SER A 896 -20.11 9.14 1.18
N ASP A 897 -19.40 8.07 1.58
CA ASP A 897 -19.82 6.69 1.35
C ASP A 897 -21.06 6.33 2.17
N VAL A 898 -21.06 6.70 3.47
CA VAL A 898 -22.21 6.51 4.36
C VAL A 898 -23.44 7.25 3.84
N ALA A 899 -23.29 8.54 3.48
CA ALA A 899 -24.40 9.35 2.98
C ALA A 899 -25.03 8.78 1.70
N LEU A 900 -24.19 8.35 0.75
CA LEU A 900 -24.65 7.76 -0.52
C LEU A 900 -25.41 6.44 -0.29
N LYS A 901 -24.91 5.57 0.59
CA LYS A 901 -25.59 4.30 0.92
C LYS A 901 -26.83 4.53 1.79
N GLN A 902 -26.85 5.56 2.64
CA GLN A 902 -28.05 5.93 3.39
C GLN A 902 -29.16 6.39 2.46
N ALA A 903 -28.83 7.15 1.40
CA ALA A 903 -29.79 7.49 0.36
C ALA A 903 -30.37 6.23 -0.31
N ALA A 904 -29.53 5.25 -0.65
CA ALA A 904 -29.98 3.98 -1.23
C ALA A 904 -30.89 3.19 -0.27
N VAL A 905 -30.52 3.07 1.00
CA VAL A 905 -31.33 2.41 2.03
C VAL A 905 -32.67 3.12 2.21
N GLN A 906 -32.68 4.46 2.29
CA GLN A 906 -33.89 5.23 2.46
C GLN A 906 -34.84 5.06 1.26
N LEU A 907 -34.31 5.04 0.03
CA LEU A 907 -35.08 4.75 -1.18
C LEU A 907 -35.70 3.35 -1.17
N ALA A 908 -34.91 2.33 -0.79
CA ALA A 908 -35.40 0.95 -0.67
C ALA A 908 -36.51 0.83 0.40
N VAL A 909 -36.34 1.51 1.54
CA VAL A 909 -37.37 1.57 2.61
C VAL A 909 -38.64 2.29 2.14
N LEU A 910 -38.53 3.30 1.28
CA LEU A 910 -39.69 3.97 0.68
C LEU A 910 -40.43 3.08 -0.33
N GLY A 911 -39.79 2.02 -0.83
CA GLY A 911 -40.38 1.08 -1.80
C GLY A 911 -39.86 1.24 -3.23
N VAL A 912 -38.73 1.95 -3.42
CA VAL A 912 -38.01 1.92 -4.70
C VAL A 912 -37.30 0.57 -4.84
N ASP A 913 -37.48 -0.09 -5.97
CA ASP A 913 -36.87 -1.40 -6.24
C ASP A 913 -35.36 -1.26 -6.49
N LEU A 914 -34.59 -1.37 -5.40
CA LEU A 914 -33.13 -1.34 -5.40
C LEU A 914 -32.58 -2.67 -4.90
N SER A 915 -31.56 -3.20 -5.55
CA SER A 915 -30.90 -4.47 -5.19
C SER A 915 -29.39 -4.36 -5.33
N GLY A 916 -28.64 -5.24 -4.64
CA GLY A 916 -27.18 -5.25 -4.71
C GLY A 916 -26.54 -4.06 -3.99
N LEU A 917 -27.11 -3.59 -2.87
CA LEU A 917 -26.67 -2.38 -2.16
C LEU A 917 -25.20 -2.44 -1.72
N ASN A 918 -24.62 -3.64 -1.59
CA ASN A 918 -23.23 -3.87 -1.21
C ASN A 918 -22.40 -4.52 -2.35
N ARG A 919 -22.88 -4.52 -3.61
CA ARG A 919 -22.30 -5.28 -4.75
C ARG A 919 -20.83 -5.03 -5.09
N HIS A 920 -20.29 -3.89 -4.64
CA HIS A 920 -18.90 -3.49 -4.89
C HIS A 920 -17.96 -3.88 -3.75
N GLN A 921 -18.49 -4.42 -2.66
CA GLN A 921 -17.72 -4.90 -1.52
C GLN A 921 -17.46 -6.38 -1.68
N ALA A 922 -16.22 -6.79 -1.45
CA ALA A 922 -15.91 -8.20 -1.36
C ALA A 922 -16.58 -8.82 -0.13
N ASP A 923 -16.85 -10.12 -0.24
CA ASP A 923 -17.25 -10.91 0.91
C ASP A 923 -16.19 -10.85 2.02
N PRO A 924 -16.60 -10.94 3.30
CA PRO A 924 -15.67 -11.00 4.41
C PRO A 924 -14.60 -12.07 4.20
N PHE A 925 -13.39 -11.83 4.73
CA PHE A 925 -12.35 -12.85 4.69
C PHE A 925 -12.75 -14.00 5.62
N GLU A 926 -13.03 -15.17 5.05
CA GLU A 926 -13.30 -16.35 5.85
C GLU A 926 -11.99 -17.00 6.30
N ALA A 927 -11.70 -16.88 7.60
CA ALA A 927 -10.59 -17.62 8.21
C ALA A 927 -10.86 -19.12 8.08
N VAL A 928 -9.86 -19.86 7.60
CA VAL A 928 -9.93 -21.31 7.49
C VAL A 928 -9.87 -21.90 8.90
N PRO A 929 -10.89 -22.63 9.36
CA PRO A 929 -10.81 -23.31 10.63
C PRO A 929 -9.63 -24.29 10.59
N ALA A 930 -8.76 -24.21 11.59
CA ALA A 930 -7.65 -25.14 11.71
C ALA A 930 -8.19 -26.58 11.85
N LYS A 931 -7.55 -27.53 11.16
CA LYS A 931 -7.96 -28.93 11.19
C LYS A 931 -7.32 -29.64 12.39
N GLY A 932 -8.11 -30.02 13.38
CA GLY A 932 -7.65 -30.76 14.57
C GLY A 932 -7.17 -29.86 15.71
N PRO A 933 -6.44 -30.41 16.70
CA PRO A 933 -5.94 -29.65 17.85
C PRO A 933 -5.03 -28.50 17.43
N THR A 934 -5.28 -27.32 17.97
CA THR A 934 -4.47 -26.12 17.71
C THR A 934 -3.56 -25.77 18.88
N VAL A 935 -2.52 -25.02 18.58
CA VAL A 935 -1.75 -24.25 19.54
C VAL A 935 -1.71 -22.80 19.11
N THR A 936 -1.72 -21.90 20.07
CA THR A 936 -1.51 -20.48 19.81
C THR A 936 -0.02 -20.21 19.58
N LEU A 937 0.32 -19.65 18.41
CA LEU A 937 1.66 -19.23 18.03
C LEU A 937 1.71 -17.71 17.82
N SER A 938 2.85 -17.10 18.14
CA SER A 938 3.23 -15.77 17.65
C SER A 938 4.71 -15.79 17.25
N ALA A 939 5.36 -14.63 17.16
CA ALA A 939 6.77 -14.56 16.77
C ALA A 939 7.74 -15.25 17.74
N PRO A 940 7.59 -15.20 19.08
CA PRO A 940 8.47 -15.91 20.00
C PRO A 940 8.39 -17.40 19.82
N GLU A 941 9.50 -18.09 20.07
CA GLU A 941 9.55 -19.53 19.91
C GLU A 941 8.57 -20.25 20.84
N TYR A 942 7.89 -21.26 20.30
CA TYR A 942 6.84 -21.96 21.02
C TYR A 942 7.42 -22.66 22.25
N THR A 943 6.93 -22.27 23.43
CA THR A 943 7.24 -22.98 24.68
C THR A 943 6.00 -23.76 25.12
N PRO A 944 6.02 -25.11 25.11
CA PRO A 944 5.00 -25.96 25.68
C PRO A 944 4.66 -25.64 27.14
N PRO A 945 3.39 -25.82 27.56
CA PRO A 945 3.00 -25.70 28.96
C PRO A 945 3.82 -26.57 29.90
N ALA A 946 4.20 -27.78 29.46
CA ALA A 946 5.02 -28.70 30.23
C ALA A 946 6.40 -28.12 30.57
N ARG A 947 7.06 -27.41 29.63
CA ARG A 947 8.34 -26.75 29.91
C ARG A 947 8.19 -25.58 30.85
N ARG A 948 7.20 -24.72 30.65
CA ARG A 948 6.92 -23.62 31.59
C ARG A 948 6.72 -24.15 33.01
N ALA A 949 5.97 -25.24 33.15
CA ALA A 949 5.76 -25.90 34.44
C ALA A 949 7.05 -26.51 35.01
N ALA A 950 7.87 -27.17 34.19
CA ALA A 950 9.15 -27.75 34.60
C ALA A 950 10.14 -26.68 35.08
N HIS A 951 10.26 -25.57 34.34
CA HIS A 951 11.11 -24.44 34.72
C HIS A 951 10.62 -23.79 36.03
N ALA A 952 9.32 -23.55 36.16
CA ALA A 952 8.74 -23.02 37.40
C ALA A 952 8.97 -23.97 38.59
N ALA A 953 8.81 -25.28 38.38
CA ALA A 953 9.09 -26.29 39.40
C ALA A 953 10.58 -26.33 39.78
N ALA A 954 11.50 -26.21 38.81
CA ALA A 954 12.93 -26.15 39.06
C ALA A 954 13.32 -24.90 39.88
N LEU A 955 12.74 -23.75 39.59
CA LEU A 955 12.92 -22.55 40.42
C LEU A 955 12.34 -22.73 41.84
N GLY A 956 11.21 -23.43 41.96
CA GLY A 956 10.46 -23.66 43.19
C GLY A 956 10.83 -24.91 44.02
N ASP A 957 11.82 -25.71 43.63
CA ASP A 957 12.15 -27.03 44.22
C ASP A 957 12.64 -27.03 45.69
N GLY A 958 12.74 -25.85 46.32
CA GLY A 958 13.20 -25.69 47.70
C GLY A 958 14.71 -25.84 47.90
N TYR A 959 15.50 -26.18 46.87
CA TYR A 959 16.96 -26.21 46.98
C TYR A 959 17.50 -24.81 47.28
N ARG A 960 18.30 -24.69 48.34
CA ARG A 960 18.94 -23.44 48.78
C ARG A 960 20.39 -23.74 49.11
N ILE A 961 21.28 -22.87 48.66
CA ILE A 961 22.70 -22.96 48.98
C ILE A 961 22.88 -22.58 50.44
N THR A 962 23.38 -23.51 51.25
CA THR A 962 23.76 -23.21 52.63
C THR A 962 25.09 -22.45 52.63
N ALA A 963 25.06 -21.17 52.98
CA ALA A 963 26.27 -20.37 53.15
C ALA A 963 27.13 -20.96 54.28
N ALA A 964 28.31 -21.50 53.95
CA ALA A 964 29.25 -21.93 54.97
C ALA A 964 29.84 -20.68 55.68
N GLY A 965 29.36 -20.40 56.89
CA GLY A 965 30.01 -19.44 57.80
C GLY A 965 29.27 -18.17 58.19
N ALA A 966 27.93 -18.10 58.14
CA ALA A 966 27.20 -17.12 58.95
C ALA A 966 26.96 -17.74 60.34
N PRO A 967 27.45 -17.17 61.47
CA PRO A 967 27.11 -17.67 62.79
C PRO A 967 25.60 -17.61 62.97
N ALA A 968 25.03 -18.67 63.53
CA ALA A 968 23.61 -18.72 63.87
C ALA A 968 23.26 -17.47 64.69
N ALA A 969 22.48 -16.56 64.11
CA ALA A 969 21.85 -15.50 64.87
C ALA A 969 20.98 -16.19 65.93
N ALA A 970 21.32 -15.95 67.19
CA ALA A 970 20.64 -16.50 68.34
C ALA A 970 19.12 -16.28 68.22
N ALA A 971 18.35 -17.30 68.62
CA ALA A 971 16.92 -17.22 68.74
C ALA A 971 16.54 -16.00 69.60
N LEU A 972 15.85 -15.02 68.99
CA LEU A 972 15.18 -13.99 69.76
C LEU A 972 13.92 -14.60 70.41
N PRO A 973 13.63 -14.29 71.68
CA PRO A 973 12.51 -14.88 72.40
C PRO A 973 11.18 -14.35 71.87
N THR A 974 10.17 -15.21 71.90
CA THR A 974 8.79 -14.90 71.54
C THR A 974 8.23 -13.73 72.38
N PRO A 975 7.63 -12.68 71.79
CA PRO A 975 6.74 -11.79 72.51
C PRO A 975 5.31 -12.34 72.43
N ARG A 976 4.69 -12.47 73.60
CA ARG A 976 3.24 -12.65 73.78
C ARG A 976 2.50 -11.33 73.48
N ALA A 977 1.26 -11.51 73.03
CA ALA A 977 0.11 -10.63 72.88
C ALA A 977 0.13 -9.18 73.44
N GLU A 978 -0.41 -8.30 72.57
CA GLU A 978 -1.21 -7.08 72.79
C GLU A 978 -0.60 -5.83 73.45
N LEU A 979 -0.50 -4.73 72.67
CA LEU A 979 -1.34 -3.53 72.84
C LEU A 979 -1.07 -2.48 71.75
N THR A 980 -2.16 -1.87 71.30
CA THR A 980 -2.30 -0.75 70.36
C THR A 980 -1.59 0.53 70.80
N SER A 981 -0.98 1.28 69.88
CA SER A 981 -1.29 2.69 69.55
C SER A 981 -0.15 3.41 68.80
N GLU A 982 -0.56 4.11 67.75
CA GLU A 982 -0.02 5.34 67.12
C GLU A 982 1.48 5.68 67.22
N VAL A 983 2.18 5.71 66.07
CA VAL A 983 3.19 6.75 65.78
C VAL A 983 3.24 7.05 64.26
N THR A 984 2.68 8.21 63.93
CA THR A 984 3.22 9.32 63.11
C THR A 984 4.22 9.02 61.98
N THR A 985 3.72 9.10 60.75
CA THR A 985 4.49 9.42 59.54
C THR A 985 4.84 10.91 59.50
N VAL A 986 6.11 11.26 59.26
CA VAL A 986 6.53 12.60 58.81
C VAL A 986 7.47 12.49 57.61
N ASP A 987 6.89 12.82 56.46
CA ASP A 987 7.36 13.56 55.27
C ASP A 987 8.79 13.42 54.71
N TYR A 988 8.84 12.96 53.45
CA TYR A 988 9.75 13.47 52.43
C TYR A 988 8.93 13.92 51.19
N VAL A 989 9.24 15.12 50.70
CA VAL A 989 8.42 15.94 49.78
C VAL A 989 8.63 15.56 48.31
N PRO A 990 7.55 15.33 47.52
CA PRO A 990 7.56 15.47 46.06
C PRO A 990 7.08 16.88 45.64
N ALA A 991 7.77 17.51 44.70
CA ALA A 991 7.36 18.79 44.14
C ALA A 991 6.25 18.62 43.07
N SER A 992 5.10 19.23 43.38
CA SER A 992 3.92 19.58 42.59
C SER A 992 3.89 19.35 41.06
N ALA A 993 2.82 18.67 40.62
CA ALA A 993 2.07 19.02 39.42
C ALA A 993 0.55 18.92 39.75
N ASN A 994 -0.16 20.04 39.64
CA ASN A 994 -1.59 20.14 39.93
C ASN A 994 -2.44 19.67 38.73
N GLY A 995 -3.35 18.74 39.01
CA GLY A 995 -4.78 18.95 38.80
C GLY A 995 -5.42 18.46 37.49
N ALA A 996 -5.96 17.24 37.51
CA ALA A 996 -7.23 16.92 36.84
C ALA A 996 -7.87 15.70 37.54
N GLY A 997 -8.89 15.97 38.36
CA GLY A 997 -9.64 14.96 39.08
C GLY A 997 -10.69 14.31 38.18
N ALA A 998 -10.65 12.98 38.10
CA ALA A 998 -11.79 12.15 37.79
C ALA A 998 -12.37 11.64 39.12
N ASN A 999 -13.69 11.63 39.27
CA ASN A 999 -14.36 10.73 40.21
C ASN A 999 -15.60 10.15 39.51
N GLY A 1000 -15.55 8.85 39.28
CA GLY A 1000 -16.73 8.03 39.04
C GLY A 1000 -17.48 7.78 40.33
N ALA A 1001 -18.75 7.39 40.22
CA ALA A 1001 -19.47 6.77 41.32
C ALA A 1001 -20.39 5.65 40.82
N SER A 1002 -20.23 4.51 41.51
CA SER A 1002 -21.03 3.29 41.46
C SER A 1002 -22.44 3.49 42.00
N ALA A 1003 -23.29 2.52 41.64
CA ALA A 1003 -24.74 2.44 41.75
C ALA A 1003 -25.36 2.35 43.16
N ASN A 1004 -26.68 2.57 43.13
CA ASN A 1004 -27.78 2.10 43.98
C ASN A 1004 -28.21 2.92 45.22
N GLY A 1005 -29.47 3.36 45.19
CA GLY A 1005 -30.31 3.48 46.39
C GLY A 1005 -31.27 4.67 46.42
N ALA A 1006 -32.49 4.45 45.91
CA ALA A 1006 -33.79 4.98 46.36
C ALA A 1006 -33.92 6.42 46.93
N GLY A 1007 -34.90 7.18 46.39
CA GLY A 1007 -35.68 8.13 47.22
C GLY A 1007 -36.05 9.46 46.58
N ALA A 1008 -37.23 9.49 45.97
CA ALA A 1008 -38.27 10.51 46.06
C ALA A 1008 -37.97 12.03 45.95
N ASN A 1009 -38.81 12.65 45.11
CA ASN A 1009 -39.39 14.00 45.19
C ASN A 1009 -38.56 15.22 44.73
N GLY A 1010 -39.11 15.89 43.71
CA GLY A 1010 -39.46 17.31 43.89
C GLY A 1010 -38.90 18.31 42.89
N ALA A 1011 -39.67 18.52 41.82
CA ALA A 1011 -40.13 19.83 41.31
C ALA A 1011 -39.15 20.91 40.81
N GLY A 1012 -39.55 21.51 39.68
CA GLY A 1012 -39.32 22.94 39.36
C GLY A 1012 -38.29 23.16 38.25
N ALA A 1013 -38.65 23.19 36.97
CA ALA A 1013 -39.34 24.26 36.23
C ALA A 1013 -38.42 25.41 35.78
N ASN A 1014 -38.43 25.64 34.45
CA ASN A 1014 -38.20 26.89 33.69
C ASN A 1014 -36.83 27.58 33.84
N GLY A 1015 -36.18 28.09 32.80
CA GLY A 1015 -36.55 28.37 31.43
C GLY A 1015 -35.74 29.57 30.93
N ALA A 1016 -35.40 29.55 29.64
CA ALA A 1016 -35.23 30.69 28.72
C ALA A 1016 -34.08 31.72 28.90
N GLY A 1017 -33.54 32.13 27.73
CA GLY A 1017 -33.03 33.49 27.46
C GLY A 1017 -31.50 33.56 27.33
N VAL A 1018 -30.84 33.57 26.16
CA VAL A 1018 -30.87 34.48 24.98
C VAL A 1018 -30.02 35.77 25.16
N ASN A 1019 -29.11 35.97 24.18
CA ASN A 1019 -28.33 37.17 23.76
C ASN A 1019 -27.20 37.69 24.67
N GLY A 1020 -26.07 38.21 24.18
CA GLY A 1020 -25.59 38.51 22.83
C GLY A 1020 -24.34 39.42 22.86
N ALA A 1021 -23.55 39.37 21.79
CA ALA A 1021 -22.74 40.40 21.13
C ALA A 1021 -21.69 41.30 21.84
N GLY A 1022 -20.59 41.50 21.10
CA GLY A 1022 -19.75 42.72 21.04
C GLY A 1022 -18.31 42.52 21.53
N ALA A 1023 -17.24 43.12 20.99
CA ALA A 1023 -16.94 43.88 19.77
C ALA A 1023 -15.41 44.13 19.76
N HIS A 1024 -14.88 44.51 18.59
CA HIS A 1024 -13.53 44.90 18.21
C HIS A 1024 -12.69 45.77 19.17
N HIS A 1025 -11.35 45.65 19.05
CA HIS A 1025 -10.44 46.81 19.07
C HIS A 1025 -9.10 46.54 18.34
N ASP A 1026 -8.78 47.41 17.38
CA ASP A 1026 -7.44 47.65 16.80
C ASP A 1026 -6.55 48.47 17.77
N LEU A 1027 -5.21 48.40 17.59
CA LEU A 1027 -4.33 49.54 17.23
C LEU A 1027 -2.80 49.27 17.36
N ASN A 1028 -2.09 49.55 16.26
CA ASN A 1028 -0.75 50.12 16.01
C ASN A 1028 0.30 50.34 17.12
N GLY A 1029 1.60 50.21 16.74
CA GLY A 1029 2.71 50.96 17.34
C GLY A 1029 4.10 50.64 16.77
N ALA A 1030 4.70 51.59 16.03
CA ALA A 1030 6.04 51.56 15.43
C ALA A 1030 7.17 51.98 16.39
N GLY A 1031 8.43 51.63 16.08
CA GLY A 1031 9.62 52.21 16.72
C GLY A 1031 10.96 51.71 16.16
N LEU A 1032 11.64 52.60 15.41
CA LEU A 1032 12.99 52.48 14.85
C LEU A 1032 14.10 52.26 15.89
N LEU A 1033 15.24 51.67 15.49
CA LEU A 1033 16.61 52.20 15.72
C LEU A 1033 17.63 51.56 14.75
N ASP A 1034 18.66 52.37 14.48
CA ASP A 1034 19.58 52.43 13.35
C ASP A 1034 20.95 51.76 13.61
N SER A 1035 21.77 51.72 12.55
CA SER A 1035 23.25 51.65 12.47
C SER A 1035 23.94 50.34 12.05
N ALA A 1036 24.88 50.53 11.11
CA ALA A 1036 25.43 49.58 10.14
C ALA A 1036 26.90 49.16 10.45
N PRO A 1037 27.81 48.89 9.46
CA PRO A 1037 28.35 47.56 9.18
C PRO A 1037 29.90 47.46 9.31
N VAL A 1038 30.48 46.27 9.19
CA VAL A 1038 31.93 46.11 8.92
C VAL A 1038 32.20 45.00 7.91
N ASN A 1039 32.78 45.40 6.77
CA ASN A 1039 33.44 44.57 5.76
C ASN A 1039 34.89 44.26 6.18
N GLY A 1040 35.40 43.08 5.79
CA GLY A 1040 36.82 42.75 5.86
C GLY A 1040 37.19 41.63 4.90
N ALA A 1041 37.80 41.99 3.77
CA ALA A 1041 38.29 41.10 2.73
C ALA A 1041 39.67 40.48 3.08
N GLY A 1042 39.93 39.28 2.55
CA GLY A 1042 41.26 38.67 2.48
C GLY A 1042 41.33 37.57 1.42
N ARG A 1043 42.03 37.86 0.30
CA ARG A 1043 42.39 36.92 -0.78
C ARG A 1043 43.78 36.32 -0.53
N ASN A 1044 44.00 35.03 -0.82
CA ASN A 1044 44.92 34.51 -1.88
C ASN A 1044 45.39 33.04 -1.69
N GLY A 1045 45.50 32.35 -2.83
CA GLY A 1045 46.37 31.18 -3.09
C GLY A 1045 45.62 29.83 -3.07
N GLY A 1046 45.41 29.07 -4.14
CA GLY A 1046 46.13 28.94 -5.41
C GLY A 1046 46.69 27.51 -5.51
N GLY A 1047 46.02 26.63 -6.25
CA GLY A 1047 46.46 25.23 -6.45
C GLY A 1047 45.47 24.40 -7.27
N TYR A 1048 45.50 24.58 -8.59
CA TYR A 1048 44.80 23.77 -9.58
C TYR A 1048 45.69 22.56 -9.93
N LEU A 1049 45.18 21.34 -9.83
CA LEU A 1049 45.73 20.15 -10.48
C LEU A 1049 44.59 19.24 -10.98
N PRO A 1050 44.82 18.47 -12.07
CA PRO A 1050 43.86 18.29 -13.16
C PRO A 1050 43.02 17.01 -13.05
N GLU A 1051 41.94 16.97 -13.84
CA GLU A 1051 41.11 15.80 -14.07
C GLU A 1051 41.92 14.56 -14.53
N PRO A 1052 41.52 13.33 -14.13
CA PRO A 1052 41.95 12.14 -14.82
C PRO A 1052 41.10 11.88 -16.08
N VAL A 1053 41.78 11.97 -17.22
CA VAL A 1053 41.37 11.50 -18.54
C VAL A 1053 40.99 10.01 -18.47
N ALA A 1054 39.88 9.67 -19.14
CA ALA A 1054 39.32 8.33 -19.24
C ALA A 1054 40.34 7.27 -19.72
N ALA A 1055 40.46 6.18 -18.96
CA ALA A 1055 41.16 4.97 -19.41
C ALA A 1055 40.16 4.03 -20.12
N HIS A 1056 40.38 3.83 -21.42
CA HIS A 1056 39.79 2.72 -22.17
C HIS A 1056 40.39 1.40 -21.67
N HIS A 1057 39.53 0.48 -21.20
CA HIS A 1057 39.90 -0.94 -21.09
C HIS A 1057 39.37 -1.72 -22.30
N PRO A 1058 40.20 -2.61 -22.90
CA PRO A 1058 39.82 -3.42 -24.04
C PRO A 1058 38.86 -4.54 -23.66
N GLN A 1059 37.90 -4.80 -24.55
CA GLN A 1059 36.91 -5.89 -24.49
C GLN A 1059 37.59 -7.28 -24.52
N PRO A 1060 37.12 -8.28 -23.75
CA PRO A 1060 37.52 -9.67 -23.95
C PRO A 1060 36.85 -10.26 -25.20
N VAL A 1061 37.61 -11.00 -26.00
CA VAL A 1061 37.15 -11.76 -27.16
C VAL A 1061 36.33 -12.98 -26.69
N PRO A 1062 35.17 -13.32 -27.31
CA PRO A 1062 34.43 -14.52 -26.95
C PRO A 1062 35.13 -15.78 -27.47
N ALA A 1063 35.18 -16.82 -26.63
CA ALA A 1063 35.52 -18.17 -27.08
C ALA A 1063 34.29 -18.79 -27.75
N ASP A 1064 34.42 -19.09 -29.05
CA ASP A 1064 33.46 -19.91 -29.78
C ASP A 1064 33.42 -21.35 -29.22
N GLY A 1065 32.23 -21.95 -29.27
CA GLY A 1065 31.85 -23.11 -28.47
C GLY A 1065 32.28 -24.48 -29.00
N GLY A 1066 32.05 -25.49 -28.16
CA GLY A 1066 31.77 -26.86 -28.60
C GLY A 1066 32.44 -27.99 -27.82
N ALA A 1067 31.59 -28.86 -27.26
CA ALA A 1067 31.81 -30.23 -26.78
C ALA A 1067 32.25 -30.43 -25.31
N GLY A 1068 31.47 -31.25 -24.61
CA GLY A 1068 31.42 -31.39 -23.17
C GLY A 1068 32.69 -31.95 -22.51
N LEU A 1069 33.04 -31.32 -21.40
CA LEU A 1069 33.97 -31.82 -20.39
C LEU A 1069 33.27 -31.70 -19.03
N SER A 1070 33.51 -32.67 -18.14
CA SER A 1070 32.87 -32.75 -16.83
C SER A 1070 33.08 -31.48 -16.00
N ALA A 1071 32.07 -31.09 -15.21
CA ALA A 1071 32.00 -29.85 -14.42
C ALA A 1071 33.24 -29.50 -13.55
N GLY A 1072 34.15 -30.44 -13.27
CA GLY A 1072 35.43 -30.17 -12.61
C GLY A 1072 36.47 -29.46 -13.49
N ALA A 1073 36.51 -29.74 -14.80
CA ALA A 1073 37.48 -29.15 -15.73
C ALA A 1073 37.20 -27.67 -16.04
N ASP A 1074 35.92 -27.28 -16.08
CA ASP A 1074 35.49 -25.88 -16.29
C ASP A 1074 35.82 -24.98 -15.09
N ILE A 1075 35.74 -25.51 -13.87
CA ILE A 1075 36.12 -24.77 -12.66
C ILE A 1075 37.64 -24.57 -12.61
N LEU A 1076 38.42 -25.59 -12.96
CA LEU A 1076 39.88 -25.48 -13.05
C LEU A 1076 40.30 -24.46 -14.12
N ALA A 1077 39.67 -24.48 -15.29
CA ALA A 1077 39.94 -23.51 -16.35
C ALA A 1077 39.54 -22.07 -15.95
N GLN A 1078 38.39 -21.88 -15.31
CA GLN A 1078 37.96 -20.57 -14.79
C GLN A 1078 38.88 -20.08 -13.67
N GLN A 1079 39.31 -20.96 -12.77
CA GLN A 1079 40.22 -20.62 -11.67
C GLN A 1079 41.61 -20.23 -12.22
N VAL A 1080 42.14 -20.98 -13.20
CA VAL A 1080 43.41 -20.66 -13.88
C VAL A 1080 43.31 -19.33 -14.61
N ASN A 1081 42.17 -19.03 -15.25
CA ASN A 1081 41.97 -17.77 -15.95
C ASN A 1081 41.85 -16.57 -14.98
N LEU A 1082 41.10 -16.71 -13.89
CA LEU A 1082 41.02 -15.70 -12.82
C LEU A 1082 42.40 -15.45 -12.19
N HIS A 1083 43.19 -16.50 -12.00
CA HIS A 1083 44.54 -16.38 -11.48
C HIS A 1083 45.48 -15.69 -12.48
N ALA A 1084 45.39 -16.01 -13.78
CA ALA A 1084 46.16 -15.34 -14.83
C ALA A 1084 45.86 -13.83 -14.90
N VAL A 1085 44.58 -13.45 -14.85
CA VAL A 1085 44.15 -12.04 -14.86
C VAL A 1085 44.63 -11.31 -13.60
N TYR A 1086 44.59 -11.95 -12.43
CA TYR A 1086 45.12 -11.38 -11.21
C TYR A 1086 46.64 -11.12 -11.32
N LEU A 1087 47.38 -12.05 -11.92
CA LEU A 1087 48.83 -11.96 -12.07
C LEU A 1087 49.27 -10.91 -13.09
N GLU A 1088 48.55 -10.79 -14.22
CA GLU A 1088 48.76 -9.72 -15.20
C GLU A 1088 48.51 -8.34 -14.59
N SER A 1089 47.47 -8.22 -13.75
CA SER A 1089 47.17 -6.99 -13.01
C SER A 1089 48.28 -6.63 -12.01
N GLN A 1090 48.83 -7.61 -11.29
CA GLN A 1090 49.99 -7.37 -10.40
C GLN A 1090 51.26 -7.00 -11.18
N LEU A 1091 51.48 -7.57 -12.36
CA LEU A 1091 52.62 -7.23 -13.23
C LEU A 1091 52.50 -5.80 -13.77
N ASP A 1092 51.30 -5.36 -14.12
CA ASP A 1092 51.07 -3.99 -14.60
C ASP A 1092 51.32 -2.94 -13.50
N VAL A 1093 50.90 -3.25 -12.27
CA VAL A 1093 51.21 -2.40 -11.09
C VAL A 1093 52.72 -2.33 -10.84
N ALA A 1094 53.44 -3.45 -10.92
CA ALA A 1094 54.89 -3.48 -10.77
C ALA A 1094 55.60 -2.66 -11.86
N ASN A 1095 55.15 -2.78 -13.12
CA ASN A 1095 55.71 -2.01 -14.24
C ASN A 1095 55.51 -0.49 -14.08
N ARG A 1096 54.35 -0.06 -13.56
CA ARG A 1096 54.08 1.36 -13.27
C ARG A 1096 54.95 1.90 -12.14
N LEU A 1097 55.19 1.10 -11.10
CA LEU A 1097 56.11 1.44 -10.00
C LEU A 1097 57.56 1.53 -10.48
N VAL A 1098 58.01 0.61 -11.35
CA VAL A 1098 59.33 0.68 -11.99
C VAL A 1098 59.46 1.92 -12.88
N GLY A 1099 58.42 2.27 -13.64
CA GLY A 1099 58.38 3.51 -14.43
C GLY A 1099 58.50 4.76 -13.56
N ALA A 1100 57.81 4.80 -12.42
CA ALA A 1100 57.90 5.90 -11.46
C ALA A 1100 59.31 6.01 -10.82
N LEU A 1101 59.96 4.87 -10.53
CA LEU A 1101 61.33 4.83 -10.01
C LEU A 1101 62.36 5.28 -11.06
N GLN A 1102 62.21 4.90 -12.33
CA GLN A 1102 63.07 5.35 -13.44
C GLN A 1102 62.93 6.86 -13.71
N GLU A 1103 61.73 7.42 -13.50
CA GLU A 1103 61.47 8.86 -13.58
C GLU A 1103 62.14 9.63 -12.42
N TYR A 1104 62.15 9.05 -11.21
CA TYR A 1104 62.83 9.59 -10.03
C TYR A 1104 64.36 9.59 -10.19
N GLN A 1105 64.92 8.50 -10.73
CA GLN A 1105 66.35 8.37 -11.00
C GLN A 1105 66.85 9.34 -12.09
N ARG A 1106 66.02 9.63 -13.10
CA ARG A 1106 66.29 10.65 -14.14
C ARG A 1106 66.38 12.08 -13.59
N ARG A 1107 65.77 12.36 -12.43
CA ARG A 1107 65.76 13.69 -11.79
C ARG A 1107 66.91 13.91 -10.80
N GLY A 1108 67.84 12.96 -10.69
CA GLY A 1108 69.10 13.13 -9.94
C GLY A 1108 68.97 13.12 -8.42
N GLN A 1109 67.83 12.67 -7.87
CA GLN A 1109 67.59 12.56 -6.43
C GLN A 1109 67.54 11.07 -6.03
N ALA A 1110 68.70 10.43 -5.95
CA ALA A 1110 68.83 9.10 -5.36
C ALA A 1110 69.20 9.26 -3.88
N ASP A 1111 68.19 9.37 -3.01
CA ASP A 1111 68.36 9.39 -1.56
C ASP A 1111 68.11 7.99 -0.94
N GLU A 1112 68.22 7.90 0.38
CA GLU A 1112 68.00 6.65 1.13
C GLU A 1112 66.58 6.08 0.93
N ARG A 1113 65.57 6.94 0.75
CA ARG A 1113 64.17 6.55 0.50
C ARG A 1113 63.98 5.96 -0.89
N PHE A 1114 64.75 6.42 -1.89
CA PHE A 1114 64.75 5.78 -3.20
C PHE A 1114 65.27 4.33 -3.12
N THR A 1115 66.32 4.10 -2.34
CA THR A 1115 66.91 2.76 -2.13
C THR A 1115 65.94 1.85 -1.37
N GLU A 1116 65.23 2.38 -0.38
CA GLU A 1116 64.19 1.66 0.38
C GLU A 1116 62.95 1.33 -0.47
N ALA A 1117 62.54 2.24 -1.35
CA ALA A 1117 61.45 2.00 -2.31
C ALA A 1117 61.83 0.92 -3.33
N VAL A 1118 63.07 0.93 -3.84
CA VAL A 1118 63.57 -0.13 -4.73
C VAL A 1118 63.63 -1.48 -4.00
N ALA A 1119 64.10 -1.52 -2.76
CA ALA A 1119 64.14 -2.74 -1.94
C ALA A 1119 62.73 -3.28 -1.65
N THR A 1120 61.76 -2.39 -1.41
CA THR A 1120 60.35 -2.74 -1.18
C THR A 1120 59.70 -3.33 -2.43
N VAL A 1121 59.91 -2.70 -3.60
CA VAL A 1121 59.39 -3.21 -4.89
C VAL A 1121 60.05 -4.54 -5.25
N ALA A 1122 61.35 -4.71 -4.99
CA ALA A 1122 62.05 -5.98 -5.16
C ALA A 1122 61.50 -7.06 -4.21
N GLY A 1123 61.28 -6.74 -2.94
CA GLY A 1123 60.68 -7.65 -1.96
C GLY A 1123 59.26 -8.09 -2.34
N GLN A 1124 58.45 -7.16 -2.83
CA GLN A 1124 57.10 -7.43 -3.32
C GLN A 1124 57.11 -8.33 -4.57
N SER A 1125 58.06 -8.12 -5.48
CA SER A 1125 58.25 -8.97 -6.66
C SER A 1125 58.67 -10.40 -6.30
N VAL A 1126 59.54 -10.57 -5.28
CA VAL A 1126 59.91 -11.89 -4.74
C VAL A 1126 58.72 -12.59 -4.08
N ALA A 1127 57.91 -11.85 -3.30
CA ALA A 1127 56.71 -12.39 -2.66
C ALA A 1127 55.67 -12.88 -3.69
N ILE A 1128 55.51 -12.15 -4.80
CA ILE A 1128 54.66 -12.56 -5.93
C ILE A 1128 55.20 -13.85 -6.56
N GLY A 1129 56.51 -13.96 -6.82
CA GLY A 1129 57.13 -15.17 -7.36
C GLY A 1129 57.01 -16.40 -6.44
N GLN A 1130 57.13 -16.22 -5.12
CA GLN A 1130 56.94 -17.28 -4.13
C GLN A 1130 55.48 -17.75 -4.08
N THR A 1131 54.54 -16.81 -4.14
CA THR A 1131 53.10 -17.13 -4.20
C THR A 1131 52.77 -17.90 -5.48
N HIS A 1132 53.39 -17.55 -6.60
CA HIS A 1132 53.28 -18.26 -7.87
C HIS A 1132 53.77 -19.71 -7.80
N THR A 1133 54.94 -19.92 -7.18
CA THR A 1133 55.52 -21.25 -6.99
C THR A 1133 54.61 -22.10 -6.11
N ARG A 1134 54.06 -21.51 -5.04
CA ARG A 1134 53.14 -22.19 -4.12
C ARG A 1134 51.80 -22.55 -4.77
N ALA A 1135 51.26 -21.67 -5.61
CA ALA A 1135 50.05 -21.95 -6.38
C ALA A 1135 50.28 -23.13 -7.35
N ASN A 1136 51.43 -23.17 -8.03
CA ASN A 1136 51.78 -24.27 -8.92
C ASN A 1136 51.97 -25.61 -8.16
N GLU A 1137 52.55 -25.59 -6.96
CA GLU A 1137 52.63 -26.78 -6.09
C GLU A 1137 51.25 -27.30 -5.71
N VAL A 1138 50.33 -26.41 -5.35
CA VAL A 1138 48.94 -26.75 -4.98
C VAL A 1138 48.17 -27.30 -6.19
N LEU A 1139 48.32 -26.68 -7.37
CA LEU A 1139 47.72 -27.17 -8.61
C LEU A 1139 48.28 -28.54 -9.02
N ALA A 1140 49.58 -28.78 -8.84
CA ALA A 1140 50.19 -30.09 -9.08
C ALA A 1140 49.69 -31.17 -8.10
N GLN A 1141 49.45 -30.81 -6.84
CA GLN A 1141 48.84 -31.71 -5.84
C GLN A 1141 47.37 -32.01 -6.13
N LEU A 1142 46.60 -31.01 -6.58
CA LEU A 1142 45.21 -31.18 -7.01
C LEU A 1142 45.10 -32.05 -8.27
N ALA A 1143 45.99 -31.86 -9.25
CA ALA A 1143 46.05 -32.72 -10.44
C ALA A 1143 46.44 -34.17 -10.08
N ALA A 1144 47.32 -34.37 -9.10
CA ALA A 1144 47.66 -35.71 -8.60
C ALA A 1144 46.49 -36.36 -7.81
N LEU A 1145 45.67 -35.55 -7.13
CA LEU A 1145 44.45 -36.01 -6.44
C LEU A 1145 43.34 -36.42 -7.42
N GLU A 1146 43.16 -35.69 -8.53
CA GLU A 1146 42.20 -36.07 -9.58
C GLU A 1146 42.62 -37.33 -10.36
N LEU A 1147 43.92 -37.54 -10.56
CA LEU A 1147 44.43 -38.80 -11.13
C LEU A 1147 44.26 -40.00 -10.18
N ALA A 1148 44.17 -39.76 -8.87
CA ALA A 1148 43.97 -40.81 -7.86
C ALA A 1148 42.48 -41.15 -7.62
N THR A 1149 41.54 -40.30 -8.03
CA THR A 1149 40.08 -40.52 -7.86
C THR A 1149 39.42 -41.18 -9.06
N ALA A 1150 40.12 -41.32 -10.20
CA ALA A 1150 39.62 -41.99 -11.40
C ALA A 1150 39.70 -43.53 -11.36
N ASP A 1151 40.33 -44.12 -10.35
CA ASP A 1151 40.59 -45.56 -10.28
C ASP A 1151 39.95 -46.18 -9.01
N SER A 1152 38.61 -46.31 -8.99
CA SER A 1152 37.94 -47.21 -8.03
C SER A 1152 36.60 -47.76 -8.53
N GLY A 1153 36.64 -49.01 -9.05
CA GLY A 1153 35.49 -49.77 -9.53
C GLY A 1153 35.69 -51.29 -9.74
N ALA A 1154 36.27 -52.02 -8.77
CA ALA A 1154 36.15 -53.48 -8.40
C ALA A 1154 36.53 -54.64 -9.40
N PRO A 1155 36.79 -55.92 -8.97
CA PRO A 1155 37.22 -56.50 -7.67
C PRO A 1155 38.43 -57.52 -7.71
N ALA A 1156 39.01 -57.78 -6.52
CA ALA A 1156 39.75 -58.97 -6.01
C ALA A 1156 41.06 -59.51 -6.68
N LEU A 1157 42.18 -59.47 -5.93
CA LEU A 1157 42.95 -60.64 -5.38
C LEU A 1157 44.36 -60.23 -4.89
N GLY A 1158 44.73 -60.63 -3.66
CA GLY A 1158 46.11 -61.02 -3.31
C GLY A 1158 47.06 -60.00 -2.65
N GLY A 1159 47.11 -60.02 -1.30
CA GLY A 1159 48.34 -60.10 -0.49
C GLY A 1159 49.34 -58.92 -0.43
N GLY A 1160 49.57 -58.41 0.80
CA GLY A 1160 50.92 -57.95 1.20
C GLY A 1160 51.04 -56.56 1.87
N HIS A 1161 51.14 -56.57 3.20
CA HIS A 1161 51.88 -55.65 4.08
C HIS A 1161 51.76 -54.10 3.94
N ARG A 1162 51.16 -53.48 4.95
CA ARG A 1162 51.26 -52.04 5.29
C ARG A 1162 52.59 -51.71 5.99
N PRO A 1163 53.15 -50.51 5.76
CA PRO A 1163 53.81 -49.75 6.82
C PRO A 1163 53.16 -48.37 7.07
N ALA A 1164 53.36 -47.89 8.31
CA ALA A 1164 52.68 -46.76 8.94
C ALA A 1164 53.22 -45.37 8.54
N LEU A 1165 52.37 -44.35 8.68
CA LEU A 1165 52.70 -42.93 8.63
C LEU A 1165 53.39 -42.46 9.92
N PRO A 1166 54.40 -41.58 9.86
CA PRO A 1166 54.80 -40.77 10.99
C PRO A 1166 54.32 -39.32 10.89
N THR A 1167 53.96 -38.82 12.07
CA THR A 1167 53.51 -37.49 12.46
C THR A 1167 54.65 -36.47 12.59
N SER A 1168 54.35 -35.22 12.21
CA SER A 1168 54.88 -33.92 12.71
C SER A 1168 56.39 -33.67 12.83
N PHE A 1169 56.86 -32.47 12.41
CA PHE A 1169 57.38 -31.40 13.29
C PHE A 1169 58.02 -30.24 12.48
N GLY A 1170 57.54 -29.02 12.72
CA GLY A 1170 58.34 -27.88 13.18
C GLY A 1170 59.26 -27.08 12.21
N PRO A 1171 59.62 -25.84 12.58
CA PRO A 1171 59.80 -24.70 11.66
C PRO A 1171 61.26 -24.22 11.53
N THR A 1172 61.62 -23.46 10.48
CA THR A 1172 62.35 -22.15 10.52
C THR A 1172 63.06 -21.75 9.20
N SER A 1173 62.94 -20.45 8.91
CA SER A 1173 63.78 -19.49 8.17
C SER A 1173 64.53 -19.89 6.88
N PHE A 1174 64.23 -19.18 5.79
CA PHE A 1174 65.13 -19.05 4.63
C PHE A 1174 65.53 -17.57 4.42
N ALA A 1175 66.84 -17.33 4.38
CA ALA A 1175 67.45 -16.13 3.79
C ALA A 1175 68.07 -16.51 2.42
N PRO A 1176 68.16 -15.58 1.44
CA PRO A 1176 68.38 -15.94 0.04
C PRO A 1176 69.85 -15.87 -0.39
N ALA A 1177 70.21 -16.66 -1.40
CA ALA A 1177 71.42 -16.49 -2.21
C ALA A 1177 71.06 -16.57 -3.71
N PRO A 1178 71.71 -15.80 -4.61
CA PRO A 1178 71.19 -15.47 -5.93
C PRO A 1178 71.56 -16.51 -7.02
N ALA A 1179 70.71 -16.56 -8.06
CA ALA A 1179 70.78 -17.48 -9.19
C ALA A 1179 71.88 -17.11 -10.22
N ALA A 1180 72.32 -18.12 -10.98
CA ALA A 1180 73.01 -17.98 -12.26
C ALA A 1180 72.24 -18.73 -13.37
N PRO A 1181 72.24 -18.23 -14.63
CA PRO A 1181 71.24 -18.58 -15.65
C PRO A 1181 71.70 -19.69 -16.59
N ARG A 1182 70.78 -20.48 -17.14
CA ARG A 1182 71.03 -21.25 -18.37
C ARG A 1182 69.81 -21.35 -19.28
N GLU A 1183 70.14 -21.31 -20.57
CA GLU A 1183 69.34 -21.04 -21.76
C GLU A 1183 68.47 -22.23 -22.23
N PHE A 1184 67.43 -21.89 -22.98
CA PHE A 1184 66.56 -22.80 -23.73
C PHE A 1184 67.22 -23.31 -25.04
N PRO A 1185 66.83 -24.51 -25.49
CA PRO A 1185 66.81 -24.84 -26.92
C PRO A 1185 65.41 -25.24 -27.44
N PRO A 1186 65.21 -25.26 -28.77
CA PRO A 1186 63.93 -24.90 -29.39
C PRO A 1186 63.10 -26.06 -29.97
N THR A 1187 61.91 -25.65 -30.40
CA THR A 1187 60.82 -26.29 -31.17
C THR A 1187 61.16 -27.40 -32.17
N GLN A 1188 60.24 -28.38 -32.26
CA GLN A 1188 60.00 -29.13 -33.50
C GLN A 1188 58.50 -29.44 -33.67
N ALA A 1189 58.03 -29.31 -34.91
CA ALA A 1189 56.64 -29.41 -35.32
C ALA A 1189 56.36 -30.70 -36.12
N ALA A 1190 55.08 -31.08 -36.04
CA ALA A 1190 54.25 -31.82 -37.00
C ALA A 1190 54.48 -33.32 -37.20
N LEU A 1191 53.37 -34.08 -37.10
CA LEU A 1191 53.00 -35.16 -38.03
C LEU A 1191 51.50 -35.49 -37.90
N ALA A 1192 50.80 -35.55 -39.04
CA ALA A 1192 49.38 -35.83 -39.19
C ALA A 1192 49.09 -37.33 -39.39
N ALA A 1193 47.86 -37.77 -39.10
CA ALA A 1193 47.34 -39.13 -39.37
C ALA A 1193 45.79 -39.10 -39.56
N PRO A 1194 45.14 -40.12 -40.17
CA PRO A 1194 44.13 -39.99 -41.24
C PRO A 1194 42.68 -40.38 -40.83
N PRO A 1195 41.66 -40.30 -41.72
CA PRO A 1195 40.25 -40.33 -41.35
C PRO A 1195 39.64 -41.74 -41.30
N ILE A 1196 38.58 -41.92 -40.51
CA ILE A 1196 37.75 -43.12 -40.47
C ILE A 1196 36.27 -42.73 -40.60
N THR A 1197 35.61 -43.33 -41.58
CA THR A 1197 34.19 -43.23 -41.97
C THR A 1197 33.29 -44.26 -41.27
N ALA A 1198 32.01 -43.92 -41.05
CA ALA A 1198 30.90 -44.84 -40.71
C ALA A 1198 29.54 -44.34 -41.32
N PRO A 1199 28.52 -45.20 -41.48
CA PRO A 1199 27.60 -45.26 -42.65
C PRO A 1199 26.23 -44.55 -42.48
N PRO A 1200 25.34 -44.51 -43.51
CA PRO A 1200 24.25 -43.54 -43.59
C PRO A 1200 22.93 -44.02 -42.98
N ILE A 1201 22.15 -43.08 -42.43
CA ILE A 1201 20.73 -43.27 -42.08
C ILE A 1201 19.91 -42.22 -42.86
N THR A 1202 18.98 -42.72 -43.66
CA THR A 1202 18.02 -41.97 -44.49
C THR A 1202 16.94 -41.29 -43.66
N VAL A 1203 16.64 -40.02 -43.96
CA VAL A 1203 15.47 -39.29 -43.45
C VAL A 1203 14.65 -38.79 -44.64
N THR A 1204 13.36 -39.13 -44.66
CA THR A 1204 12.37 -38.70 -45.66
C THR A 1204 11.76 -37.34 -45.26
N PRO A 1205 11.60 -36.36 -46.16
CA PRO A 1205 11.00 -35.07 -45.85
C PRO A 1205 9.46 -35.07 -46.08
N PRO A 1206 8.67 -34.32 -45.30
CA PRO A 1206 7.27 -34.06 -45.61
C PRO A 1206 7.08 -32.87 -46.57
N VAL A 1207 5.99 -32.95 -47.34
CA VAL A 1207 5.58 -32.13 -48.49
C VAL A 1207 4.94 -30.79 -48.07
N PRO A 1208 5.15 -29.67 -48.81
CA PRO A 1208 4.52 -28.38 -48.52
C PRO A 1208 3.14 -28.21 -49.18
N ALA A 1209 2.23 -27.51 -48.51
CA ALA A 1209 0.92 -27.08 -49.04
C ALA A 1209 0.97 -25.63 -49.59
N PRO A 1210 0.10 -25.25 -50.55
CA PRO A 1210 0.35 -24.12 -51.46
C PRO A 1210 -0.26 -22.78 -51.01
N VAL A 1211 0.38 -21.70 -51.49
CA VAL A 1211 -0.03 -20.28 -51.41
C VAL A 1211 -1.06 -19.94 -52.49
N PRO A 1212 -2.02 -19.02 -52.24
CA PRO A 1212 -2.69 -18.28 -53.30
C PRO A 1212 -2.30 -16.79 -53.35
N ALA A 1213 -2.19 -16.28 -54.59
CA ALA A 1213 -1.80 -14.93 -55.00
C ALA A 1213 -3.02 -13.95 -55.10
N PRO A 1214 -2.82 -12.64 -55.40
CA PRO A 1214 -3.77 -11.57 -55.08
C PRO A 1214 -4.68 -11.11 -56.25
N GLY A 1215 -5.82 -10.51 -55.89
CA GLY A 1215 -6.47 -9.41 -56.63
C GLY A 1215 -7.92 -9.62 -57.09
N SER A 1216 -8.84 -8.76 -56.62
CA SER A 1216 -9.72 -7.88 -57.44
C SER A 1216 -10.93 -7.35 -56.66
N THR A 1217 -11.16 -6.04 -56.71
CA THR A 1217 -12.40 -5.32 -56.34
C THR A 1217 -13.54 -5.58 -57.34
N PRO A 1218 -14.81 -5.48 -56.90
CA PRO A 1218 -15.68 -4.37 -57.36
C PRO A 1218 -16.66 -3.81 -56.30
N ALA A 1219 -17.22 -2.63 -56.61
CA ALA A 1219 -18.13 -1.81 -55.78
C ALA A 1219 -19.64 -2.20 -55.95
N PRO A 1220 -20.62 -1.39 -55.53
CA PRO A 1220 -21.35 -1.45 -54.26
C PRO A 1220 -22.85 -1.81 -54.39
N GLY A 1221 -23.48 -2.26 -53.29
CA GLY A 1221 -24.92 -2.18 -53.09
C GLY A 1221 -25.65 -3.49 -52.78
N SER A 1222 -25.89 -3.74 -51.49
CA SER A 1222 -27.13 -4.35 -50.96
C SER A 1222 -27.02 -4.45 -49.44
N THR A 1223 -27.98 -3.84 -48.74
CA THR A 1223 -28.20 -3.90 -47.29
C THR A 1223 -28.36 -5.34 -46.77
N PRO A 1224 -27.79 -5.65 -45.58
CA PRO A 1224 -28.36 -6.69 -44.72
C PRO A 1224 -28.73 -6.17 -43.32
N ALA A 1225 -29.75 -6.82 -42.77
CA ALA A 1225 -30.44 -6.59 -41.50
C ALA A 1225 -29.53 -6.64 -40.25
N PRO A 1226 -29.97 -6.06 -39.11
CA PRO A 1226 -29.15 -5.96 -37.90
C PRO A 1226 -28.94 -7.33 -37.24
N ALA A 1227 -27.68 -7.60 -36.91
CA ALA A 1227 -27.26 -8.77 -36.13
C ALA A 1227 -27.70 -8.61 -34.66
N GLN A 1228 -28.35 -9.65 -34.14
CA GLN A 1228 -28.72 -9.79 -32.74
C GLN A 1228 -27.48 -9.97 -31.85
N LEU A 1229 -27.44 -9.23 -30.74
CA LEU A 1229 -26.48 -9.39 -29.65
C LEU A 1229 -26.70 -10.73 -28.92
N PRO A 1230 -25.63 -11.39 -28.42
CA PRO A 1230 -25.76 -12.62 -27.67
C PRO A 1230 -26.24 -12.38 -26.23
N ILE A 1231 -27.24 -13.15 -25.83
CA ILE A 1231 -27.83 -13.19 -24.48
C ILE A 1231 -26.91 -14.01 -23.55
N PRO A 1232 -26.63 -13.59 -22.30
CA PRO A 1232 -25.85 -14.38 -21.34
C PRO A 1232 -26.65 -15.58 -20.82
N ALA A 1233 -25.98 -16.73 -20.69
CA ALA A 1233 -26.56 -17.98 -20.22
C ALA A 1233 -27.04 -17.92 -18.75
N GLN A 1234 -28.25 -18.43 -18.50
CA GLN A 1234 -28.83 -18.62 -17.18
C GLN A 1234 -28.25 -19.86 -16.47
N LEU A 1235 -27.95 -19.70 -15.17
CA LEU A 1235 -27.62 -20.79 -14.23
C LEU A 1235 -28.88 -21.62 -13.89
N PRO A 1236 -28.78 -22.96 -13.71
CA PRO A 1236 -29.94 -23.79 -13.42
C PRO A 1236 -30.29 -23.87 -11.92
N ILE A 1237 -31.59 -23.88 -11.63
CA ILE A 1237 -32.23 -23.99 -10.31
C ILE A 1237 -32.32 -25.49 -9.90
N PRO A 1238 -32.07 -25.88 -8.63
CA PRO A 1238 -32.22 -27.27 -8.19
C PRO A 1238 -33.66 -27.60 -7.76
N ALA A 1239 -34.12 -28.80 -8.16
CA ALA A 1239 -35.42 -29.36 -7.79
C ALA A 1239 -35.34 -30.20 -6.49
N GLN A 1240 -36.45 -30.16 -5.73
CA GLN A 1240 -36.74 -30.81 -4.44
C GLN A 1240 -37.02 -32.34 -4.55
N PRO A 1241 -37.08 -33.08 -3.41
CA PRO A 1241 -36.68 -34.49 -3.32
C PRO A 1241 -37.82 -35.51 -3.43
N VAL A 1242 -37.47 -36.75 -3.77
CA VAL A 1242 -38.36 -37.92 -3.74
C VAL A 1242 -37.81 -38.96 -2.76
N THR A 1243 -38.69 -39.44 -1.88
CA THR A 1243 -38.48 -40.44 -0.82
C THR A 1243 -38.31 -41.89 -1.33
N PRO A 1244 -37.76 -42.82 -0.52
CA PRO A 1244 -37.28 -44.12 -0.96
C PRO A 1244 -38.24 -45.29 -0.65
N ASP A 1245 -38.18 -46.34 -1.47
CA ASP A 1245 -38.67 -47.69 -1.15
C ASP A 1245 -37.55 -48.73 -1.35
N ALA A 1246 -37.34 -49.55 -0.33
CA ALA A 1246 -36.47 -50.74 -0.25
C ALA A 1246 -37.24 -52.00 -0.75
N PRO A 1247 -36.74 -53.28 -0.76
CA PRO A 1247 -35.66 -53.85 0.08
C PRO A 1247 -34.78 -55.01 -0.50
N GLY A 1248 -33.76 -55.39 0.30
CA GLY A 1248 -33.20 -56.75 0.42
C GLY A 1248 -31.73 -56.89 -0.04
N VAL A 1249 -30.78 -57.60 0.61
CA VAL A 1249 -30.73 -58.52 1.77
C VAL A 1249 -29.25 -58.65 2.18
N GLY A 1250 -28.93 -58.73 3.49
CA GLY A 1250 -27.89 -59.65 3.99
C GLY A 1250 -26.75 -59.11 4.88
N GLY A 1251 -26.83 -59.43 6.19
CA GLY A 1251 -25.69 -59.66 7.11
C GLY A 1251 -25.22 -58.47 7.96
N ALA A 1252 -25.73 -58.25 9.19
CA ALA A 1252 -25.19 -58.76 10.48
C ALA A 1252 -23.66 -58.57 10.62
N VAL A 1253 -23.12 -57.78 11.56
CA VAL A 1253 -23.08 -58.05 13.01
C VAL A 1253 -23.03 -56.75 13.85
N ASP A 1254 -23.68 -56.87 15.00
CA ASP A 1254 -23.99 -55.98 16.11
C ASP A 1254 -22.80 -55.66 17.06
N ARG A 1255 -22.72 -54.41 17.57
CA ARG A 1255 -22.67 -54.07 19.02
C ARG A 1255 -22.50 -52.57 19.31
N ALA A 1256 -23.55 -51.99 19.87
CA ALA A 1256 -23.64 -51.16 21.10
C ALA A 1256 -22.32 -50.68 21.76
N ALA A 1257 -22.19 -49.54 22.46
CA ALA A 1257 -23.07 -48.43 22.85
C ALA A 1257 -22.21 -47.46 23.71
N VAL A 1258 -22.82 -46.33 24.11
CA VAL A 1258 -22.56 -45.52 25.32
C VAL A 1258 -21.72 -44.24 25.15
N ARG A 1259 -22.47 -43.12 25.11
CA ARG A 1259 -22.38 -41.88 25.90
C ARG A 1259 -21.00 -41.44 26.45
N GLY A 1260 -20.67 -40.19 26.11
CA GLY A 1260 -20.58 -39.11 27.10
C GLY A 1260 -19.20 -38.79 27.67
N ALA A 1261 -18.54 -37.80 27.08
CA ALA A 1261 -17.94 -36.64 27.73
C ALA A 1261 -17.56 -35.63 26.64
#